data_AF-A0A2E1EHX4-F1
#
_entry.id   AF-A0A2E1EHX4-F1
#
_cell.length_a   1.000
_cell.length_b   1.000
_cell.length_c   1.000
_cell.angle_alpha   90.00
_cell.angle_beta   90.00
_cell.angle_gamma   90.00
#
_symmetry.space_group_name_H-M   'P 1'
#
loop_
_entity.id
_entity.type
_entity.pdbx_description
1 polymer ?
#
loop_
_entity_poly.entity_id
_entity_poly.type
_entity_poly.pdbx_seq_one_letter_code
_entity_poly.pdbx_strand_id
1 'polypeptide(L)'
;MLPLALLLRQAGHPVTGSDNLCPPERLAMLQAQGVEAFPGTAPARVKRADCVVVSPAIPETHVERLAARREGIPVETRAQVLARLTTGRPNICVAGSHGKSTTTAMLVHILRAAGAGDFGYMLGASFVAPDIAPARMGAPEAPFVMEACEAHGALHHWQPSHAILTNLGDDHADHYCGERGLQSAFASFLARLPRDGRAVVCGDDPRVVSILSEASCAVITYGLNEENLLRAIPNMNGGVTVFLHGEELGSLSLAVPGRHNILNALAALGMALTLGVAFDAAAGALAGFRGIARRLQRIPTEGPWRIFDDFAHHPFEVAASLAALRDTARGRLIAVLEPQLHSRVAPMALPFAQALGAADMSFILPVAALGEARRELDGNAALAAACRSVGLPCRHVADHADLLKCLNGYLREDDTLVVMAGGGGGAPIARRLADALLPPDLATPSPNVLVGERRPLPADLLTLVAAHAARHPEARAVEMGHRSLSYAELVLRVDDLAVALAEAGAGAGDAIGVCLGRTVDRVTAFLAILQLGGIYVPLDPLLPEKRLSDMAENAGIRTVIVNAASSALPDAGLTFVNCGRLPEHVGRSAIDWQPREAAAGALAYMIFTSGTTGEPKAVEISRGALANYALAASRHFQITRNARVSQISGFGFDVSVGDMAMTLAAGACLVYPTDLQAIPGPPVGRFIAQARLTHLSLTPSALAIVPPGEHPHLTHVIVAGEACPPALVDRWGNGRCFINAYGPTEATVEALFAVCEPGKSVTIGRPIDNMGACLIDENLQVVAPGQEGELCLFGPGLAKGYRGLPALTEQNFPLVHIPGQGTIRIYRTGDRAKAGPDGTFVYLGRMDGQLKFKGYRIEPGEVEAALSSLPEVADACVALLSSPHHPDRLVAHVAMKPDAPSPDPVQLREQLLKQLPSYMVPSVFLPVPQIPRNANGKRDRKALPLPPQLSQPPKARTVGSPTEARLLTLIDQHAGAGIVTGTRDSLCDAGIDSLAMANLLFAIEDEFGVTLDAGFEAGFDTVEVLALMVDSRGETLDPALPPGLAERLVAKINPHLATWPGRRLGKAGMVRNLSDDPSLPKLFWCFQGGHELSQLSESLIGDVSVFGLRSGHLAVEYSDETLKALGQLYAEEVAAIAPSGPLFLGGNCQGGLVMRQAGLELMRQGREIALTILMEQGRFFPYPGKTLLLFGAGSYLNPYGQIASPEHLFKTAYPAGHTVEIIPGPHGRYFLPENVEALAATIRRYIDRHGDGRIEVLEPLSSGRLS
;
A
#
# COMPACT_ATOMS: atom_id res chain seq x y z
N MET A 1 17.47 27.53 23.43
CA MET A 1 16.77 28.71 23.99
C MET A 1 15.80 28.33 25.10
N LEU A 2 14.82 27.44 24.86
CA LEU A 2 13.86 26.89 25.85
C LEU A 2 14.34 26.83 27.33
N PRO A 3 15.49 26.23 27.69
CA PRO A 3 15.93 26.16 29.10
C PRO A 3 16.14 27.53 29.75
N LEU A 4 16.78 28.46 29.01
CA LEU A 4 17.05 29.82 29.47
C LEU A 4 15.75 30.66 29.53
N ALA A 5 14.82 30.40 28.60
CA ALA A 5 13.51 31.06 28.59
C ALA A 5 12.67 30.71 29.84
N LEU A 6 12.69 29.44 30.26
CA LEU A 6 12.02 28.98 31.47
C LEU A 6 12.67 29.55 32.74
N LEU A 7 14.01 29.58 32.77
CA LEU A 7 14.80 30.07 33.91
C LEU A 7 14.65 31.60 34.10
N LEU A 8 14.64 32.36 33.00
CA LEU A 8 14.32 33.81 33.01
C LEU A 8 12.91 34.08 33.53
N ARG A 9 11.93 33.25 33.16
CA ARG A 9 10.53 33.44 33.57
C ARG A 9 10.26 32.98 35.01
N GLN A 10 10.97 31.98 35.51
CA GLN A 10 11.01 31.68 36.96
C GLN A 10 11.63 32.82 37.77
N ALA A 11 12.58 33.56 37.19
CA ALA A 11 13.12 34.80 37.77
C ALA A 11 12.18 36.02 37.61
N GLY A 12 10.92 35.82 37.18
CA GLY A 12 9.89 36.86 37.12
C GLY A 12 9.89 37.72 35.85
N HIS A 13 10.81 37.49 34.90
CA HIS A 13 10.83 38.25 33.64
C HIS A 13 9.76 37.73 32.66
N PRO A 14 9.10 38.61 31.88
CA PRO A 14 8.28 38.17 30.75
C PRO A 14 9.20 37.58 29.68
N VAL A 15 8.80 36.45 29.09
CA VAL A 15 9.61 35.77 28.07
C VAL A 15 8.73 35.35 26.90
N THR A 16 9.15 35.79 25.72
CA THR A 16 8.64 35.34 24.43
C THR A 16 9.80 34.85 23.55
N GLY A 17 9.49 34.16 22.47
CA GLY A 17 10.51 33.74 21.49
C GLY A 17 9.87 33.42 20.14
N SER A 18 10.68 33.33 19.09
CA SER A 18 10.19 32.91 17.78
C SER A 18 10.87 31.64 17.27
N ASP A 19 10.07 30.70 16.77
CA ASP A 19 10.49 29.37 16.37
C ASP A 19 9.62 28.82 15.23
N ASN A 20 9.90 29.29 14.00
CA ASN A 20 9.25 28.89 12.73
C ASN A 20 9.25 27.38 12.40
N LEU A 21 9.89 26.55 13.23
CA LEU A 21 10.06 25.11 13.05
C LEU A 21 9.84 24.33 14.36
N CYS A 22 9.09 24.88 15.32
CA CYS A 22 8.74 24.19 16.56
C CYS A 22 7.61 23.17 16.31
N PRO A 23 7.78 21.87 16.62
CA PRO A 23 6.68 20.91 16.54
C PRO A 23 5.52 21.33 17.46
N PRO A 24 4.24 21.15 17.06
CA PRO A 24 3.08 21.61 17.83
C PRO A 24 3.08 21.16 19.28
N GLU A 25 3.56 19.95 19.58
CA GLU A 25 3.69 19.40 20.93
C GLU A 25 4.68 20.20 21.80
N ARG A 26 5.83 20.60 21.24
CA ARG A 26 6.82 21.42 21.97
C ARG A 26 6.34 22.87 22.14
N LEU A 27 5.66 23.40 21.13
CA LEU A 27 5.00 24.70 21.20
C LEU A 27 3.92 24.70 22.31
N ALA A 28 3.13 23.62 22.40
CA ALA A 28 2.18 23.41 23.49
C ALA A 28 2.87 23.26 24.85
N MET A 29 4.01 22.56 24.97
CA MET A 29 4.79 22.51 26.22
C MET A 29 5.30 23.90 26.65
N LEU A 30 5.79 24.72 25.72
CA LEU A 30 6.17 26.12 25.96
C LEU A 30 4.98 26.93 26.50
N GLN A 31 3.84 26.84 25.82
CA GLN A 31 2.61 27.57 26.16
C GLN A 31 1.96 27.07 27.46
N ALA A 32 2.03 25.77 27.77
CA ALA A 32 1.55 25.18 29.02
C ALA A 32 2.42 25.57 30.23
N GLN A 33 3.72 25.78 30.02
CA GLN A 33 4.56 26.47 31.02
C GLN A 33 4.22 27.98 31.08
N GLY A 34 3.60 28.54 30.04
CA GLY A 34 3.21 29.94 29.89
C GLY A 34 4.26 30.84 29.25
N VAL A 35 5.22 30.27 28.51
CA VAL A 35 6.13 31.02 27.63
C VAL A 35 5.42 31.21 26.28
N GLU A 36 5.22 32.46 25.87
CA GLU A 36 4.54 32.77 24.60
C GLU A 36 5.54 32.64 23.43
N ALA A 37 5.55 31.47 22.81
CA ALA A 37 6.32 31.18 21.60
C ALA A 37 5.44 31.30 20.33
N PHE A 38 6.06 31.71 19.22
CA PHE A 38 5.37 32.03 17.96
C PHE A 38 6.18 31.60 16.73
N PRO A 39 5.52 31.28 15.60
CA PRO A 39 6.20 31.21 14.31
C PRO A 39 7.02 32.47 14.00
N GLY A 40 8.22 32.26 13.46
CA GLY A 40 9.26 33.26 13.23
C GLY A 40 9.01 34.24 12.09
N THR A 41 8.04 35.16 12.26
CA THR A 41 8.16 36.58 11.87
C THR A 41 7.05 37.41 12.53
N ALA A 42 7.16 37.66 13.85
CA ALA A 42 6.21 38.50 14.59
C ALA A 42 6.88 39.73 15.25
N PRO A 43 7.33 40.75 14.49
CA PRO A 43 8.05 41.92 15.06
C PRO A 43 7.28 42.65 16.17
N ALA A 44 5.95 42.69 16.08
CA ALA A 44 5.07 43.29 17.09
C ALA A 44 5.10 42.57 18.47
N ARG A 45 5.68 41.37 18.56
CA ARG A 45 5.95 40.68 19.83
C ARG A 45 7.34 40.98 20.38
N VAL A 46 8.35 41.19 19.52
CA VAL A 46 9.66 41.72 19.94
C VAL A 46 9.49 43.09 20.60
N LYS A 47 8.61 43.95 20.06
CA LYS A 47 8.19 45.23 20.67
C LYS A 47 7.48 45.12 22.05
N ARG A 48 7.32 43.92 22.62
CA ARG A 48 6.72 43.67 23.95
C ARG A 48 7.69 42.94 24.91
N ALA A 49 8.98 42.84 24.57
CA ALA A 49 9.98 42.16 25.39
C ALA A 49 11.00 43.16 25.94
N ASP A 50 11.31 43.07 27.24
CA ASP A 50 12.22 44.01 27.92
C ASP A 50 13.70 43.79 27.58
N CYS A 51 14.07 42.59 27.13
CA CYS A 51 15.42 42.21 26.71
C CYS A 51 15.37 41.07 25.69
N VAL A 52 16.27 41.10 24.70
CA VAL A 52 16.40 40.06 23.67
C VAL A 52 17.72 39.30 23.86
N VAL A 53 17.63 38.01 24.13
CA VAL A 53 18.78 37.18 24.51
C VAL A 53 19.25 36.32 23.35
N VAL A 54 20.54 36.43 22.97
CA VAL A 54 21.11 35.76 21.78
C VAL A 54 22.24 34.79 22.15
N SER A 55 22.32 33.63 21.48
CA SER A 55 23.51 32.76 21.63
C SER A 55 24.72 33.42 20.97
N PRO A 56 25.97 33.28 21.50
CA PRO A 56 27.17 33.81 20.84
C PRO A 56 27.37 33.34 19.39
N ALA A 57 26.85 32.17 19.04
CA ALA A 57 26.89 31.62 17.69
C ALA A 57 25.77 32.13 16.74
N ILE A 58 24.88 33.01 17.19
CA ILE A 58 23.84 33.62 16.34
C ILE A 58 24.41 34.88 15.65
N PRO A 59 24.39 34.97 14.31
CA PRO A 59 24.92 36.11 13.57
C PRO A 59 24.37 37.47 14.02
N GLU A 60 25.19 38.52 13.88
CA GLU A 60 24.83 39.93 14.10
C GLU A 60 23.54 40.37 13.38
N THR A 61 23.22 39.71 12.27
CA THR A 61 22.14 40.00 11.33
C THR A 61 20.87 39.17 11.52
N HIS A 62 20.73 38.38 12.59
CA HIS A 62 19.49 37.64 12.83
C HIS A 62 18.28 38.58 12.95
N VAL A 63 17.12 38.21 12.38
CA VAL A 63 15.96 39.11 12.21
C VAL A 63 15.49 39.72 13.53
N GLU A 64 15.45 38.93 14.61
CA GLU A 64 15.10 39.39 15.96
C GLU A 64 16.13 40.39 16.51
N ARG A 65 17.42 40.15 16.28
CA ARG A 65 18.53 41.00 16.74
C ARG A 65 18.58 42.32 15.98
N LEU A 66 18.24 42.31 14.69
CA LEU A 66 18.05 43.51 13.87
C LEU A 66 16.78 44.28 14.29
N ALA A 67 15.67 43.60 14.56
CA ALA A 67 14.43 44.23 15.02
C ALA A 67 14.61 44.91 16.38
N ALA A 68 15.24 44.21 17.35
CA ALA A 68 15.54 44.76 18.67
C ALA A 68 16.41 46.03 18.57
N ARG A 69 17.52 45.96 17.83
CA ARG A 69 18.43 47.11 17.61
C ARG A 69 17.75 48.30 16.91
N ARG A 70 16.85 48.06 15.95
CA ARG A 70 16.10 49.12 15.24
C ARG A 70 15.11 49.86 16.13
N GLU A 71 14.67 49.24 17.21
CA GLU A 71 13.66 49.77 18.14
C GLU A 71 14.26 50.12 19.52
N GLY A 72 15.58 50.06 19.68
CA GLY A 72 16.30 50.43 20.91
C GLY A 72 16.25 49.41 22.06
N ILE A 73 15.79 48.18 21.81
CA ILE A 73 15.57 47.15 22.83
C ILE A 73 16.91 46.52 23.25
N PRO A 74 17.18 46.33 24.56
CA PRO A 74 18.42 45.72 25.04
C PRO A 74 18.70 44.33 24.45
N VAL A 75 19.97 44.07 24.11
CA VAL A 75 20.43 42.77 23.58
C VAL A 75 21.62 42.28 24.41
N GLU A 76 21.44 41.15 25.11
CA GLU A 76 22.49 40.47 25.88
C GLU A 76 22.83 39.10 25.26
N THR A 77 24.08 38.64 25.37
CA THR A 77 24.40 37.25 25.00
C THR A 77 23.96 36.26 26.09
N ARG A 78 23.63 35.02 25.71
CA ARG A 78 23.34 33.90 26.63
C ARG A 78 24.38 33.80 27.75
N ALA A 79 25.66 34.01 27.44
CA ALA A 79 26.76 33.95 28.39
C ALA A 79 26.70 35.08 29.43
N GLN A 80 26.41 36.32 29.00
CA GLN A 80 26.25 37.48 29.91
C GLN A 80 24.98 37.36 30.76
N VAL A 81 23.86 36.93 30.17
CA VAL A 81 22.61 36.68 30.91
C VAL A 81 22.81 35.58 31.95
N LEU A 82 23.50 34.49 31.61
CA LEU A 82 23.80 33.43 32.57
C LEU A 82 24.72 33.95 33.68
N ALA A 83 25.82 34.63 33.36
CA ALA A 83 26.69 35.24 34.37
C ALA A 83 25.89 36.13 35.35
N ARG A 84 25.06 37.06 34.82
CA ARG A 84 24.18 37.94 35.58
C ARG A 84 23.15 37.19 36.43
N LEU A 85 22.60 36.08 35.95
CA LEU A 85 21.71 35.20 36.71
C LEU A 85 22.45 34.29 37.69
N THR A 86 23.79 34.19 37.61
CA THR A 86 24.62 33.40 38.54
C THR A 86 25.29 34.22 39.64
N THR A 87 25.41 35.54 39.48
CA THR A 87 26.02 36.44 40.48
C THR A 87 25.38 36.28 41.87
N GLY A 88 26.20 36.09 42.90
CA GLY A 88 25.78 36.09 44.31
C GLY A 88 25.00 34.86 44.77
N ARG A 89 25.01 33.76 44.00
CA ARG A 89 24.31 32.52 44.32
C ARG A 89 25.33 31.36 44.45
N PRO A 90 25.33 30.59 45.55
CA PRO A 90 26.35 29.56 45.78
C PRO A 90 26.38 28.48 44.69
N ASN A 91 25.21 27.93 44.35
CA ASN A 91 25.11 26.72 43.54
C ASN A 91 24.02 26.84 42.45
N ILE A 92 24.45 26.80 41.19
CA ILE A 92 23.65 26.81 39.94
C ILE A 92 24.38 25.74 38.92
N CYS A 93 23.80 23.73 37.87
CA CYS A 93 24.16 22.72 36.79
C CYS A 93 23.94 23.25 35.34
N VAL A 94 25.02 23.64 34.65
CA VAL A 94 25.02 24.25 33.31
C VAL A 94 25.48 23.16 32.35
N ALA A 95 24.58 22.75 31.45
CA ALA A 95 24.93 21.95 30.28
C ALA A 95 25.01 22.83 29.02
N GLY A 96 25.91 22.45 28.11
CA GLY A 96 26.52 23.43 27.22
C GLY A 96 25.78 23.91 25.98
N SER A 97 26.50 24.74 25.21
CA SER A 97 26.17 25.29 23.91
C SER A 97 26.00 24.20 22.85
N HIS A 98 26.93 23.24 22.81
CA HIS A 98 26.87 22.03 21.97
C HIS A 98 25.93 20.95 22.52
N GLY A 99 25.38 21.13 23.73
CA GLY A 99 24.28 20.33 24.27
C GLY A 99 24.51 18.83 24.30
N LYS A 100 25.76 18.38 24.52
CA LYS A 100 26.22 16.99 24.32
C LYS A 100 26.15 16.06 25.55
N SER A 101 25.87 16.53 26.77
CA SER A 101 25.79 15.63 27.95
C SER A 101 24.59 14.67 27.92
N THR A 102 24.82 13.37 27.79
CA THR A 102 23.83 12.34 28.19
C THR A 102 23.81 12.19 29.71
N THR A 103 25.01 12.28 30.31
CA THR A 103 25.30 12.20 31.74
C THR A 103 24.44 13.14 32.59
N THR A 104 24.32 14.42 32.25
CA THR A 104 23.51 15.36 33.05
C THR A 104 22.03 14.96 33.08
N ALA A 105 21.46 14.47 31.97
CA ALA A 105 20.07 14.04 31.94
C ALA A 105 19.84 12.74 32.73
N MET A 106 20.78 11.80 32.62
CA MET A 106 20.80 10.58 33.46
C MET A 106 20.84 10.94 34.96
N LEU A 107 21.70 11.88 35.37
CA LEU A 107 21.76 12.34 36.76
C LEU A 107 20.46 13.03 37.22
N VAL A 108 19.87 13.90 36.41
CA VAL A 108 18.58 14.54 36.72
C VAL A 108 17.46 13.49 36.88
N HIS A 109 17.49 12.41 36.09
CA HIS A 109 16.54 11.30 36.20
C HIS A 109 16.73 10.51 37.51
N ILE A 110 17.99 10.17 37.86
CA ILE A 110 18.34 9.52 39.13
C ILE A 110 17.89 10.37 40.34
N LEU A 111 18.26 11.64 40.40
CA LEU A 111 17.98 12.51 41.55
C LEU A 111 16.47 12.69 41.78
N ARG A 112 15.66 12.75 40.71
CA ARG A 112 14.20 12.77 40.82
C ARG A 112 13.63 11.44 41.34
N ALA A 113 14.11 10.31 40.83
CA ALA A 113 13.67 8.99 41.28
C ALA A 113 14.02 8.74 42.77
N ALA A 114 15.15 9.29 43.22
CA ALA A 114 15.58 9.28 44.62
C ALA A 114 14.85 10.30 45.53
N GLY A 115 13.90 11.08 44.99
CA GLY A 115 13.16 12.08 45.76
C GLY A 115 13.96 13.33 46.17
N ALA A 116 15.16 13.53 45.62
CA ALA A 116 16.01 14.69 45.91
C ALA A 116 15.40 15.96 45.28
N GLY A 117 14.46 16.57 46.01
CA GLY A 117 13.59 17.62 45.49
C GLY A 117 14.30 18.91 45.07
N ASP A 118 15.40 19.27 45.73
CA ASP A 118 16.03 20.59 45.62
C ASP A 118 17.46 20.52 45.06
N PHE A 119 17.61 20.88 43.79
CA PHE A 119 18.88 21.09 43.09
C PHE A 119 18.59 21.86 41.78
N GLY A 120 19.39 22.88 41.46
CA GLY A 120 19.21 23.66 40.22
C GLY A 120 19.80 22.94 39.00
N TYR A 121 19.22 23.17 37.81
CA TYR A 121 19.79 22.68 36.54
C TYR A 121 19.26 23.43 35.29
N MET A 122 20.11 23.48 34.26
CA MET A 122 19.80 23.97 32.92
C MET A 122 20.37 23.00 31.87
N LEU A 123 19.48 22.20 31.28
CA LEU A 123 19.82 21.23 30.22
C LEU A 123 19.80 21.87 28.82
N GLY A 124 20.96 22.16 28.25
CA GLY A 124 21.06 22.58 26.84
C GLY A 124 20.81 21.43 25.87
N ALA A 125 19.60 21.29 25.31
CA ALA A 125 19.29 20.54 24.09
C ALA A 125 17.83 20.82 23.63
N SER A 126 17.37 20.11 22.60
CA SER A 126 15.99 20.06 22.12
C SER A 126 15.42 18.65 22.39
N PHE A 127 14.52 18.52 23.38
CA PHE A 127 14.03 17.22 23.85
C PHE A 127 12.72 16.78 23.17
N VAL A 128 12.56 15.47 22.96
CA VAL A 128 11.33 14.82 22.46
C VAL A 128 10.57 14.10 23.58
N ALA A 129 11.22 13.86 24.73
CA ALA A 129 10.62 13.19 25.88
C ALA A 129 9.93 14.21 26.84
N PRO A 130 8.62 14.09 27.12
CA PRO A 130 7.86 15.08 27.89
C PRO A 130 8.01 14.96 29.42
N ASP A 131 8.60 13.87 29.92
CA ASP A 131 8.86 13.60 31.34
C ASP A 131 10.07 14.38 31.90
N ILE A 132 10.92 14.93 31.03
CA ILE A 132 12.05 15.78 31.44
C ILE A 132 11.53 17.18 31.80
N ALA A 133 10.99 17.30 33.02
CA ALA A 133 10.55 18.57 33.61
C ALA A 133 11.57 19.71 33.43
N PRO A 134 11.11 20.96 33.23
CA PRO A 134 11.89 22.09 32.73
C PRO A 134 13.12 22.45 33.54
N ALA A 135 14.02 23.25 32.95
CA ALA A 135 15.12 23.89 33.67
C ALA A 135 14.61 24.64 34.91
N ARG A 136 15.35 24.57 36.01
CA ARG A 136 14.95 25.18 37.28
C ARG A 136 16.11 25.79 38.06
N MET A 137 15.81 26.87 38.78
CA MET A 137 16.62 27.27 39.93
C MET A 137 16.31 26.34 41.12
N GLY A 138 17.34 25.92 41.85
CA GLY A 138 17.20 25.35 43.21
C GLY A 138 17.27 26.44 44.27
N ALA A 139 17.15 26.08 45.54
CA ALA A 139 17.46 26.99 46.64
C ALA A 139 18.96 27.39 46.64
N PRO A 140 19.35 28.52 47.29
CA PRO A 140 20.74 28.98 47.29
C PRO A 140 21.76 27.95 47.78
N GLU A 141 21.38 27.14 48.78
CA GLU A 141 22.24 26.12 49.40
C GLU A 141 22.35 24.82 48.57
N ALA A 142 21.42 24.57 47.64
CA ALA A 142 21.22 23.26 47.02
C ALA A 142 22.38 22.87 46.08
N PRO A 143 22.91 21.63 46.12
CA PRO A 143 24.10 21.24 45.35
C PRO A 143 23.86 21.31 43.83
N PHE A 144 24.93 21.59 43.07
CA PHE A 144 24.84 21.85 41.63
C PHE A 144 26.07 21.37 40.86
N VAL A 145 25.80 20.74 39.71
CA VAL A 145 26.74 19.86 38.99
C VAL A 145 26.99 20.36 37.57
N MET A 146 28.16 20.94 37.31
CA MET A 146 28.52 21.45 35.98
C MET A 146 29.28 20.42 35.12
N GLU A 147 29.03 20.43 33.80
CA GLU A 147 29.87 19.78 32.79
C GLU A 147 30.95 20.77 32.30
N ALA A 148 32.22 20.35 32.32
CA ALA A 148 33.36 21.28 32.24
C ALA A 148 33.55 22.03 30.89
N CYS A 149 32.90 21.58 29.80
CA CYS A 149 33.08 22.12 28.44
C CYS A 149 32.53 23.54 28.19
N GLU A 150 32.04 24.24 29.22
CA GLU A 150 31.56 25.63 29.16
C GLU A 150 32.24 26.55 30.20
N ALA A 151 33.16 26.04 31.02
CA ALA A 151 33.70 26.76 32.17
C ALA A 151 34.70 27.90 31.83
N HIS A 152 34.88 28.20 30.55
CA HIS A 152 35.89 29.14 30.05
C HIS A 152 35.30 30.50 29.66
N GLY A 153 36.09 31.57 29.77
CA GLY A 153 35.70 32.94 29.42
C GLY A 153 34.64 33.55 30.34
N ALA A 154 33.37 33.19 30.15
CA ALA A 154 32.24 33.95 30.71
C ALA A 154 31.91 33.65 32.19
N LEU A 155 32.21 32.45 32.68
CA LEU A 155 31.91 32.02 34.06
C LEU A 155 33.18 31.93 34.95
N HIS A 156 34.24 32.66 34.61
CA HIS A 156 35.53 32.62 35.31
C HIS A 156 35.44 33.02 36.80
N HIS A 157 34.49 33.89 37.13
CA HIS A 157 34.27 34.47 38.47
C HIS A 157 33.34 33.64 39.36
N TRP A 158 32.87 32.48 38.89
CA TRP A 158 32.00 31.58 39.65
C TRP A 158 32.78 30.35 40.16
N GLN A 159 32.34 29.79 41.28
CA GLN A 159 32.97 28.68 42.00
C GLN A 159 31.92 27.58 42.27
N PRO A 160 31.96 26.43 41.56
CA PRO A 160 31.06 25.31 41.82
C PRO A 160 31.43 24.57 43.11
N SER A 161 30.44 23.96 43.78
CA SER A 161 30.70 22.93 44.79
C SER A 161 30.88 21.52 44.21
N HIS A 162 30.23 21.20 43.07
CA HIS A 162 30.25 19.87 42.46
C HIS A 162 30.50 19.91 40.94
N ALA A 163 31.23 18.92 40.41
CA ALA A 163 31.63 18.86 38.98
C ALA A 163 31.61 17.43 38.40
N ILE A 164 31.27 17.29 37.11
CA ILE A 164 31.51 16.06 36.33
C ILE A 164 32.40 16.38 35.11
N LEU A 165 33.46 15.58 34.93
CA LEU A 165 34.36 15.63 33.77
C LEU A 165 34.23 14.33 32.97
N THR A 166 33.59 14.40 31.80
CA THR A 166 33.16 13.23 31.02
C THR A 166 34.18 12.68 30.02
N ASN A 167 35.03 13.53 29.43
CA ASN A 167 36.08 13.17 28.46
C ASN A 167 37.09 14.33 28.29
N LEU A 168 38.33 14.05 27.88
CA LEU A 168 39.29 15.05 27.37
C LEU A 168 39.78 14.80 25.92
N GLY A 169 39.26 13.79 25.23
CA GLY A 169 39.53 13.53 23.81
C GLY A 169 38.28 13.50 22.94
N ASP A 170 37.83 14.68 22.54
CA ASP A 170 36.79 14.95 21.55
C ASP A 170 37.14 16.29 20.84
N ASP A 171 36.39 16.71 19.83
CA ASP A 171 36.65 17.89 18.97
C ASP A 171 36.86 19.24 19.72
N HIS A 172 36.60 19.26 21.03
CA HIS A 172 36.66 20.45 21.86
C HIS A 172 38.05 21.07 22.03
N ALA A 173 39.14 20.35 21.70
CA ALA A 173 40.51 20.87 21.84
C ALA A 173 40.72 22.22 21.13
N ASP A 174 40.23 22.38 19.90
CA ASP A 174 40.44 23.60 19.11
C ASP A 174 39.70 24.82 19.68
N HIS A 175 38.56 24.60 20.34
CA HIS A 175 37.79 25.64 21.03
C HIS A 175 38.56 26.26 22.23
N TYR A 176 39.65 25.61 22.65
CA TYR A 176 40.52 25.99 23.76
C TYR A 176 41.98 26.21 23.31
N CYS A 177 42.22 26.43 22.01
CA CYS A 177 43.57 26.60 21.42
C CYS A 177 44.46 25.34 21.55
N GLY A 178 43.88 24.16 21.40
CA GLY A 178 44.55 22.86 21.38
C GLY A 178 44.55 22.13 22.74
N GLU A 179 44.98 20.86 22.74
CA GLU A 179 44.86 19.96 23.91
C GLU A 179 45.42 20.56 25.22
N ARG A 180 46.56 21.29 25.16
CA ARG A 180 47.15 21.92 26.35
C ARG A 180 46.28 23.03 26.94
N GLY A 181 45.58 23.78 26.10
CA GLY A 181 44.67 24.84 26.55
C GLY A 181 43.37 24.26 27.11
N LEU A 182 42.87 23.16 26.53
CA LEU A 182 41.76 22.37 27.08
C LEU A 182 42.12 21.80 28.46
N GLN A 183 43.27 21.14 28.58
CA GLN A 183 43.82 20.62 29.84
C GLN A 183 43.99 21.74 30.88
N SER A 184 44.59 22.87 30.49
CA SER A 184 44.78 24.04 31.37
C SER A 184 43.45 24.62 31.87
N ALA A 185 42.43 24.73 31.01
CA ALA A 185 41.12 25.22 31.41
C ALA A 185 40.38 24.25 32.34
N PHE A 186 40.53 22.93 32.14
CA PHE A 186 39.93 21.91 33.01
C PHE A 186 40.66 21.82 34.36
N ALA A 187 42.00 21.89 34.39
CA ALA A 187 42.79 22.01 35.60
C ALA A 187 42.43 23.29 36.39
N SER A 188 42.36 24.44 35.70
CA SER A 188 41.90 25.71 36.27
C SER A 188 40.45 25.68 36.78
N PHE A 189 39.62 24.75 36.28
CA PHE A 189 38.27 24.52 36.80
C PHE A 189 38.28 23.64 38.06
N LEU A 190 39.02 22.53 38.04
CA LEU A 190 39.19 21.64 39.22
C LEU A 190 39.80 22.39 40.41
N ALA A 191 40.83 23.21 40.18
CA ALA A 191 41.50 24.02 41.20
C ALA A 191 40.63 25.15 41.79
N ARG A 192 39.47 25.44 41.20
CA ARG A 192 38.49 26.44 41.68
C ARG A 192 37.37 25.84 42.53
N LEU A 193 37.31 24.52 42.68
CA LEU A 193 36.37 23.87 43.60
C LEU A 193 36.78 24.16 45.06
N PRO A 194 35.84 24.35 46.00
CA PRO A 194 36.17 24.51 47.41
C PRO A 194 36.62 23.16 48.00
N ARG A 195 37.36 23.18 49.11
CA ARG A 195 38.01 21.96 49.67
C ARG A 195 37.01 20.88 50.09
N ASP A 196 35.82 21.29 50.50
CA ASP A 196 34.68 20.47 50.87
C ASP A 196 33.81 20.06 49.67
N GLY A 197 34.14 20.51 48.45
CA GLY A 197 33.48 20.16 47.19
C GLY A 197 33.78 18.74 46.69
N ARG A 198 33.26 18.40 45.51
CA ARG A 198 33.32 17.05 44.92
C ARG A 198 33.47 17.06 43.40
N ALA A 199 34.31 16.17 42.87
CA ALA A 199 34.41 15.92 41.43
C ALA A 199 34.22 14.44 41.08
N VAL A 200 33.62 14.17 39.92
CA VAL A 200 33.50 12.82 39.33
C VAL A 200 34.09 12.85 37.92
N VAL A 201 35.06 11.99 37.65
CA VAL A 201 35.98 12.15 36.50
C VAL A 201 36.22 10.83 35.78
N CYS A 202 36.34 10.85 34.46
CA CYS A 202 36.63 9.64 33.68
C CYS A 202 38.08 9.17 33.93
N GLY A 203 38.27 8.07 34.66
CA GLY A 203 39.60 7.49 34.89
C GLY A 203 40.11 6.61 33.73
N ASP A 204 39.23 6.24 32.80
CA ASP A 204 39.59 5.58 31.54
C ASP A 204 40.35 6.52 30.55
N ASP A 205 40.44 7.83 30.80
CA ASP A 205 41.23 8.79 29.99
C ASP A 205 42.51 9.25 30.75
N PRO A 206 43.71 8.83 30.34
CA PRO A 206 44.97 9.22 30.97
C PRO A 206 45.21 10.74 31.06
N ARG A 207 44.62 11.55 30.17
CA ARG A 207 44.73 13.01 30.22
C ARG A 207 43.91 13.59 31.37
N VAL A 208 42.73 13.01 31.64
CA VAL A 208 41.92 13.38 32.82
C VAL A 208 42.67 13.02 34.08
N VAL A 209 43.22 11.80 34.17
CA VAL A 209 44.06 11.35 35.28
C VAL A 209 45.25 12.31 35.51
N SER A 210 45.90 12.77 34.43
CA SER A 210 47.07 13.67 34.52
C SER A 210 46.80 15.06 35.11
N ILE A 211 45.55 15.53 35.18
CA ILE A 211 45.18 16.82 35.77
C ILE A 211 44.54 16.71 37.16
N LEU A 212 44.38 15.49 37.71
CA LEU A 212 43.74 15.32 39.03
C LEU A 212 44.60 15.81 40.20
N SER A 213 45.92 16.01 39.99
CA SER A 213 46.81 16.64 40.98
C SER A 213 46.46 18.10 41.27
N GLU A 214 45.77 18.77 40.35
CA GLU A 214 45.33 20.16 40.48
C GLU A 214 43.97 20.28 41.19
N ALA A 215 43.32 19.17 41.55
CA ALA A 215 42.04 19.18 42.25
C ALA A 215 42.21 19.52 43.73
N SER A 216 41.51 20.57 44.18
CA SER A 216 41.48 21.06 45.56
C SER A 216 40.53 20.30 46.48
N CYS A 217 39.77 19.34 45.95
CA CYS A 217 38.65 18.66 46.62
C CYS A 217 38.69 17.13 46.44
N ALA A 218 37.73 16.40 47.03
CA ALA A 218 37.63 14.95 46.83
C ALA A 218 37.15 14.58 45.41
N VAL A 219 37.69 13.48 44.87
CA VAL A 219 37.48 13.04 43.47
C VAL A 219 37.13 11.54 43.42
N ILE A 220 36.13 11.16 42.61
CA ILE A 220 35.85 9.76 42.25
C ILE A 220 36.19 9.54 40.76
N THR A 221 37.10 8.62 40.46
CA THR A 221 37.36 8.13 39.10
C THR A 221 36.32 7.09 38.69
N TYR A 222 35.79 7.18 37.47
CA TYR A 222 34.87 6.19 36.91
C TYR A 222 35.34 5.63 35.55
N GLY A 223 35.02 4.36 35.27
CA GLY A 223 35.37 3.73 34.00
C GLY A 223 35.20 2.21 33.98
N LEU A 224 35.92 1.52 33.09
CA LEU A 224 35.96 0.06 32.97
C LEU A 224 37.28 -0.54 33.47
N ASN A 225 38.36 0.25 33.48
CA ASN A 225 39.67 -0.17 33.95
C ASN A 225 39.66 -0.48 35.47
N GLU A 226 40.59 -1.34 35.92
CA GLU A 226 40.67 -1.83 37.31
C GLU A 226 40.97 -0.72 38.33
N GLU A 227 41.66 0.33 37.89
CA GLU A 227 42.13 1.46 38.69
C GLU A 227 41.05 2.52 38.99
N ASN A 228 39.84 2.36 38.42
CA ASN A 228 38.72 3.27 38.70
C ASN A 228 38.10 2.97 40.07
N LEU A 229 37.84 4.03 40.84
CA LEU A 229 37.13 3.90 42.12
C LEU A 229 35.69 3.42 41.91
N LEU A 230 35.01 3.88 40.84
CA LEU A 230 33.72 3.37 40.37
C LEU A 230 33.89 2.63 39.04
N ARG A 231 33.87 1.31 39.07
CA ARG A 231 34.14 0.44 37.91
C ARG A 231 32.89 -0.29 37.44
N ALA A 232 32.79 -0.57 36.14
CA ALA A 232 31.84 -1.56 35.60
C ALA A 232 32.51 -2.71 34.85
N ILE A 233 31.90 -3.89 34.96
CA ILE A 233 32.27 -5.12 34.25
C ILE A 233 31.03 -5.62 33.48
N PRO A 234 31.07 -5.79 32.14
CA PRO A 234 29.93 -6.30 31.37
C PRO A 234 29.46 -7.70 31.81
N ASN A 235 28.15 -7.92 31.83
CA ASN A 235 27.54 -9.20 32.19
C ASN A 235 26.90 -9.91 30.98
N MET A 236 26.70 -11.23 31.11
CA MET A 236 26.17 -12.10 30.03
C MET A 236 24.75 -11.73 29.56
N ASN A 237 24.02 -10.93 30.34
CA ASN A 237 22.63 -10.54 30.06
C ASN A 237 22.52 -9.16 29.40
N GLY A 238 23.64 -8.57 28.95
CA GLY A 238 23.68 -7.29 28.23
C GLY A 238 23.71 -6.04 29.13
N GLY A 239 23.76 -6.22 30.45
CA GLY A 239 24.01 -5.15 31.42
C GLY A 239 25.48 -5.10 31.86
N VAL A 240 25.74 -4.43 32.98
CA VAL A 240 27.05 -4.43 33.66
C VAL A 240 26.88 -4.67 35.16
N THR A 241 27.84 -5.33 35.80
CA THR A 241 28.00 -5.31 37.26
C THR A 241 28.88 -4.13 37.64
N VAL A 242 28.51 -3.38 38.68
CA VAL A 242 29.18 -2.15 39.12
C VAL A 242 29.83 -2.35 40.48
N PHE A 243 31.02 -1.79 40.65
CA PHE A 243 31.84 -1.88 41.85
C PHE A 243 32.26 -0.48 42.30
N LEU A 244 32.34 -0.26 43.62
CA LEU A 244 32.86 0.96 44.23
C LEU A 244 33.93 0.60 45.27
N HIS A 245 35.12 1.21 45.17
CA HIS A 245 36.29 0.87 45.99
C HIS A 245 36.70 -0.62 45.97
N GLY A 246 36.23 -1.39 44.98
CA GLY A 246 36.45 -2.83 44.85
C GLY A 246 35.32 -3.71 45.40
N GLU A 247 34.37 -3.15 46.14
CA GLU A 247 33.17 -3.86 46.61
C GLU A 247 32.08 -3.85 45.52
N GLU A 248 31.35 -4.96 45.34
CA GLU A 248 30.25 -5.03 44.39
C GLU A 248 29.03 -4.27 44.90
N LEU A 249 28.52 -3.32 44.10
CA LEU A 249 27.27 -2.61 44.38
C LEU A 249 26.05 -3.33 43.77
N GLY A 250 26.24 -4.04 42.64
CA GLY A 250 25.21 -4.84 41.98
C GLY A 250 25.12 -4.59 40.48
N SER A 251 24.00 -5.01 39.86
CA SER A 251 23.81 -4.93 38.40
C SER A 251 23.10 -3.65 37.93
N LEU A 252 23.69 -3.01 36.92
CA LEU A 252 23.13 -1.89 36.16
C LEU A 252 22.78 -2.34 34.74
N SER A 253 21.51 -2.22 34.37
CA SER A 253 21.02 -2.38 32.99
C SER A 253 20.57 -1.03 32.43
N LEU A 254 20.64 -0.86 31.11
CA LEU A 254 20.21 0.36 30.41
C LEU A 254 19.25 0.00 29.27
N ALA A 255 18.19 0.79 29.06
CA ALA A 255 17.25 0.58 27.96
C ALA A 255 17.88 0.73 26.56
N VAL A 256 19.03 1.43 26.45
CA VAL A 256 19.85 1.52 25.24
C VAL A 256 21.30 1.17 25.60
N PRO A 257 21.69 -0.13 25.58
CA PRO A 257 23.01 -0.58 25.99
C PRO A 257 24.12 -0.17 25.00
N GLY A 258 25.34 -0.05 25.50
CA GLY A 258 26.54 0.25 24.70
C GLY A 258 27.61 1.02 25.48
N ARG A 259 28.89 0.84 25.13
CA ARG A 259 30.04 1.34 25.94
C ARG A 259 29.96 2.83 26.28
N HIS A 260 29.57 3.69 25.32
CA HIS A 260 29.44 5.13 25.56
C HIS A 260 28.30 5.46 26.55
N ASN A 261 27.15 4.80 26.43
CA ASN A 261 26.02 4.98 27.35
C ASN A 261 26.34 4.43 28.76
N ILE A 262 27.10 3.34 28.85
CA ILE A 262 27.60 2.80 30.12
C ILE A 262 28.53 3.82 30.80
N LEU A 263 29.50 4.40 30.08
CA LEU A 263 30.39 5.42 30.64
C LEU A 263 29.63 6.69 31.08
N ASN A 264 28.65 7.15 30.30
CA ASN A 264 27.78 8.26 30.69
C ASN A 264 26.93 7.95 31.94
N ALA A 265 26.43 6.70 32.04
CA ALA A 265 25.66 6.23 33.18
C ALA A 265 26.51 6.12 34.45
N LEU A 266 27.77 5.67 34.34
CA LEU A 266 28.72 5.63 35.46
C LEU A 266 29.09 7.04 35.95
N ALA A 267 29.30 7.99 35.02
CA ALA A 267 29.53 9.39 35.37
C ALA A 267 28.36 10.01 36.16
N ALA A 268 27.12 9.69 35.75
CA ALA A 268 25.91 10.12 36.45
C ALA A 268 25.75 9.41 37.80
N LEU A 269 25.96 8.09 37.84
CA LEU A 269 25.88 7.27 39.04
C LEU A 269 26.89 7.70 40.11
N GLY A 270 28.15 7.95 39.73
CA GLY A 270 29.19 8.39 40.67
C GLY A 270 28.84 9.71 41.35
N MET A 271 28.22 10.65 40.61
CA MET A 271 27.75 11.90 41.21
C MET A 271 26.50 11.69 42.08
N ALA A 272 25.58 10.80 41.68
CA ALA A 272 24.42 10.47 42.50
C ALA A 272 24.82 9.82 43.85
N LEU A 273 25.75 8.86 43.82
CA LEU A 273 26.33 8.24 45.02
C LEU A 273 27.01 9.29 45.91
N THR A 274 27.76 10.22 45.31
CA THR A 274 28.42 11.33 46.01
C THR A 274 27.42 12.30 46.67
N LEU A 275 26.25 12.47 46.08
CA LEU A 275 25.12 13.25 46.61
C LEU A 275 24.24 12.46 47.59
N GLY A 276 24.64 11.24 47.99
CA GLY A 276 23.94 10.42 48.99
C GLY A 276 22.80 9.55 48.44
N VAL A 277 22.65 9.41 47.12
CA VAL A 277 21.65 8.50 46.53
C VAL A 277 22.16 7.05 46.60
N ALA A 278 21.33 6.14 47.12
CA ALA A 278 21.65 4.71 47.16
C ALA A 278 21.76 4.09 45.76
N PHE A 279 22.65 3.11 45.59
CA PHE A 279 22.93 2.47 44.29
C PHE A 279 21.67 1.91 43.63
N ASP A 280 20.84 1.15 44.33
CA ASP A 280 19.65 0.52 43.76
C ASP A 280 18.65 1.54 43.19
N ALA A 281 18.47 2.68 43.86
CA ALA A 281 17.61 3.75 43.40
C ALA A 281 18.16 4.41 42.12
N ALA A 282 19.49 4.58 42.05
CA ALA A 282 20.16 5.12 40.87
C ALA A 282 20.18 4.14 39.68
N ALA A 283 20.45 2.86 39.93
CA ALA A 283 20.46 1.80 38.93
C ALA A 283 19.05 1.52 38.38
N GLY A 284 18.04 1.46 39.25
CA GLY A 284 16.64 1.34 38.86
C GLY A 284 16.14 2.51 38.01
N ALA A 285 16.56 3.74 38.34
CA ALA A 285 16.27 4.92 37.51
C ALA A 285 16.97 4.84 36.13
N LEU A 286 18.26 4.48 36.10
CA LEU A 286 19.03 4.35 34.86
C LEU A 286 18.46 3.26 33.93
N ALA A 287 17.90 2.18 34.47
CA ALA A 287 17.23 1.14 33.69
C ALA A 287 15.99 1.66 32.93
N GLY A 288 15.30 2.69 33.47
CA GLY A 288 14.18 3.36 32.80
C GLY A 288 14.59 4.40 31.75
N PHE A 289 15.86 4.81 31.70
CA PHE A 289 16.30 5.97 30.92
C PHE A 289 16.46 5.67 29.42
N ARG A 290 15.61 6.28 28.58
CA ARG A 290 15.50 5.99 27.13
C ARG A 290 16.46 6.78 26.22
N GLY A 291 17.33 7.64 26.75
CA GLY A 291 18.36 8.36 25.98
C GLY A 291 17.98 9.77 25.52
N ILE A 292 18.85 10.38 24.69
CA ILE A 292 18.66 11.71 24.09
C ILE A 292 18.95 11.62 22.58
N ALA A 293 17.93 11.87 21.74
CA ALA A 293 18.09 11.96 20.29
C ALA A 293 18.93 13.21 19.92
N ARG A 294 19.97 13.07 19.07
CA ARG A 294 21.05 14.08 19.07
C ARG A 294 21.78 14.51 17.79
N ARG A 295 21.88 13.71 16.71
CA ARG A 295 22.92 13.95 15.68
C ARG A 295 22.45 14.19 14.23
N LEU A 296 21.16 14.36 13.96
CA LEU A 296 20.66 14.70 12.61
C LEU A 296 20.53 16.21 12.41
N GLN A 297 21.51 16.86 11.78
CA GLN A 297 21.45 18.29 11.46
C GLN A 297 21.23 18.52 9.96
N ARG A 298 20.08 19.09 9.57
CA ARG A 298 19.84 19.51 8.18
C ARG A 298 20.69 20.73 7.82
N ILE A 299 21.38 20.67 6.70
CA ILE A 299 22.11 21.78 6.09
C ILE A 299 21.17 22.58 5.17
N PRO A 300 21.10 23.91 5.27
CA PRO A 300 20.35 24.75 4.33
C PRO A 300 21.03 24.78 2.96
N THR A 301 20.25 24.47 1.91
CA THR A 301 20.69 24.44 0.51
C THR A 301 19.60 25.04 -0.38
N GLU A 302 19.97 25.85 -1.37
CA GLU A 302 19.02 26.42 -2.33
C GLU A 302 18.73 25.40 -3.44
N GLY A 303 17.72 24.55 -3.23
CA GLY A 303 17.31 23.52 -4.18
C GLY A 303 16.41 22.45 -3.56
N PRO A 304 15.99 21.42 -4.33
CA PRO A 304 15.16 20.31 -3.83
C PRO A 304 15.90 19.38 -2.85
N TRP A 305 17.23 19.49 -2.79
CA TRP A 305 18.11 18.68 -1.97
C TRP A 305 17.88 18.89 -0.46
N ARG A 306 17.99 17.79 0.28
CA ARG A 306 17.96 17.75 1.75
C ARG A 306 19.24 17.13 2.23
N ILE A 307 20.28 17.96 2.32
CA ILE A 307 21.57 17.50 2.86
C ILE A 307 21.50 17.53 4.38
N PHE A 308 21.97 16.47 5.03
CA PHE A 308 22.10 16.36 6.48
C PHE A 308 23.56 16.03 6.82
N ASP A 309 24.06 16.67 7.87
CA ASP A 309 25.32 16.35 8.53
C ASP A 309 25.01 15.42 9.72
N ASP A 310 25.72 14.31 9.85
CA ASP A 310 25.65 13.43 11.03
C ASP A 310 27.03 12.89 11.42
N PHE A 311 27.38 13.18 12.67
CA PHE A 311 28.60 12.76 13.35
C PHE A 311 28.38 11.38 13.98
N ALA A 312 27.92 10.39 13.20
CA ALA A 312 27.78 9.00 13.63
C ALA A 312 29.12 8.27 13.51
N HIS A 313 29.63 7.72 14.62
CA HIS A 313 30.99 7.18 14.71
C HIS A 313 31.02 5.65 14.88
N HIS A 314 29.85 5.02 14.99
CA HIS A 314 29.69 3.57 15.17
C HIS A 314 28.57 3.03 14.27
N PRO A 315 28.65 1.79 13.74
CA PRO A 315 27.61 1.21 12.90
C PRO A 315 26.19 1.31 13.46
N PHE A 316 25.99 1.03 14.76
CA PHE A 316 24.67 1.17 15.39
C PHE A 316 24.15 2.62 15.47
N GLU A 317 25.05 3.62 15.53
CA GLU A 317 24.64 5.03 15.44
C GLU A 317 24.19 5.37 14.01
N VAL A 318 24.97 4.94 12.99
CA VAL A 318 24.63 5.11 11.57
C VAL A 318 23.29 4.48 11.22
N ALA A 319 23.05 3.23 11.66
CA ALA A 319 21.78 2.54 11.43
C ALA A 319 20.57 3.27 12.08
N ALA A 320 20.74 3.75 13.31
CA ALA A 320 19.69 4.48 14.02
C ALA A 320 19.40 5.86 13.39
N SER A 321 20.43 6.57 12.94
CA SER A 321 20.31 7.83 12.20
C SER A 321 19.62 7.66 10.85
N LEU A 322 19.98 6.63 10.08
CA LEU A 322 19.33 6.32 8.80
C LEU A 322 17.86 5.93 8.99
N ALA A 323 17.53 5.15 10.01
CA ALA A 323 16.13 4.85 10.36
C ALA A 323 15.35 6.14 10.70
N ALA A 324 15.90 6.99 11.58
CA ALA A 324 15.26 8.24 11.96
C ALA A 324 15.12 9.25 10.81
N LEU A 325 16.05 9.27 9.84
CA LEU A 325 15.91 10.08 8.62
C LEU A 325 14.77 9.57 7.73
N ARG A 326 14.62 8.25 7.54
CA ARG A 326 13.52 7.66 6.75
C ARG A 326 12.15 8.01 7.34
N ASP A 327 12.01 7.92 8.67
CA ASP A 327 10.76 8.22 9.36
C ASP A 327 10.40 9.72 9.37
N THR A 328 11.38 10.62 9.23
CA THR A 328 11.17 12.09 9.40
C THR A 328 11.36 12.95 8.14
N ALA A 329 11.98 12.44 7.08
CA ALA A 329 12.38 13.25 5.92
C ALA A 329 11.97 12.66 4.55
N ARG A 330 10.71 12.88 4.14
CA ARG A 330 10.25 12.60 2.77
C ARG A 330 10.95 13.48 1.73
N GLY A 331 11.99 12.98 1.05
CA GLY A 331 12.60 13.61 -0.12
C GLY A 331 14.13 13.57 -0.16
N ARG A 332 14.70 14.09 -1.25
CA ARG A 332 16.06 13.93 -1.78
C ARG A 332 17.18 14.05 -0.73
N LEU A 333 17.60 12.92 -0.17
CA LEU A 333 18.42 12.86 1.04
C LEU A 333 19.90 12.64 0.71
N ILE A 334 20.75 13.54 1.18
CA ILE A 334 22.21 13.35 1.18
C ILE A 334 22.68 13.37 2.63
N ALA A 335 23.00 12.20 3.18
CA ALA A 335 23.66 12.10 4.48
C ALA A 335 25.17 12.22 4.26
N VAL A 336 25.77 13.32 4.73
CA VAL A 336 27.21 13.42 4.88
C VAL A 336 27.55 12.86 6.26
N LEU A 337 28.32 11.78 6.29
CA LEU A 337 28.75 11.11 7.51
C LEU A 337 30.25 11.29 7.68
N GLU A 338 30.69 11.78 8.84
CA GLU A 338 32.11 11.93 9.18
C GLU A 338 32.57 10.89 10.21
N PRO A 339 33.04 9.70 9.79
CA PRO A 339 33.75 8.78 10.66
C PRO A 339 35.14 9.35 10.98
N GLN A 340 35.24 10.15 12.04
CA GLN A 340 36.43 10.90 12.47
C GLN A 340 37.75 10.11 12.61
N LEU A 341 37.74 8.78 12.48
CA LEU A 341 38.92 7.91 12.57
C LEU A 341 38.91 6.84 11.47
N HIS A 342 39.46 7.17 10.29
CA HIS A 342 39.64 6.22 9.17
C HIS A 342 40.32 4.90 9.58
N SER A 343 41.24 4.95 10.56
CA SER A 343 41.93 3.78 11.12
C SER A 343 40.99 2.73 11.74
N ARG A 344 39.74 3.08 12.08
CA ARG A 344 38.72 2.16 12.58
C ARG A 344 37.81 1.58 11.49
N VAL A 345 37.76 2.18 10.30
CA VAL A 345 36.83 1.76 9.24
C VAL A 345 37.23 0.41 8.65
N ALA A 346 38.53 0.20 8.38
CA ALA A 346 39.03 -1.07 7.82
C ALA A 346 38.65 -2.32 8.65
N PRO A 347 38.94 -2.41 9.98
CA PRO A 347 38.55 -3.57 10.78
C PRO A 347 37.05 -3.67 11.08
N MET A 348 36.25 -2.62 10.82
CA MET A 348 34.80 -2.59 11.07
C MET A 348 33.96 -2.55 9.77
N ALA A 349 34.58 -2.81 8.63
CA ALA A 349 33.97 -2.63 7.30
C ALA A 349 32.65 -3.41 7.10
N LEU A 350 32.58 -4.66 7.56
CA LEU A 350 31.36 -5.48 7.45
C LEU A 350 30.22 -4.99 8.38
N PRO A 351 30.45 -4.71 9.69
CA PRO A 351 29.47 -4.01 10.52
C PRO A 351 28.98 -2.68 9.94
N PHE A 352 29.87 -1.84 9.38
CA PHE A 352 29.44 -0.60 8.72
C PHE A 352 28.58 -0.87 7.48
N ALA A 353 28.96 -1.83 6.63
CA ALA A 353 28.14 -2.24 5.48
C ALA A 353 26.75 -2.74 5.90
N GLN A 354 26.66 -3.56 6.95
CA GLN A 354 25.40 -4.05 7.49
C GLN A 354 24.51 -2.91 8.02
N ALA A 355 25.09 -1.92 8.72
CA ALA A 355 24.37 -0.74 9.19
C ALA A 355 23.85 0.16 8.06
N LEU A 356 24.63 0.32 6.99
CA LEU A 356 24.23 1.07 5.79
C LEU A 356 23.10 0.38 5.01
N GLY A 357 22.91 -0.93 5.21
CA GLY A 357 21.76 -1.68 4.69
C GLY A 357 20.40 -1.32 5.32
N ALA A 358 20.36 -0.40 6.28
CA ALA A 358 19.13 0.16 6.83
C ALA A 358 18.48 1.25 5.94
N ALA A 359 19.10 1.64 4.81
CA ALA A 359 18.55 2.62 3.86
C ALA A 359 17.88 1.94 2.65
N ASP A 360 16.80 2.54 2.12
CA ASP A 360 16.00 1.95 1.02
C ASP A 360 16.75 1.92 -0.32
N MET A 361 17.56 2.93 -0.61
CA MET A 361 18.72 2.82 -1.50
C MET A 361 19.84 3.78 -1.05
N SER A 362 21.07 3.29 -1.04
CA SER A 362 22.27 4.11 -0.82
C SER A 362 23.40 3.73 -1.75
N PHE A 363 23.80 4.70 -2.59
CA PHE A 363 25.14 4.72 -3.17
C PHE A 363 26.11 5.32 -2.16
N ILE A 364 27.30 4.73 -2.05
CA ILE A 364 28.40 5.26 -1.24
C ILE A 364 29.46 5.78 -2.21
N LEU A 365 29.68 7.10 -2.19
CA LEU A 365 30.59 7.82 -3.10
C LEU A 365 31.57 8.68 -2.29
N PRO A 366 32.82 8.78 -2.75
CA PRO A 366 33.94 7.99 -2.24
C PRO A 366 34.37 8.34 -0.81
N VAL A 367 35.17 7.45 -0.22
CA VAL A 367 35.98 7.78 0.97
C VAL A 367 37.36 8.21 0.49
N ALA A 368 37.55 9.51 0.26
CA ALA A 368 38.86 10.08 -0.05
C ALA A 368 38.99 11.45 0.61
N ALA A 369 39.87 11.55 1.62
CA ALA A 369 40.19 12.82 2.24
C ALA A 369 40.78 13.78 1.18
N LEU A 370 40.29 15.02 1.15
CA LEU A 370 40.74 16.05 0.19
C LEU A 370 42.11 16.65 0.57
N GLY A 371 43.10 15.80 0.85
CA GLY A 371 44.48 16.19 1.15
C GLY A 371 45.39 15.10 1.73
N GLU A 372 44.87 14.12 2.47
CA GLU A 372 45.73 13.24 3.31
C GLU A 372 45.88 11.81 2.77
N ALA A 373 47.04 11.53 2.18
CA ALA A 373 47.44 10.20 1.73
C ALA A 373 48.38 9.51 2.73
N ARG A 374 47.89 8.47 3.43
CA ARG A 374 48.73 7.39 3.99
C ARG A 374 48.18 6.04 3.52
N ARG A 375 49.05 5.21 2.93
CA ARG A 375 48.67 4.16 1.97
C ARG A 375 48.50 2.73 2.51
N GLU A 376 48.66 2.52 3.81
CA GLU A 376 48.94 1.18 4.35
C GLU A 376 47.71 0.43 4.90
N LEU A 377 46.58 1.11 5.12
CA LEU A 377 45.30 0.50 5.49
C LEU A 377 44.14 1.21 4.76
N ASP A 378 43.83 0.74 3.55
CA ASP A 378 42.74 1.28 2.74
C ASP A 378 41.36 0.80 3.26
N GLY A 379 40.84 1.51 4.25
CA GLY A 379 39.48 1.32 4.77
C GLY A 379 38.38 1.59 3.75
N ASN A 380 38.71 2.26 2.64
CA ASN A 380 37.79 2.67 1.57
C ASN A 380 37.51 1.47 0.67
N ALA A 381 38.58 0.79 0.24
CA ALA A 381 38.53 -0.48 -0.46
C ALA A 381 37.87 -1.57 0.41
N ALA A 382 38.20 -1.62 1.71
CA ALA A 382 37.61 -2.57 2.65
C ALA A 382 36.08 -2.37 2.80
N LEU A 383 35.61 -1.15 3.04
CA LEU A 383 34.18 -0.84 3.14
C LEU A 383 33.45 -1.09 1.81
N ALA A 384 34.04 -0.69 0.68
CA ALA A 384 33.44 -0.94 -0.63
C ALA A 384 33.33 -2.43 -0.97
N ALA A 385 34.30 -3.25 -0.56
CA ALA A 385 34.24 -4.71 -0.68
C ALA A 385 33.18 -5.31 0.24
N ALA A 386 33.10 -4.86 1.49
CA ALA A 386 32.08 -5.29 2.44
C ALA A 386 30.66 -4.98 1.93
N CYS A 387 30.40 -3.76 1.46
CA CYS A 387 29.09 -3.39 0.88
C CYS A 387 28.69 -4.28 -0.31
N ARG A 388 29.63 -4.62 -1.20
CA ARG A 388 29.36 -5.59 -2.28
C ARG A 388 29.01 -6.98 -1.75
N SER A 389 29.70 -7.46 -0.70
CA SER A 389 29.42 -8.78 -0.09
C SER A 389 28.05 -8.89 0.60
N VAL A 390 27.42 -7.76 0.95
CA VAL A 390 26.04 -7.72 1.51
C VAL A 390 25.01 -7.19 0.51
N GLY A 391 25.35 -7.14 -0.79
CA GLY A 391 24.42 -6.79 -1.86
C GLY A 391 24.05 -5.29 -1.95
N LEU A 392 24.82 -4.39 -1.35
CA LEU A 392 24.57 -2.95 -1.38
C LEU A 392 25.27 -2.25 -2.56
N PRO A 393 24.60 -1.32 -3.27
CA PRO A 393 25.12 -0.70 -4.50
C PRO A 393 26.18 0.38 -4.21
N CYS A 394 27.36 -0.03 -3.74
CA CYS A 394 28.51 0.85 -3.52
C CYS A 394 29.29 1.15 -4.82
N ARG A 395 29.64 2.41 -5.07
CA ARG A 395 30.40 2.87 -6.24
C ARG A 395 31.58 3.73 -5.80
N HIS A 396 32.76 3.12 -5.71
CA HIS A 396 34.00 3.85 -5.46
C HIS A 396 34.26 4.90 -6.56
N VAL A 397 34.84 6.03 -6.19
CA VAL A 397 35.12 7.18 -7.07
C VAL A 397 36.53 7.69 -6.79
N ALA A 398 37.28 8.10 -7.80
CA ALA A 398 38.69 8.46 -7.64
C ALA A 398 38.90 9.91 -7.13
N ASP A 399 38.04 10.84 -7.55
CA ASP A 399 38.18 12.27 -7.24
C ASP A 399 36.82 13.01 -7.20
N HIS A 400 36.88 14.32 -7.00
CA HIS A 400 35.71 15.19 -6.91
C HIS A 400 34.99 15.40 -8.27
N ALA A 401 35.69 15.37 -9.40
CA ALA A 401 35.09 15.58 -10.71
C ALA A 401 34.28 14.35 -11.17
N ASP A 402 34.82 13.15 -10.99
CA ASP A 402 34.06 11.91 -11.21
C ASP A 402 32.90 11.76 -10.20
N LEU A 403 33.03 12.32 -8.99
CA LEU A 403 31.93 12.41 -8.02
C LEU A 403 30.81 13.27 -8.60
N LEU A 404 31.07 14.52 -9.00
CA LEU A 404 30.05 15.41 -9.60
C LEU A 404 29.37 14.79 -10.84
N LYS A 405 30.14 14.05 -11.65
CA LYS A 405 29.65 13.31 -12.82
C LYS A 405 28.73 12.13 -12.44
N CYS A 406 29.01 11.44 -11.34
CA CYS A 406 28.12 10.40 -10.81
C CYS A 406 26.85 11.00 -10.18
N LEU A 407 26.95 12.12 -9.48
CA LEU A 407 25.81 12.77 -8.82
C LEU A 407 24.77 13.28 -9.85
N ASN A 408 25.23 14.02 -10.87
CA ASN A 408 24.37 14.60 -11.90
C ASN A 408 23.81 13.58 -12.92
N GLY A 409 24.34 12.35 -12.97
CA GLY A 409 23.88 11.31 -13.89
C GLY A 409 22.89 10.30 -13.28
N TYR A 410 22.80 10.20 -11.95
CA TYR A 410 22.20 9.02 -11.31
C TYR A 410 21.31 9.28 -10.07
N LEU A 411 21.28 10.50 -9.49
CA LEU A 411 20.55 10.75 -8.24
C LEU A 411 19.04 11.01 -8.40
N ARG A 412 18.28 10.45 -7.46
CA ARG A 412 16.81 10.46 -7.37
C ARG A 412 16.29 11.50 -6.36
N GLU A 413 15.06 12.03 -6.51
CA GLU A 413 14.40 12.93 -5.52
C GLU A 413 13.99 12.25 -4.21
N ASP A 414 14.28 10.96 -4.05
CA ASP A 414 14.06 10.17 -2.84
C ASP A 414 15.23 9.21 -2.53
N ASP A 415 16.38 9.36 -3.19
CA ASP A 415 17.61 8.64 -2.82
C ASP A 415 18.05 9.01 -1.40
N THR A 416 18.70 8.05 -0.73
CA THR A 416 19.53 8.30 0.47
C THR A 416 21.00 8.13 0.10
N LEU A 417 21.60 9.14 -0.52
CA LEU A 417 23.03 9.15 -0.80
C LEU A 417 23.80 9.24 0.51
N VAL A 418 24.78 8.35 0.72
CA VAL A 418 25.69 8.41 1.87
C VAL A 418 27.08 8.82 1.40
N VAL A 419 27.48 10.04 1.72
CA VAL A 419 28.81 10.57 1.41
C VAL A 419 29.68 10.46 2.66
N MET A 420 30.70 9.63 2.60
CA MET A 420 31.59 9.32 3.72
C MET A 420 32.78 10.28 3.71
N ALA A 421 32.61 11.45 4.32
CA ALA A 421 33.59 12.52 4.33
C ALA A 421 34.74 12.26 5.32
N GLY A 422 35.92 12.83 5.03
CA GLY A 422 37.09 12.74 5.89
C GLY A 422 37.95 14.00 5.80
N GLY A 423 38.27 14.58 6.95
CA GLY A 423 39.22 15.69 7.10
C GLY A 423 38.76 17.00 6.46
N GLY A 424 37.75 17.67 7.04
CA GLY A 424 37.37 19.02 6.61
C GLY A 424 36.04 19.57 7.12
N GLY A 425 35.22 18.75 7.79
CA GLY A 425 33.85 19.11 8.16
C GLY A 425 32.87 18.74 7.05
N GLY A 426 31.71 18.19 7.41
CA GLY A 426 30.67 17.84 6.45
C GLY A 426 30.16 19.04 5.65
N ALA A 427 29.96 20.19 6.31
CA ALA A 427 29.38 21.39 5.69
C ALA A 427 30.13 21.94 4.43
N PRO A 428 31.47 22.06 4.38
CA PRO A 428 32.20 22.40 3.14
C PRO A 428 32.11 21.39 2.00
N ILE A 429 31.83 20.11 2.28
CA ILE A 429 31.57 19.10 1.23
C ILE A 429 30.09 19.18 0.82
N ALA A 430 29.17 19.21 1.78
CA ALA A 430 27.74 19.42 1.58
C ALA A 430 27.42 20.65 0.72
N ARG A 431 28.10 21.79 0.92
CA ARG A 431 27.93 22.97 0.07
C ARG A 431 28.39 22.73 -1.36
N ARG A 432 29.62 22.22 -1.58
CA ARG A 432 30.10 21.90 -2.94
C ARG A 432 29.24 20.85 -3.64
N LEU A 433 28.63 19.92 -2.90
CA LEU A 433 27.62 19.01 -3.41
C LEU A 433 26.36 19.79 -3.84
N ALA A 434 25.80 20.63 -2.97
CA ALA A 434 24.63 21.45 -3.28
C ALA A 434 24.86 22.38 -4.49
N ASP A 435 25.97 23.11 -4.51
CA ASP A 435 26.35 24.08 -5.55
C ASP A 435 26.51 23.41 -6.92
N ALA A 436 27.05 22.18 -6.96
CA ALA A 436 27.21 21.38 -8.18
C ALA A 436 26.00 20.50 -8.54
N LEU A 437 24.99 20.47 -7.67
CA LEU A 437 23.69 19.83 -7.85
C LEU A 437 22.56 20.85 -8.09
N LEU A 438 22.89 22.14 -8.13
CA LEU A 438 22.08 23.14 -8.82
C LEU A 438 21.95 22.72 -10.30
N PRO A 439 20.73 22.68 -10.87
CA PRO A 439 20.57 22.38 -12.29
C PRO A 439 21.35 23.39 -13.14
N PRO A 440 22.16 22.96 -14.14
CA PRO A 440 22.89 23.87 -15.00
C PRO A 440 21.91 24.63 -15.90
N ASP A 441 21.58 25.85 -15.47
CA ASP A 441 20.75 26.88 -16.13
C ASP A 441 19.70 26.32 -17.10
N LEU A 442 18.77 25.53 -16.57
CA LEU A 442 17.62 25.04 -17.32
C LEU A 442 16.69 26.22 -17.60
N ALA A 443 16.95 26.90 -18.72
CA ALA A 443 16.13 27.96 -19.29
C ALA A 443 14.65 27.58 -19.15
N THR A 444 13.90 28.41 -18.41
CA THR A 444 12.61 28.07 -17.79
C THR A 444 11.76 27.23 -18.73
N PRO A 445 11.51 25.93 -18.43
CA PRO A 445 10.84 25.06 -19.37
C PRO A 445 9.49 25.67 -19.71
N SER A 446 9.20 25.78 -21.02
CA SER A 446 7.88 26.20 -21.47
C SER A 446 6.85 25.30 -20.78
N PRO A 447 5.79 25.82 -20.13
CA PRO A 447 4.82 25.02 -19.39
C PRO A 447 4.09 23.97 -20.23
N ASN A 448 4.30 23.98 -21.55
CA ASN A 448 3.83 22.99 -22.51
C ASN A 448 4.85 21.87 -22.80
N VAL A 449 5.97 21.80 -22.07
CA VAL A 449 6.96 20.71 -22.10
C VAL A 449 7.30 20.33 -20.66
N LEU A 450 6.74 19.22 -20.20
CA LEU A 450 7.04 18.64 -18.90
C LEU A 450 8.01 17.47 -19.08
N VAL A 451 9.00 17.38 -18.19
CA VAL A 451 9.81 16.17 -18.03
C VAL A 451 9.55 15.59 -16.64
N GLY A 452 9.34 14.28 -16.61
CA GLY A 452 9.38 13.51 -15.38
C GLY A 452 10.81 13.39 -14.88
N GLU A 453 10.96 12.82 -13.70
CA GLU A 453 12.24 12.88 -13.00
C GLU A 453 13.27 11.98 -13.67
N ARG A 454 14.48 12.49 -13.94
CA ARG A 454 15.57 11.69 -14.51
C ARG A 454 16.13 10.72 -13.47
N ARG A 455 16.05 9.43 -13.78
CA ARG A 455 16.49 8.30 -12.94
C ARG A 455 17.53 7.47 -13.71
N PRO A 456 18.41 6.72 -13.00
CA PRO A 456 19.17 5.64 -13.64
C PRO A 456 18.24 4.73 -14.43
N LEU A 457 18.64 4.33 -15.64
CA LEU A 457 17.93 3.26 -16.35
C LEU A 457 17.94 2.01 -15.45
N PRO A 458 16.78 1.39 -15.19
CA PRO A 458 16.67 0.32 -14.21
C PRO A 458 17.26 -1.00 -14.73
N ALA A 459 17.57 -1.89 -13.78
CA ALA A 459 17.82 -3.29 -14.08
C ALA A 459 16.54 -3.97 -14.58
N ASP A 460 16.69 -5.10 -15.28
CA ASP A 460 15.56 -5.86 -15.80
C ASP A 460 14.63 -6.36 -14.67
N LEU A 461 13.34 -6.53 -14.99
CA LEU A 461 12.34 -7.01 -14.03
C LEU A 461 12.74 -8.35 -13.39
N LEU A 462 13.38 -9.27 -14.13
CA LEU A 462 13.88 -10.52 -13.57
C LEU A 462 15.02 -10.30 -12.57
N THR A 463 15.90 -9.31 -12.81
CA THR A 463 16.97 -8.95 -11.86
C THR A 463 16.40 -8.38 -10.56
N LEU A 464 15.31 -7.61 -10.64
CA LEU A 464 14.59 -7.11 -9.46
C LEU A 464 13.93 -8.25 -8.69
N VAL A 465 13.26 -9.19 -9.38
CA VAL A 465 12.65 -10.38 -8.77
C VAL A 465 13.69 -11.30 -8.14
N ALA A 466 14.84 -11.54 -8.79
CA ALA A 466 15.96 -12.31 -8.24
C ALA A 466 16.44 -11.72 -6.91
N ALA A 467 16.63 -10.39 -6.86
CA ALA A 467 17.06 -9.70 -5.65
C ALA A 467 16.04 -9.80 -4.50
N HIS A 468 14.75 -9.97 -4.79
CA HIS A 468 13.73 -10.23 -3.76
C HIS A 468 13.69 -11.70 -3.33
N ALA A 469 13.77 -12.65 -4.26
CA ALA A 469 13.83 -14.09 -3.95
C ALA A 469 15.06 -14.46 -3.10
N ALA A 470 16.22 -13.86 -3.36
CA ALA A 470 17.44 -14.10 -2.58
C ALA A 470 17.43 -13.45 -1.18
N ARG A 471 16.78 -12.30 -1.00
CA ARG A 471 16.74 -11.57 0.29
C ARG A 471 15.54 -11.93 1.17
N HIS A 472 14.40 -12.23 0.57
CA HIS A 472 13.12 -12.46 1.22
C HIS A 472 12.40 -13.68 0.59
N PRO A 473 13.01 -14.88 0.57
CA PRO A 473 12.47 -16.04 -0.14
C PRO A 473 11.02 -16.37 0.23
N GLU A 474 10.70 -16.35 1.53
CA GLU A 474 9.39 -16.67 2.12
C GLU A 474 8.32 -15.57 1.93
N ALA A 475 8.67 -14.39 1.39
CA ALA A 475 7.69 -13.32 1.18
C ALA A 475 6.72 -13.70 0.05
N ARG A 476 5.42 -13.41 0.21
CA ARG A 476 4.40 -13.71 -0.81
C ARG A 476 4.57 -12.80 -2.03
N ALA A 477 4.83 -13.40 -3.20
CA ALA A 477 4.87 -12.70 -4.47
C ALA A 477 3.48 -12.59 -5.11
N VAL A 478 2.67 -13.66 -5.04
CA VAL A 478 1.32 -13.69 -5.61
C VAL A 478 0.36 -14.54 -4.77
N GLU A 479 -0.89 -14.12 -4.67
CA GLU A 479 -1.94 -14.75 -3.84
C GLU A 479 -3.30 -14.78 -4.57
N MET A 480 -4.05 -15.87 -4.41
CA MET A 480 -5.43 -16.04 -4.83
C MET A 480 -6.17 -16.91 -3.79
N GLY A 481 -6.73 -16.27 -2.77
CA GLY A 481 -7.41 -16.95 -1.67
C GLY A 481 -6.45 -17.82 -0.86
N HIS A 482 -6.69 -19.14 -0.83
CA HIS A 482 -5.84 -20.09 -0.11
C HIS A 482 -4.56 -20.47 -0.88
N ARG A 483 -4.46 -20.15 -2.18
CA ARG A 483 -3.24 -20.38 -2.96
C ARG A 483 -2.36 -19.15 -2.90
N SER A 484 -1.08 -19.34 -2.59
CA SER A 484 -0.05 -18.31 -2.73
C SER A 484 1.24 -18.93 -3.25
N LEU A 485 2.06 -18.12 -3.92
CA LEU A 485 3.47 -18.44 -4.16
C LEU A 485 4.32 -17.39 -3.45
N SER A 486 5.29 -17.85 -2.69
CA SER A 486 6.42 -17.06 -2.21
C SER A 486 7.34 -16.63 -3.37
N TYR A 487 8.24 -15.67 -3.14
CA TYR A 487 9.24 -15.29 -4.15
C TYR A 487 10.16 -16.47 -4.51
N ALA A 488 10.49 -17.35 -3.55
CA ALA A 488 11.27 -18.56 -3.80
C ALA A 488 10.52 -19.59 -4.67
N GLU A 489 9.28 -19.91 -4.33
CA GLU A 489 8.45 -20.82 -5.14
C GLU A 489 8.19 -20.25 -6.55
N LEU A 490 8.00 -18.94 -6.66
CA LEU A 490 7.76 -18.28 -7.95
C LEU A 490 8.97 -18.41 -8.88
N VAL A 491 10.20 -18.12 -8.44
CA VAL A 491 11.37 -18.19 -9.33
C VAL A 491 11.71 -19.61 -9.77
N LEU A 492 11.54 -20.62 -8.91
CA LEU A 492 11.75 -22.02 -9.27
C LEU A 492 10.71 -22.50 -10.29
N ARG A 493 9.43 -22.15 -10.09
CA ARG A 493 8.33 -22.48 -11.00
C ARG A 493 8.43 -21.74 -12.35
N VAL A 494 9.01 -20.54 -12.35
CA VAL A 494 9.35 -19.75 -13.55
C VAL A 494 10.41 -20.45 -14.40
N ASP A 495 11.45 -20.98 -13.76
CA ASP A 495 12.54 -21.68 -14.44
C ASP A 495 12.08 -23.01 -15.05
N ASP A 496 11.32 -23.82 -14.31
CA ASP A 496 10.82 -25.11 -14.80
C ASP A 496 9.80 -24.91 -15.95
N LEU A 497 9.01 -23.82 -15.93
CA LEU A 497 8.14 -23.45 -17.06
C LEU A 497 8.95 -22.93 -18.27
N ALA A 498 10.06 -22.22 -18.05
CA ALA A 498 10.96 -21.79 -19.12
C ALA A 498 11.66 -22.99 -19.79
N VAL A 499 12.01 -24.03 -19.03
CA VAL A 499 12.51 -25.31 -19.58
C VAL A 499 11.42 -26.02 -20.40
N ALA A 500 10.21 -26.16 -19.86
CA ALA A 500 9.10 -26.80 -20.58
C ALA A 500 8.73 -26.07 -21.90
N LEU A 501 8.86 -24.74 -21.94
CA LEU A 501 8.70 -23.95 -23.17
C LEU A 501 9.83 -24.21 -24.18
N ALA A 502 11.07 -24.36 -23.72
CA ALA A 502 12.22 -24.66 -24.57
C ALA A 502 12.15 -26.10 -25.14
N GLU A 503 11.70 -27.08 -24.35
CA GLU A 503 11.43 -28.44 -24.80
C GLU A 503 10.27 -28.50 -25.82
N ALA A 504 9.28 -27.61 -25.67
CA ALA A 504 8.22 -27.38 -26.65
C ALA A 504 8.68 -26.56 -27.89
N GLY A 505 9.97 -26.24 -28.01
CA GLY A 505 10.57 -25.61 -29.18
C GLY A 505 10.47 -24.08 -29.25
N ALA A 506 10.06 -23.41 -28.18
CA ALA A 506 10.06 -21.93 -28.10
C ALA A 506 11.43 -21.39 -27.67
N GLY A 507 11.85 -20.25 -28.24
CA GLY A 507 13.15 -19.63 -28.00
C GLY A 507 13.09 -18.14 -27.65
N ALA A 508 14.27 -17.54 -27.60
CA ALA A 508 14.41 -16.10 -27.33
C ALA A 508 13.99 -15.28 -28.55
N GLY A 509 13.09 -14.31 -28.36
CA GLY A 509 12.49 -13.51 -29.41
C GLY A 509 11.15 -14.02 -29.96
N ASP A 510 10.74 -15.26 -29.65
CA ASP A 510 9.46 -15.81 -30.10
C ASP A 510 8.27 -15.20 -29.35
N ALA A 511 7.13 -15.06 -30.05
CA ALA A 511 5.87 -14.66 -29.43
C ALA A 511 5.17 -15.88 -28.81
N ILE A 512 4.93 -15.82 -27.50
CA ILE A 512 4.34 -16.91 -26.73
C ILE A 512 3.01 -16.43 -26.17
N GLY A 513 1.93 -17.09 -26.59
CA GLY A 513 0.59 -16.81 -26.12
C GLY A 513 0.40 -17.30 -24.69
N VAL A 514 -0.42 -16.61 -23.90
CA VAL A 514 -0.86 -17.07 -22.58
C VAL A 514 -2.37 -17.01 -22.54
N CYS A 515 -3.02 -18.18 -22.46
CA CYS A 515 -4.48 -18.29 -22.40
C CYS A 515 -4.89 -18.96 -21.08
N LEU A 516 -4.97 -18.13 -20.03
CA LEU A 516 -5.25 -18.55 -18.66
C LEU A 516 -6.37 -17.70 -18.08
N GLY A 517 -7.29 -18.30 -17.31
CA GLY A 517 -8.20 -17.56 -16.43
C GLY A 517 -7.45 -16.79 -15.33
N ARG A 518 -8.17 -16.09 -14.43
CA ARG A 518 -7.53 -15.48 -13.25
C ARG A 518 -6.92 -16.60 -12.37
N THR A 519 -5.58 -16.66 -12.31
CA THR A 519 -4.81 -17.62 -11.51
C THR A 519 -3.42 -17.05 -11.22
N VAL A 520 -2.78 -17.53 -10.15
CA VAL A 520 -1.36 -17.25 -9.83
C VAL A 520 -0.42 -17.65 -10.97
N ASP A 521 -0.78 -18.65 -11.79
CA ASP A 521 0.04 -19.13 -12.90
C ASP A 521 0.24 -18.07 -14.00
N ARG A 522 -0.62 -17.03 -14.10
CA ARG A 522 -0.42 -15.91 -15.05
C ARG A 522 0.91 -15.19 -14.78
N VAL A 523 1.25 -14.99 -13.50
CA VAL A 523 2.50 -14.35 -13.08
C VAL A 523 3.70 -15.25 -13.39
N THR A 524 3.56 -16.56 -13.17
CA THR A 524 4.55 -17.56 -13.55
C THR A 524 4.79 -17.57 -15.06
N ALA A 525 3.73 -17.58 -15.87
CA ALA A 525 3.79 -17.58 -17.32
C ALA A 525 4.49 -16.31 -17.87
N PHE A 526 4.13 -15.14 -17.35
CA PHE A 526 4.77 -13.87 -17.71
C PHE A 526 6.28 -13.89 -17.46
N LEU A 527 6.71 -14.24 -16.23
CA LEU A 527 8.12 -14.28 -15.87
C LEU A 527 8.89 -15.42 -16.57
N ALA A 528 8.28 -16.58 -16.82
CA ALA A 528 8.89 -17.69 -17.55
C ALA A 528 9.18 -17.35 -19.02
N ILE A 529 8.24 -16.66 -19.69
CA ILE A 529 8.47 -16.16 -21.06
C ILE A 529 9.62 -15.15 -21.06
N LEU A 530 9.67 -14.23 -20.08
CA LEU A 530 10.78 -13.31 -19.93
C LEU A 530 12.11 -14.02 -19.62
N GLN A 531 12.12 -15.10 -18.82
CA GLN A 531 13.32 -15.88 -18.47
C GLN A 531 13.85 -16.70 -19.66
N LEU A 532 12.94 -17.22 -20.49
CA LEU A 532 13.29 -17.80 -21.80
C LEU A 532 13.84 -16.74 -22.77
N GLY A 533 13.46 -15.47 -22.59
CA GLY A 533 13.78 -14.37 -23.51
C GLY A 533 12.77 -14.18 -24.65
N GLY A 534 11.60 -14.82 -24.55
CA GLY A 534 10.47 -14.65 -25.47
C GLY A 534 9.65 -13.40 -25.18
N ILE A 535 8.54 -13.25 -25.91
CA ILE A 535 7.64 -12.10 -25.88
C ILE A 535 6.27 -12.55 -25.40
N TYR A 536 5.81 -12.00 -24.27
CA TYR A 536 4.51 -12.33 -23.68
C TYR A 536 3.36 -11.74 -24.49
N VAL A 537 2.34 -12.55 -24.80
CA VAL A 537 1.10 -12.08 -25.45
C VAL A 537 -0.12 -12.66 -24.71
N PRO A 538 -0.95 -11.85 -24.04
CA PRO A 538 -2.16 -12.35 -23.39
C PRO A 538 -3.24 -12.64 -24.44
N LEU A 539 -3.79 -13.84 -24.38
CA LEU A 539 -4.92 -14.31 -25.18
C LEU A 539 -6.12 -14.49 -24.26
N ASP A 540 -7.04 -13.52 -24.24
CA ASP A 540 -8.16 -13.53 -23.30
C ASP A 540 -9.22 -14.57 -23.71
N PRO A 541 -9.47 -15.61 -22.88
CA PRO A 541 -10.38 -16.71 -23.23
C PRO A 541 -11.85 -16.29 -23.38
N LEU A 542 -12.19 -15.03 -23.06
CA LEU A 542 -13.53 -14.45 -23.28
C LEU A 542 -13.69 -13.77 -24.64
N LEU A 543 -12.64 -13.68 -25.46
CA LEU A 543 -12.71 -13.15 -26.82
C LEU A 543 -13.26 -14.18 -27.83
N PRO A 544 -13.97 -13.76 -28.90
CA PRO A 544 -14.40 -14.67 -29.95
C PRO A 544 -13.23 -15.44 -30.59
N GLU A 545 -13.45 -16.71 -30.91
CA GLU A 545 -12.44 -17.62 -31.48
C GLU A 545 -11.68 -17.01 -32.67
N LYS A 546 -12.40 -16.39 -33.62
CA LYS A 546 -11.78 -15.68 -34.75
C LYS A 546 -10.80 -14.61 -34.29
N ARG A 547 -11.18 -13.77 -33.32
CA ARG A 547 -10.33 -12.68 -32.82
C ARG A 547 -9.06 -13.22 -32.16
N LEU A 548 -9.12 -14.38 -31.52
CA LEU A 548 -7.95 -15.07 -30.97
C LEU A 548 -7.05 -15.65 -32.08
N SER A 549 -7.62 -16.17 -33.17
CA SER A 549 -6.86 -16.56 -34.37
C SER A 549 -6.18 -15.35 -35.04
N ASP A 550 -6.93 -14.27 -35.28
CA ASP A 550 -6.42 -13.02 -35.87
C ASP A 550 -5.26 -12.45 -35.03
N MET A 551 -5.35 -12.53 -33.69
CA MET A 551 -4.28 -12.13 -32.77
C MET A 551 -3.08 -13.09 -32.80
N ALA A 552 -3.30 -14.41 -32.87
CA ALA A 552 -2.23 -15.39 -32.92
C ALA A 552 -1.40 -15.27 -34.21
N GLU A 553 -2.07 -15.10 -35.36
CA GLU A 553 -1.41 -14.90 -36.66
C GLU A 553 -0.62 -13.58 -36.69
N ASN A 554 -1.25 -12.45 -36.34
CA ASN A 554 -0.61 -11.14 -36.35
C ASN A 554 0.57 -11.00 -35.37
N ALA A 555 0.58 -11.74 -34.27
CA ALA A 555 1.71 -11.80 -33.34
C ALA A 555 2.77 -12.86 -33.72
N GLY A 556 2.47 -13.78 -34.64
CA GLY A 556 3.35 -14.89 -35.03
C GLY A 556 3.44 -16.01 -33.98
N ILE A 557 2.39 -16.21 -33.18
CA ILE A 557 2.38 -17.15 -32.06
C ILE A 557 2.37 -18.59 -32.58
N ARG A 558 3.28 -19.42 -32.05
CA ARG A 558 3.33 -20.88 -32.30
C ARG A 558 3.15 -21.72 -31.04
N THR A 559 3.42 -21.13 -29.87
CA THR A 559 3.39 -21.82 -28.58
C THR A 559 2.49 -21.05 -27.63
N VAL A 560 1.57 -21.75 -26.94
CA VAL A 560 0.61 -21.14 -26.02
C VAL A 560 0.61 -21.85 -24.67
N ILE A 561 0.73 -21.06 -23.60
CA ILE A 561 0.64 -21.51 -22.22
C ILE A 561 -0.83 -21.62 -21.81
N VAL A 562 -1.20 -22.80 -21.32
CA VAL A 562 -2.55 -23.18 -20.87
C VAL A 562 -2.48 -23.90 -19.52
N ASN A 563 -3.62 -24.08 -18.86
CA ASN A 563 -3.76 -25.01 -17.74
C ASN A 563 -5.07 -25.79 -17.85
N ALA A 564 -5.39 -26.64 -16.85
CA ALA A 564 -6.58 -27.48 -16.87
C ALA A 564 -7.93 -26.73 -16.78
N ALA A 565 -7.92 -25.40 -16.66
CA ALA A 565 -9.08 -24.52 -16.64
C ALA A 565 -9.08 -23.47 -17.78
N SER A 566 -8.16 -23.58 -18.74
CA SER A 566 -8.21 -22.82 -20.00
C SER A 566 -9.42 -23.26 -20.84
N SER A 567 -10.00 -22.34 -21.60
CA SER A 567 -10.96 -22.68 -22.65
C SER A 567 -10.27 -23.43 -23.80
N ALA A 568 -11.05 -24.10 -24.65
CA ALA A 568 -10.55 -24.60 -25.91
C ALA A 568 -10.15 -23.42 -26.81
N LEU A 569 -8.91 -23.44 -27.30
CA LEU A 569 -8.42 -22.54 -28.34
C LEU A 569 -8.60 -23.19 -29.73
N PRO A 570 -8.65 -22.40 -30.81
CA PRO A 570 -8.73 -22.92 -32.17
C PRO A 570 -7.53 -23.83 -32.47
N ASP A 571 -7.79 -24.95 -33.16
CA ASP A 571 -6.77 -25.90 -33.61
C ASP A 571 -6.03 -25.35 -34.85
N ALA A 572 -5.23 -24.32 -34.63
CA ALA A 572 -4.45 -23.61 -35.64
C ALA A 572 -3.00 -24.14 -35.75
N GLY A 573 -2.75 -25.41 -35.36
CA GLY A 573 -1.40 -25.98 -35.31
C GLY A 573 -0.52 -25.42 -34.19
N LEU A 574 -1.13 -24.94 -33.11
CA LEU A 574 -0.46 -24.34 -31.95
C LEU A 574 0.08 -25.41 -30.99
N THR A 575 1.29 -25.20 -30.46
CA THR A 575 1.89 -26.08 -29.44
C THR A 575 1.45 -25.64 -28.04
N PHE A 576 0.69 -26.47 -27.34
CA PHE A 576 0.15 -26.16 -26.02
C PHE A 576 1.06 -26.65 -24.88
N VAL A 577 1.50 -25.73 -24.01
CA VAL A 577 2.34 -26.03 -22.83
C VAL A 577 1.52 -25.87 -21.56
N ASN A 578 1.43 -26.92 -20.75
CA ASN A 578 0.55 -26.95 -19.56
C ASN A 578 1.32 -26.55 -18.28
N CYS A 579 1.19 -25.29 -17.84
CA CYS A 579 1.86 -24.78 -16.65
C CYS A 579 1.36 -25.40 -15.33
N GLY A 580 0.29 -26.20 -15.37
CA GLY A 580 -0.22 -26.98 -14.24
C GLY A 580 0.46 -28.34 -14.03
N ARG A 581 1.40 -28.76 -14.89
CA ARG A 581 2.08 -30.07 -14.84
C ARG A 581 3.61 -29.95 -14.94
N LEU A 582 4.18 -29.04 -14.16
CA LEU A 582 5.63 -28.90 -13.99
C LEU A 582 6.16 -29.95 -12.99
N PRO A 583 7.43 -30.38 -13.09
CA PRO A 583 8.04 -31.29 -12.12
C PRO A 583 8.22 -30.63 -10.73
N GLU A 584 8.52 -31.44 -9.72
CA GLU A 584 8.85 -30.95 -8.38
C GLU A 584 10.32 -30.51 -8.29
N HIS A 585 10.57 -29.38 -7.62
CA HIS A 585 11.88 -28.71 -7.56
C HIS A 585 12.89 -29.40 -6.62
N VAL A 586 13.21 -30.67 -6.85
CA VAL A 586 14.11 -31.45 -5.98
C VAL A 586 15.56 -30.93 -6.08
N GLY A 587 16.08 -30.37 -4.99
CA GLY A 587 17.49 -29.99 -4.84
C GLY A 587 17.90 -28.67 -5.51
N ARG A 588 16.96 -27.88 -6.03
CA ARG A 588 17.22 -26.53 -6.57
C ARG A 588 17.03 -25.47 -5.49
N SER A 589 17.87 -24.43 -5.49
CA SER A 589 17.85 -23.32 -4.53
C SER A 589 17.41 -22.03 -5.20
N ALA A 590 16.47 -21.30 -4.61
CA ALA A 590 16.01 -20.01 -5.12
C ALA A 590 17.03 -18.88 -4.93
N ILE A 591 17.99 -19.03 -4.02
CA ILE A 591 19.10 -18.07 -3.80
C ILE A 591 20.07 -18.09 -4.97
N ASP A 592 20.24 -19.25 -5.60
CA ASP A 592 21.15 -19.47 -6.73
C ASP A 592 20.49 -19.17 -8.09
N TRP A 593 19.21 -18.79 -8.12
CA TRP A 593 18.47 -18.51 -9.35
C TRP A 593 19.06 -17.31 -10.11
N GLN A 594 19.51 -17.56 -11.34
CA GLN A 594 20.10 -16.53 -12.20
C GLN A 594 19.07 -16.03 -13.23
N PRO A 595 18.73 -14.72 -13.22
CA PRO A 595 17.90 -14.13 -14.26
C PRO A 595 18.68 -14.08 -15.58
N ARG A 596 18.06 -14.50 -16.68
CA ARG A 596 18.69 -14.47 -18.00
C ARG A 596 18.95 -13.02 -18.44
N GLU A 597 20.21 -12.69 -18.74
CA GLU A 597 20.57 -11.38 -19.27
C GLU A 597 19.84 -11.10 -20.59
N ALA A 598 19.27 -9.90 -20.69
CA ALA A 598 18.61 -9.40 -21.89
C ALA A 598 18.94 -7.92 -22.08
N ALA A 599 19.19 -7.50 -23.33
CA ALA A 599 19.38 -6.09 -23.64
C ALA A 599 18.07 -5.31 -23.37
N ALA A 600 18.18 -4.07 -22.89
CA ALA A 600 17.01 -3.21 -22.65
C ALA A 600 16.11 -3.03 -23.91
N GLY A 601 16.70 -3.09 -25.10
CA GLY A 601 15.99 -3.07 -26.39
C GLY A 601 15.40 -4.41 -26.86
N ALA A 602 15.52 -5.50 -26.09
CA ALA A 602 14.74 -6.72 -26.32
C ALA A 602 13.25 -6.45 -26.07
N LEU A 603 12.37 -7.24 -26.69
CA LEU A 603 10.93 -7.14 -26.44
C LEU A 603 10.56 -7.89 -25.15
N ALA A 604 9.56 -7.36 -24.44
CA ALA A 604 9.00 -7.95 -23.23
C ALA A 604 7.62 -8.54 -23.50
N TYR A 605 6.75 -7.76 -24.15
CA TYR A 605 5.38 -8.15 -24.43
C TYR A 605 4.80 -7.46 -25.67
N MET A 606 3.68 -7.97 -26.15
CA MET A 606 2.78 -7.29 -27.08
C MET A 606 1.37 -7.24 -26.51
N ILE A 607 0.72 -6.07 -26.62
CA ILE A 607 -0.70 -5.88 -26.31
C ILE A 607 -1.41 -5.45 -27.60
N PHE A 608 -2.56 -6.05 -27.85
CA PHE A 608 -3.40 -5.71 -29.01
C PHE A 608 -4.36 -4.57 -28.68
N THR A 609 -4.49 -3.62 -29.60
CA THR A 609 -5.41 -2.48 -29.50
C THR A 609 -6.23 -2.36 -30.77
N SER A 610 -7.40 -1.72 -30.69
CA SER A 610 -8.26 -1.45 -31.86
C SER A 610 -7.52 -0.57 -32.89
N GLY A 611 -7.62 -0.92 -34.16
CA GLY A 611 -6.97 -0.21 -35.27
C GLY A 611 -7.95 0.65 -36.08
N THR A 612 -7.46 1.79 -36.61
CA THR A 612 -8.25 2.71 -37.45
C THR A 612 -8.71 2.10 -38.78
N THR A 613 -8.14 0.96 -39.18
CA THR A 613 -8.54 0.14 -40.33
C THR A 613 -9.60 -0.93 -40.00
N GLY A 614 -9.91 -1.15 -38.73
CA GLY A 614 -10.80 -2.22 -38.25
C GLY A 614 -10.10 -3.52 -37.83
N GLU A 615 -8.77 -3.62 -37.98
CA GLU A 615 -7.97 -4.78 -37.57
C GLU A 615 -7.17 -4.51 -36.28
N PRO A 616 -6.93 -5.53 -35.43
CA PRO A 616 -6.24 -5.35 -34.15
C PRO A 616 -4.73 -5.16 -34.33
N LYS A 617 -4.20 -4.00 -33.91
CA LYS A 617 -2.76 -3.68 -33.99
C LYS A 617 -2.02 -4.12 -32.72
N ALA A 618 -0.95 -4.90 -32.87
CA ALA A 618 -0.07 -5.28 -31.76
C ALA A 618 1.00 -4.21 -31.50
N VAL A 619 1.05 -3.69 -30.26
CA VAL A 619 2.04 -2.70 -29.81
C VAL A 619 3.26 -3.42 -29.24
N GLU A 620 4.46 -3.11 -29.73
CA GLU A 620 5.72 -3.75 -29.31
C GLU A 620 6.39 -3.03 -28.13
N ILE A 621 6.36 -3.61 -26.92
CA ILE A 621 6.97 -3.02 -25.71
C ILE A 621 8.31 -3.68 -25.38
N SER A 622 9.31 -2.86 -25.03
CA SER A 622 10.66 -3.31 -24.70
C SER A 622 10.85 -3.63 -23.20
N ARG A 623 11.86 -4.43 -22.88
CA ARG A 623 12.22 -4.75 -21.48
C ARG A 623 12.67 -3.51 -20.71
N GLY A 624 13.41 -2.61 -21.34
CA GLY A 624 13.79 -1.32 -20.77
C GLY A 624 12.60 -0.41 -20.48
N ALA A 625 11.61 -0.38 -21.39
CA ALA A 625 10.37 0.38 -21.20
C ALA A 625 9.55 -0.18 -20.03
N LEU A 626 9.34 -1.50 -20.00
CA LEU A 626 8.65 -2.21 -18.91
C LEU A 626 9.35 -2.00 -17.56
N ALA A 627 10.68 -2.14 -17.49
CA ALA A 627 11.43 -1.92 -16.26
C ALA A 627 11.39 -0.46 -15.79
N ASN A 628 11.39 0.50 -16.72
CA ASN A 628 11.23 1.93 -16.42
C ASN A 628 9.86 2.20 -15.79
N TYR A 629 8.78 1.71 -16.40
CA TYR A 629 7.45 1.77 -15.82
C TYR A 629 7.42 1.12 -14.43
N ALA A 630 7.93 -0.11 -14.29
CA ALA A 630 7.80 -0.91 -13.07
C ALA A 630 8.36 -0.20 -11.82
N LEU A 631 9.56 0.37 -11.90
CA LEU A 631 10.14 1.12 -10.77
C LEU A 631 9.57 2.54 -10.62
N ALA A 632 9.14 3.19 -11.71
CA ALA A 632 8.49 4.49 -11.63
C ALA A 632 7.11 4.42 -10.95
N ALA A 633 6.27 3.47 -11.38
CA ALA A 633 4.95 3.21 -10.82
C ALA A 633 5.05 2.71 -9.37
N SER A 634 5.94 1.74 -9.08
CA SER A 634 6.21 1.29 -7.70
C SER A 634 6.49 2.45 -6.75
N ARG A 635 7.29 3.43 -7.21
CA ARG A 635 7.65 4.61 -6.43
C ARG A 635 6.52 5.62 -6.30
N HIS A 636 6.01 6.13 -7.42
CA HIS A 636 5.01 7.20 -7.44
C HIS A 636 3.68 6.77 -6.81
N PHE A 637 3.35 5.48 -6.91
CA PHE A 637 2.16 4.89 -6.30
C PHE A 637 2.43 4.33 -4.89
N GLN A 638 3.64 4.50 -4.35
CA GLN A 638 4.06 4.12 -2.99
C GLN A 638 3.92 2.62 -2.64
N ILE A 639 4.09 1.77 -3.66
CA ILE A 639 4.07 0.31 -3.54
C ILE A 639 5.37 -0.16 -2.87
N THR A 640 5.31 -0.37 -1.56
CA THR A 640 6.38 -0.98 -0.75
C THR A 640 6.27 -2.50 -0.72
N ARG A 641 7.31 -3.23 -0.26
CA ARG A 641 7.27 -4.70 -0.05
C ARG A 641 6.10 -5.22 0.81
N ASN A 642 5.51 -4.37 1.66
CA ASN A 642 4.36 -4.73 2.50
C ASN A 642 3.01 -4.54 1.76
N ALA A 643 3.03 -3.99 0.54
CA ALA A 643 1.84 -3.74 -0.23
C ALA A 643 1.18 -5.04 -0.70
N ARG A 644 -0.14 -5.03 -0.63
CA ARG A 644 -1.05 -5.97 -1.26
C ARG A 644 -1.80 -5.22 -2.35
N VAL A 645 -1.48 -5.53 -3.60
CA VAL A 645 -1.92 -4.81 -4.81
C VAL A 645 -2.96 -5.64 -5.55
N SER A 646 -4.07 -5.02 -5.95
CA SER A 646 -5.15 -5.70 -6.67
C SER A 646 -4.76 -6.08 -8.10
N GLN A 647 -5.02 -7.32 -8.51
CA GLN A 647 -4.95 -7.74 -9.92
C GLN A 647 -6.37 -8.07 -10.43
N ILE A 648 -7.10 -7.01 -10.75
CA ILE A 648 -8.49 -7.06 -11.25
C ILE A 648 -8.54 -6.79 -12.77
N SER A 649 -7.59 -6.00 -13.28
CA SER A 649 -7.46 -5.51 -14.64
C SER A 649 -7.73 -6.55 -15.74
N GLY A 650 -8.34 -6.11 -16.84
CA GLY A 650 -8.65 -6.95 -18.00
C GLY A 650 -7.39 -7.59 -18.58
N PHE A 651 -7.44 -8.87 -18.97
CA PHE A 651 -6.22 -9.63 -19.25
C PHE A 651 -5.54 -9.23 -20.57
N GLY A 652 -6.34 -8.84 -21.56
CA GLY A 652 -5.85 -8.18 -22.78
C GLY A 652 -5.45 -6.71 -22.60
N PHE A 653 -5.55 -6.15 -21.40
CA PHE A 653 -5.21 -4.75 -21.10
C PHE A 653 -3.83 -4.65 -20.45
N ASP A 654 -3.05 -3.66 -20.88
CA ASP A 654 -1.66 -3.46 -20.48
C ASP A 654 -1.48 -3.09 -19.00
N VAL A 655 -2.47 -2.42 -18.39
CA VAL A 655 -2.52 -2.22 -16.93
C VAL A 655 -2.40 -3.53 -16.16
N SER A 656 -2.90 -4.67 -16.68
CA SER A 656 -2.70 -5.97 -16.00
C SER A 656 -1.21 -6.41 -15.99
N VAL A 657 -0.44 -6.03 -17.01
CA VAL A 657 1.02 -6.22 -17.07
C VAL A 657 1.73 -5.21 -16.17
N GLY A 658 1.24 -3.97 -16.13
CA GLY A 658 1.70 -2.93 -15.22
C GLY A 658 1.56 -3.34 -13.75
N ASP A 659 0.36 -3.77 -13.35
CA ASP A 659 0.02 -4.30 -12.02
C ASP A 659 1.00 -5.42 -11.59
N MET A 660 1.30 -6.38 -12.49
CA MET A 660 2.31 -7.41 -12.23
C MET A 660 3.70 -6.79 -12.02
N ALA A 661 4.15 -5.96 -12.96
CA ALA A 661 5.52 -5.48 -13.01
C ALA A 661 5.85 -4.55 -11.83
N MET A 662 4.98 -3.58 -11.51
CA MET A 662 5.21 -2.65 -10.40
C MET A 662 5.18 -3.34 -9.03
N THR A 663 4.32 -4.36 -8.87
CA THR A 663 4.23 -5.13 -7.62
C THR A 663 5.44 -6.03 -7.42
N LEU A 664 5.88 -6.73 -8.47
CA LEU A 664 7.05 -7.60 -8.41
C LEU A 664 8.37 -6.83 -8.26
N ALA A 665 8.50 -5.67 -8.91
CA ALA A 665 9.65 -4.79 -8.74
C ALA A 665 9.77 -4.25 -7.30
N ALA A 666 8.65 -4.01 -6.62
CA ALA A 666 8.58 -3.59 -5.22
C ALA A 666 8.91 -4.69 -4.20
N GLY A 667 8.92 -5.97 -4.60
CA GLY A 667 8.97 -7.10 -3.67
C GLY A 667 7.65 -7.28 -2.90
N ALA A 668 6.54 -6.78 -3.46
CA ALA A 668 5.21 -6.77 -2.87
C ALA A 668 4.40 -8.02 -3.25
N CYS A 669 3.18 -8.13 -2.71
CA CYS A 669 2.26 -9.23 -2.97
C CYS A 669 1.15 -8.81 -3.96
N LEU A 670 1.09 -9.47 -5.12
CA LEU A 670 0.02 -9.30 -6.09
C LEU A 670 -1.17 -10.20 -5.71
N VAL A 671 -2.38 -9.65 -5.65
CA VAL A 671 -3.55 -10.40 -5.16
C VAL A 671 -4.67 -10.46 -6.20
N TYR A 672 -5.06 -11.67 -6.57
CA TYR A 672 -6.23 -11.93 -7.41
C TYR A 672 -7.51 -12.11 -6.57
N PRO A 673 -8.67 -11.66 -7.06
CA PRO A 673 -9.96 -12.03 -6.44
C PRO A 673 -10.22 -13.53 -6.60
N THR A 674 -10.76 -14.15 -5.55
CA THR A 674 -11.25 -15.53 -5.57
C THR A 674 -12.60 -15.68 -6.29
N ASP A 675 -13.37 -14.59 -6.35
CA ASP A 675 -14.61 -14.50 -7.10
C ASP A 675 -14.27 -14.40 -8.60
N LEU A 676 -14.51 -15.49 -9.34
CA LEU A 676 -14.27 -15.55 -10.79
C LEU A 676 -15.13 -14.50 -11.52
N GLN A 677 -16.32 -14.21 -10.98
CA GLN A 677 -17.23 -13.15 -11.42
C GLN A 677 -17.00 -11.83 -10.67
N ALA A 678 -15.75 -11.50 -10.30
CA ALA A 678 -15.38 -10.16 -9.83
C ALA A 678 -15.50 -9.11 -10.97
N ILE A 679 -16.76 -8.76 -11.23
CA ILE A 679 -17.29 -7.59 -11.94
C ILE A 679 -17.18 -6.39 -10.97
N PRO A 680 -16.92 -5.17 -11.45
CA PRO A 680 -16.87 -4.01 -10.56
C PRO A 680 -18.23 -3.78 -9.87
N GLY A 681 -18.21 -3.44 -8.58
CA GLY A 681 -19.40 -3.40 -7.76
C GLY A 681 -19.20 -3.97 -6.35
N PRO A 682 -20.27 -4.43 -5.68
CA PRO A 682 -20.19 -5.08 -4.37
C PRO A 682 -19.19 -6.25 -4.25
N PRO A 683 -18.91 -7.08 -5.28
CA PRO A 683 -17.85 -8.08 -5.21
C PRO A 683 -16.46 -7.49 -4.95
N VAL A 684 -16.15 -6.35 -5.58
CA VAL A 684 -14.86 -5.66 -5.38
C VAL A 684 -14.77 -5.06 -3.97
N GLY A 685 -15.86 -4.50 -3.44
CA GLY A 685 -15.93 -4.05 -2.04
C GLY A 685 -15.62 -5.16 -1.03
N ARG A 686 -16.17 -6.37 -1.24
CA ARG A 686 -15.83 -7.56 -0.44
C ARG A 686 -14.37 -7.97 -0.61
N PHE A 687 -13.86 -7.97 -1.85
CA PHE A 687 -12.49 -8.34 -2.15
C PHE A 687 -11.47 -7.41 -1.46
N ILE A 688 -11.67 -6.10 -1.50
CA ILE A 688 -10.84 -5.11 -0.79
C ILE A 688 -10.72 -5.44 0.70
N ALA A 689 -11.84 -5.73 1.35
CA ALA A 689 -11.89 -6.05 2.78
C ALA A 689 -11.26 -7.43 3.09
N GLN A 690 -11.70 -8.49 2.41
CA GLN A 690 -11.26 -9.87 2.66
C GLN A 690 -9.77 -10.07 2.36
N ALA A 691 -9.30 -9.55 1.23
CA ALA A 691 -7.89 -9.63 0.84
C ALA A 691 -7.01 -8.59 1.55
N ARG A 692 -7.58 -7.69 2.36
CA ARG A 692 -6.88 -6.57 3.02
C ARG A 692 -5.99 -5.80 2.03
N LEU A 693 -6.60 -5.37 0.92
CA LEU A 693 -5.88 -4.66 -0.14
C LEU A 693 -5.41 -3.30 0.37
N THR A 694 -4.19 -2.95 -0.03
CA THR A 694 -3.56 -1.66 0.29
C THR A 694 -3.59 -0.70 -0.89
N HIS A 695 -3.51 -1.24 -2.11
CA HIS A 695 -3.54 -0.51 -3.37
C HIS A 695 -4.62 -1.15 -4.24
N LEU A 696 -5.57 -0.35 -4.71
CA LEU A 696 -6.62 -0.73 -5.65
C LEU A 696 -6.36 -0.07 -7.01
N SER A 697 -6.29 -0.87 -8.06
CA SER A 697 -6.05 -0.47 -9.46
C SER A 697 -7.31 -0.79 -10.28
N LEU A 698 -7.95 0.24 -10.85
CA LEU A 698 -9.24 0.14 -11.56
C LEU A 698 -9.37 1.24 -12.64
N THR A 699 -10.45 1.19 -13.41
CA THR A 699 -10.91 2.34 -14.23
C THR A 699 -11.90 3.21 -13.43
N PRO A 700 -12.05 4.50 -13.73
CA PRO A 700 -13.06 5.36 -13.11
C PRO A 700 -14.47 4.77 -13.12
N SER A 701 -14.94 4.25 -14.26
CA SER A 701 -16.25 3.59 -14.37
C SER A 701 -16.37 2.35 -13.48
N ALA A 702 -15.30 1.57 -13.35
CA ALA A 702 -15.29 0.40 -12.46
C ALA A 702 -15.35 0.80 -10.99
N LEU A 703 -14.61 1.84 -10.58
CA LEU A 703 -14.60 2.33 -9.21
C LEU A 703 -15.94 2.99 -8.82
N ALA A 704 -16.61 3.67 -9.75
CA ALA A 704 -17.86 4.37 -9.51
C ALA A 704 -18.96 3.48 -8.92
N ILE A 705 -19.10 2.26 -9.44
CA ILE A 705 -20.16 1.32 -9.05
C ILE A 705 -19.81 0.43 -7.85
N VAL A 706 -18.56 0.47 -7.35
CA VAL A 706 -18.22 -0.15 -6.05
C VAL A 706 -18.99 0.59 -4.95
N PRO A 707 -19.76 -0.07 -4.06
CA PRO A 707 -20.50 0.59 -2.99
C PRO A 707 -19.54 1.25 -1.97
N PRO A 708 -19.97 2.30 -1.25
CA PRO A 708 -19.15 2.91 -0.22
C PRO A 708 -18.99 1.93 0.95
N GLY A 709 -17.80 1.89 1.56
CA GLY A 709 -17.53 1.00 2.70
C GLY A 709 -16.24 1.37 3.44
N GLU A 710 -16.16 0.96 4.70
CA GLU A 710 -14.96 1.11 5.50
C GLU A 710 -13.89 0.12 5.04
N HIS A 711 -12.82 0.67 4.46
CA HIS A 711 -11.67 -0.07 3.98
C HIS A 711 -10.41 0.50 4.64
N PRO A 712 -10.12 0.16 5.92
CA PRO A 712 -9.05 0.79 6.70
C PRO A 712 -7.64 0.36 6.26
N HIS A 713 -7.51 -0.78 5.57
CA HIS A 713 -6.23 -1.22 4.97
C HIS A 713 -5.92 -0.55 3.63
N LEU A 714 -6.95 -0.03 2.95
CA LEU A 714 -6.84 0.56 1.62
C LEU A 714 -6.31 1.99 1.73
N THR A 715 -5.02 2.17 1.47
CA THR A 715 -4.32 3.45 1.57
C THR A 715 -4.19 4.16 0.22
N HIS A 716 -4.20 3.42 -0.89
CA HIS A 716 -4.01 3.94 -2.25
C HIS A 716 -5.11 3.47 -3.19
N VAL A 717 -5.65 4.40 -3.98
CA VAL A 717 -6.62 4.12 -5.06
C VAL A 717 -6.05 4.73 -6.34
N ILE A 718 -5.76 3.87 -7.32
CA ILE A 718 -5.20 4.21 -8.62
C ILE A 718 -6.32 4.03 -9.65
N VAL A 719 -6.58 5.07 -10.44
CA VAL A 719 -7.53 5.02 -11.56
C VAL A 719 -6.85 5.39 -12.87
N ALA A 720 -7.12 4.61 -13.92
CA ALA A 720 -6.52 4.79 -15.24
C ALA A 720 -7.52 4.53 -16.40
N GLY A 721 -7.08 4.81 -17.63
CA GLY A 721 -7.80 4.49 -18.88
C GLY A 721 -8.93 5.46 -19.29
N GLU A 722 -9.57 6.15 -18.34
CA GLU A 722 -10.66 7.11 -18.59
C GLU A 722 -10.40 8.48 -17.93
N ALA A 723 -11.24 9.47 -18.24
CA ALA A 723 -11.23 10.72 -17.50
C ALA A 723 -11.92 10.52 -16.13
N CYS A 724 -11.18 10.70 -15.03
CA CYS A 724 -11.75 10.57 -13.68
C CYS A 724 -12.66 11.76 -13.31
N PRO A 725 -13.94 11.53 -12.95
CA PRO A 725 -14.80 12.59 -12.40
C PRO A 725 -14.34 13.06 -11.01
N PRO A 726 -14.48 14.37 -10.67
CA PRO A 726 -14.14 14.87 -9.33
C PRO A 726 -14.86 14.15 -8.19
N ALA A 727 -16.14 13.80 -8.39
CA ALA A 727 -16.94 13.10 -7.38
C ALA A 727 -16.38 11.73 -6.97
N LEU A 728 -15.55 11.07 -7.79
CA LEU A 728 -14.85 9.85 -7.37
C LEU A 728 -13.67 10.16 -6.44
N VAL A 729 -12.95 11.27 -6.69
CA VAL A 729 -11.88 11.76 -5.81
C VAL A 729 -12.45 12.16 -4.46
N ASP A 730 -13.55 12.91 -4.43
CA ASP A 730 -14.25 13.30 -3.19
C ASP A 730 -14.68 12.07 -2.37
N ARG A 731 -15.19 11.04 -3.04
CA ARG A 731 -15.72 9.82 -2.42
C ARG A 731 -14.65 8.84 -1.96
N TRP A 732 -13.51 8.73 -2.66
CA TRP A 732 -12.50 7.70 -2.40
C TRP A 732 -11.18 8.24 -1.84
N GLY A 733 -10.81 9.49 -2.11
CA GLY A 733 -9.58 10.14 -1.66
C GLY A 733 -9.60 10.66 -0.23
N ASN A 734 -10.77 10.76 0.41
CA ASN A 734 -10.85 11.09 1.83
C ASN A 734 -10.14 9.99 2.67
N GLY A 735 -9.06 10.39 3.36
CA GLY A 735 -8.20 9.48 4.15
C GLY A 735 -7.27 8.58 3.33
N ARG A 736 -7.14 8.78 2.01
CA ARG A 736 -6.35 7.92 1.09
C ARG A 736 -5.53 8.75 0.11
N CYS A 737 -4.50 8.15 -0.48
CA CYS A 737 -3.86 8.69 -1.67
C CYS A 737 -4.65 8.27 -2.90
N PHE A 738 -5.41 9.20 -3.50
CA PHE A 738 -6.08 8.97 -4.77
C PHE A 738 -5.16 9.39 -5.92
N ILE A 739 -4.97 8.52 -6.91
CA ILE A 739 -4.04 8.70 -8.02
C ILE A 739 -4.80 8.56 -9.34
N ASN A 740 -4.83 9.62 -10.13
CA ASN A 740 -5.32 9.59 -11.51
C ASN A 740 -4.12 9.42 -12.44
N ALA A 741 -3.95 8.21 -12.98
CA ALA A 741 -2.87 7.84 -13.87
C ALA A 741 -3.32 7.87 -15.34
N TYR A 742 -2.39 8.17 -16.24
CA TYR A 742 -2.67 8.34 -17.66
C TYR A 742 -1.54 7.76 -18.50
N GLY A 743 -1.89 6.90 -19.46
CA GLY A 743 -1.03 6.59 -20.59
C GLY A 743 -1.80 5.86 -21.71
N PRO A 744 -1.29 5.95 -22.95
CA PRO A 744 -1.59 4.99 -24.01
C PRO A 744 -0.62 3.80 -23.94
N THR A 745 -1.06 2.64 -24.42
CA THR A 745 -0.21 1.44 -24.51
C THR A 745 1.09 1.69 -25.28
N GLU A 746 1.03 2.55 -26.30
CA GLU A 746 2.18 3.02 -27.08
C GLU A 746 3.27 3.77 -26.26
N ALA A 747 3.02 4.09 -25.00
CA ALA A 747 3.98 4.67 -24.05
C ALA A 747 4.18 3.84 -22.76
N THR A 748 3.84 2.53 -22.80
CA THR A 748 3.96 1.55 -21.71
C THR A 748 3.09 1.88 -20.48
N VAL A 749 1.83 1.43 -20.55
CA VAL A 749 0.83 1.50 -19.46
C VAL A 749 0.50 2.95 -19.07
N GLU A 750 1.24 3.57 -18.15
CA GLU A 750 1.02 4.95 -17.72
C GLU A 750 2.30 5.77 -17.89
N ALA A 751 2.16 6.94 -18.52
CA ALA A 751 3.24 7.88 -18.79
C ALA A 751 3.15 9.16 -17.95
N LEU A 752 1.97 9.49 -17.41
CA LEU A 752 1.72 10.60 -16.48
C LEU A 752 0.86 10.17 -15.30
N PHE A 753 0.93 10.91 -14.20
CA PHE A 753 0.07 10.74 -13.03
C PHE A 753 -0.18 12.06 -12.28
N ALA A 754 -1.34 12.17 -11.65
CA ALA A 754 -1.67 13.16 -10.63
C ALA A 754 -2.05 12.47 -9.32
N VAL A 755 -1.60 13.00 -8.18
CA VAL A 755 -2.27 12.76 -6.89
C VAL A 755 -3.42 13.76 -6.79
N CYS A 756 -4.64 13.27 -6.66
CA CYS A 756 -5.85 14.10 -6.60
C CYS A 756 -6.35 14.21 -5.17
N GLU A 757 -6.84 15.39 -4.80
CA GLU A 757 -7.43 15.67 -3.49
C GLU A 757 -8.91 16.08 -3.64
N PRO A 758 -9.79 15.72 -2.69
CA PRO A 758 -11.16 16.20 -2.65
C PRO A 758 -11.28 17.73 -2.80
N GLY A 759 -12.30 18.19 -3.52
CA GLY A 759 -12.57 19.60 -3.78
C GLY A 759 -11.60 20.32 -4.73
N LYS A 760 -10.59 19.64 -5.30
CA LYS A 760 -9.70 20.19 -6.34
C LYS A 760 -10.07 19.71 -7.74
N SER A 761 -9.68 20.48 -8.76
CA SER A 761 -9.82 20.08 -10.17
C SER A 761 -8.96 18.85 -10.48
N VAL A 762 -9.54 17.85 -11.14
CA VAL A 762 -8.81 16.65 -11.59
C VAL A 762 -7.95 16.98 -12.81
N THR A 763 -6.69 16.55 -12.80
CA THR A 763 -5.75 16.69 -13.92
C THR A 763 -5.11 15.32 -14.23
N ILE A 764 -4.45 15.18 -15.38
CA ILE A 764 -3.60 13.99 -15.67
C ILE A 764 -2.16 14.19 -15.18
N GLY A 765 -1.87 15.34 -14.57
CA GLY A 765 -0.68 15.52 -13.75
C GLY A 765 0.62 15.75 -14.52
N ARG A 766 1.67 15.04 -14.12
CA ARG A 766 3.05 15.18 -14.62
C ARG A 766 3.59 13.83 -15.11
N PRO A 767 4.64 13.80 -15.96
CA PRO A 767 5.21 12.54 -16.40
C PRO A 767 5.87 11.73 -15.28
N ILE A 768 5.83 10.40 -15.40
CA ILE A 768 6.56 9.47 -14.54
C ILE A 768 8.07 9.51 -14.84
N ASP A 769 8.87 8.80 -14.04
CA ASP A 769 10.33 8.81 -14.14
C ASP A 769 10.85 8.48 -15.55
N ASN A 770 11.86 9.25 -15.99
CA ASN A 770 12.46 9.30 -17.33
C ASN A 770 11.52 9.61 -18.51
N MET A 771 10.21 9.64 -18.32
CA MET A 771 9.26 10.05 -19.35
C MET A 771 9.18 11.58 -19.44
N GLY A 772 8.64 12.06 -20.55
CA GLY A 772 8.30 13.46 -20.76
C GLY A 772 7.06 13.58 -21.63
N ALA A 773 6.45 14.75 -21.59
CA ALA A 773 5.25 15.05 -22.35
C ALA A 773 5.26 16.51 -22.82
N CYS A 774 4.77 16.75 -24.03
CA CYS A 774 4.67 18.07 -24.62
C CYS A 774 3.36 18.27 -25.39
N LEU A 775 2.95 19.53 -25.55
CA LEU A 775 1.81 19.91 -26.39
C LEU A 775 2.30 20.47 -27.72
N ILE A 776 1.86 19.90 -28.84
CA ILE A 776 2.24 20.34 -30.19
C ILE A 776 1.04 20.78 -31.05
N ASP A 777 1.33 21.55 -32.09
CA ASP A 777 0.38 21.94 -33.14
C ASP A 777 0.39 20.97 -34.33
N GLU A 778 -0.43 21.28 -35.34
CA GLU A 778 -0.52 20.54 -36.60
C GLU A 778 0.77 20.56 -37.45
N ASN A 779 1.69 21.49 -37.17
CA ASN A 779 3.00 21.63 -37.81
C ASN A 779 4.13 20.95 -37.00
N LEU A 780 3.77 20.15 -35.99
CA LEU A 780 4.67 19.49 -35.03
C LEU A 780 5.57 20.46 -34.24
N GLN A 781 5.14 21.70 -34.06
CA GLN A 781 5.81 22.70 -33.21
C GLN A 781 5.19 22.72 -31.82
N VAL A 782 5.99 22.94 -30.78
CA VAL A 782 5.49 23.09 -29.40
C VAL A 782 4.66 24.37 -29.28
N VAL A 783 3.42 24.26 -28.79
CA VAL A 783 2.47 25.38 -28.70
C VAL A 783 2.92 26.45 -27.69
N ALA A 784 2.39 27.67 -27.79
CA ALA A 784 2.73 28.75 -26.86
C ALA A 784 2.05 28.59 -25.48
N PRO A 785 2.64 29.08 -24.38
CA PRO A 785 2.12 28.88 -23.02
C PRO A 785 0.62 29.17 -22.86
N GLY A 786 -0.12 28.19 -22.33
CA GLY A 786 -1.57 28.29 -22.10
C GLY A 786 -2.46 28.00 -23.32
N GLN A 787 -1.90 27.72 -24.50
CA GLN A 787 -2.65 27.18 -25.64
C GLN A 787 -2.99 25.70 -25.45
N GLU A 788 -4.06 25.24 -26.12
CA GLU A 788 -4.40 23.82 -26.23
C GLU A 788 -3.63 23.19 -27.41
N GLY A 789 -3.25 21.91 -27.31
CA GLY A 789 -2.52 21.20 -28.37
C GLY A 789 -2.68 19.68 -28.30
N GLU A 790 -2.05 18.97 -29.23
CA GLU A 790 -1.94 17.51 -29.18
C GLU A 790 -0.95 17.11 -28.08
N LEU A 791 -1.40 16.29 -27.13
CA LEU A 791 -0.53 15.69 -26.14
C LEU A 791 0.38 14.65 -26.82
N CYS A 792 1.67 14.83 -26.68
CA CYS A 792 2.69 13.91 -27.18
C CYS A 792 3.62 13.48 -26.05
N LEU A 793 4.12 12.25 -26.13
CA LEU A 793 4.90 11.59 -25.07
C LEU A 793 6.30 11.25 -25.57
N PHE A 794 7.30 11.23 -24.70
CA PHE A 794 8.67 10.83 -25.03
C PHE A 794 9.39 10.21 -23.84
N GLY A 795 10.52 9.56 -24.08
CA GLY A 795 11.32 8.86 -23.06
C GLY A 795 11.51 7.36 -23.36
N PRO A 796 12.15 6.61 -22.45
CA PRO A 796 12.48 5.19 -22.65
C PRO A 796 11.27 4.26 -22.56
N GLY A 797 10.11 4.75 -22.06
CA GLY A 797 8.85 4.01 -22.01
C GLY A 797 8.09 3.95 -23.34
N LEU A 798 8.54 4.64 -24.39
CA LEU A 798 7.91 4.50 -25.71
C LEU A 798 8.01 3.07 -26.24
N ALA A 799 6.93 2.60 -26.87
CA ALA A 799 6.93 1.39 -27.67
C ALA A 799 7.93 1.49 -28.83
N LYS A 800 8.37 0.34 -29.37
CA LYS A 800 9.12 0.32 -30.64
C LYS A 800 8.27 0.75 -31.83
N GLY A 801 6.95 0.55 -31.73
CA GLY A 801 6.00 0.73 -32.81
C GLY A 801 4.93 -0.36 -32.79
N TYR A 802 4.37 -0.61 -33.97
CA TYR A 802 3.37 -1.65 -34.19
C TYR A 802 3.94 -2.79 -35.04
N ARG A 803 3.72 -4.04 -34.61
CA ARG A 803 4.18 -5.25 -35.32
C ARG A 803 3.71 -5.20 -36.77
N GLY A 804 4.64 -5.37 -37.72
CA GLY A 804 4.34 -5.43 -39.16
C GLY A 804 3.92 -4.10 -39.84
N LEU A 805 3.75 -3.01 -39.10
CA LEU A 805 3.18 -1.75 -39.62
C LEU A 805 4.17 -0.57 -39.50
N PRO A 806 5.26 -0.54 -40.31
CA PRO A 806 6.30 0.48 -40.22
C PRO A 806 5.80 1.88 -40.58
N ALA A 807 4.98 2.04 -41.62
CA ALA A 807 4.46 3.37 -42.00
C ALA A 807 3.56 3.99 -40.92
N LEU A 808 2.70 3.18 -40.28
CA LEU A 808 1.87 3.61 -39.14
C LEU A 808 2.73 3.91 -37.90
N THR A 809 3.87 3.23 -37.76
CA THR A 809 4.86 3.52 -36.72
C THR A 809 5.55 4.86 -36.98
N GLU A 810 6.05 5.12 -38.18
CA GLU A 810 6.71 6.41 -38.50
C GLU A 810 5.74 7.60 -38.40
N GLN A 811 4.47 7.42 -38.79
CA GLN A 811 3.42 8.44 -38.67
C GLN A 811 3.12 8.82 -37.21
N ASN A 812 2.98 7.83 -36.32
CA ASN A 812 2.60 8.06 -34.92
C ASN A 812 3.80 8.28 -34.00
N PHE A 813 4.99 7.85 -34.41
CA PHE A 813 6.24 8.04 -33.68
C PHE A 813 7.25 8.87 -34.49
N PRO A 814 6.99 10.16 -34.79
CA PRO A 814 7.91 11.01 -35.55
C PRO A 814 9.15 11.44 -34.73
N LEU A 815 10.18 11.92 -35.41
CA LEU A 815 11.26 12.70 -34.81
C LEU A 815 10.87 14.19 -34.83
N VAL A 816 10.90 14.85 -33.66
CA VAL A 816 10.50 16.24 -33.49
C VAL A 816 11.51 16.98 -32.63
N HIS A 817 11.76 18.27 -32.93
CA HIS A 817 12.64 19.11 -32.14
C HIS A 817 11.88 19.72 -30.95
N ILE A 818 12.22 19.28 -29.73
CA ILE A 818 11.61 19.74 -28.48
C ILE A 818 12.59 20.67 -27.75
N PRO A 819 12.19 21.92 -27.41
CA PRO A 819 13.04 22.85 -26.66
C PRO A 819 13.59 22.22 -25.37
N GLY A 820 14.90 22.38 -25.13
CA GLY A 820 15.60 21.81 -23.98
C GLY A 820 15.87 20.30 -24.03
N GLN A 821 15.28 19.53 -24.97
CA GLN A 821 15.59 18.11 -25.18
C GLN A 821 16.28 17.83 -26.53
N GLY A 822 16.16 18.74 -27.51
CA GLY A 822 16.69 18.57 -28.86
C GLY A 822 15.76 17.74 -29.75
N THR A 823 16.30 17.17 -30.83
CA THR A 823 15.52 16.33 -31.77
C THR A 823 15.39 14.92 -31.23
N ILE A 824 14.18 14.56 -30.80
CA ILE A 824 13.87 13.29 -30.10
C ILE A 824 12.71 12.55 -30.77
N ARG A 825 12.58 11.26 -30.47
CA ARG A 825 11.40 10.45 -30.84
C ARG A 825 10.27 10.78 -29.87
N ILE A 826 9.12 11.17 -30.40
CA ILE A 826 7.87 11.32 -29.64
C ILE A 826 6.87 10.23 -30.04
N TYR A 827 5.82 10.00 -29.24
CA TYR A 827 4.57 9.35 -29.66
C TYR A 827 3.44 10.38 -29.65
N ARG A 828 2.67 10.42 -30.73
CA ARG A 828 1.48 11.26 -30.91
C ARG A 828 0.24 10.55 -30.39
N THR A 829 -0.40 11.09 -29.35
CA THR A 829 -1.50 10.37 -28.66
C THR A 829 -2.86 10.56 -29.32
N GLY A 830 -3.06 11.64 -30.10
CA GLY A 830 -4.39 12.13 -30.52
C GLY A 830 -5.31 12.59 -29.37
N ASP A 831 -4.86 12.59 -28.11
CA ASP A 831 -5.54 13.25 -27.01
C ASP A 831 -5.22 14.76 -27.03
N ARG A 832 -6.23 15.61 -26.84
CA ARG A 832 -6.05 17.07 -26.70
C ARG A 832 -5.83 17.41 -25.23
N ALA A 833 -4.87 18.28 -24.94
CA ALA A 833 -4.62 18.75 -23.58
C ALA A 833 -4.19 20.23 -23.54
N LYS A 834 -4.15 20.80 -22.34
CA LYS A 834 -3.51 22.10 -22.06
C LYS A 834 -2.76 22.08 -20.72
N ALA A 835 -1.79 22.98 -20.56
CA ALA A 835 -1.18 23.24 -19.27
C ALA A 835 -2.20 23.91 -18.32
N GLY A 836 -2.29 23.41 -17.10
CA GLY A 836 -3.08 23.96 -16.01
C GLY A 836 -2.34 25.07 -15.25
N PRO A 837 -3.02 25.80 -14.34
CA PRO A 837 -2.42 26.90 -13.58
C PRO A 837 -1.28 26.47 -12.64
N ASP A 838 -1.19 25.20 -12.31
CA ASP A 838 -0.16 24.56 -11.48
C ASP A 838 0.99 23.94 -12.31
N GLY A 839 0.94 24.06 -13.64
CA GLY A 839 1.89 23.44 -14.55
C GLY A 839 1.66 21.94 -14.80
N THR A 840 0.55 21.34 -14.35
CA THR A 840 0.16 19.97 -14.73
C THR A 840 -0.66 19.95 -16.02
N PHE A 841 -0.73 18.81 -16.72
CA PHE A 841 -1.58 18.71 -17.91
C PHE A 841 -3.04 18.38 -17.55
N VAL A 842 -3.96 19.10 -18.19
CA VAL A 842 -5.41 18.89 -18.14
C VAL A 842 -5.86 18.27 -19.45
N TYR A 843 -6.51 17.10 -19.38
CA TYR A 843 -7.08 16.39 -20.52
C TYR A 843 -8.38 17.06 -21.01
N LEU A 844 -8.55 17.18 -22.33
CA LEU A 844 -9.64 17.93 -22.98
C LEU A 844 -10.41 17.10 -24.03
N GLY A 845 -10.38 15.78 -23.93
CA GLY A 845 -10.95 14.86 -24.92
C GLY A 845 -9.96 14.52 -26.05
N ARG A 846 -10.47 13.94 -27.14
CA ARG A 846 -9.67 13.54 -28.32
C ARG A 846 -9.77 14.55 -29.46
N MET A 847 -8.76 14.51 -30.33
CA MET A 847 -8.70 15.26 -31.59
C MET A 847 -9.32 14.48 -32.76
N ASP A 848 -9.30 13.15 -32.68
CA ASP A 848 -9.96 12.24 -33.61
C ASP A 848 -11.36 11.83 -33.10
N GLY A 849 -11.99 10.89 -33.80
CA GLY A 849 -13.30 10.34 -33.42
C GLY A 849 -13.26 9.14 -32.48
N GLN A 850 -12.10 8.79 -31.91
CA GLN A 850 -11.95 7.58 -31.09
C GLN A 850 -12.60 7.76 -29.72
N LEU A 851 -13.16 6.68 -29.17
CA LEU A 851 -13.91 6.69 -27.92
C LEU A 851 -13.14 6.00 -26.79
N LYS A 852 -13.34 6.46 -25.56
CA LYS A 852 -12.94 5.77 -24.32
C LYS A 852 -14.24 5.40 -23.60
N PHE A 853 -14.48 4.10 -23.37
CA PHE A 853 -15.74 3.60 -22.80
C PHE A 853 -15.50 2.37 -21.92
N LYS A 854 -15.90 2.45 -20.64
CA LYS A 854 -15.69 1.42 -19.61
C LYS A 854 -14.22 0.99 -19.47
N GLY A 855 -13.30 1.92 -19.71
CA GLY A 855 -11.84 1.71 -19.75
C GLY A 855 -11.26 1.33 -21.11
N TYR A 856 -12.09 0.90 -22.06
CA TYR A 856 -11.62 0.42 -23.36
C TYR A 856 -11.43 1.58 -24.34
N ARG A 857 -10.29 1.55 -25.05
CA ARG A 857 -10.03 2.35 -26.24
C ARG A 857 -10.77 1.70 -27.41
N ILE A 858 -11.76 2.40 -27.97
CA ILE A 858 -12.67 1.89 -29.01
C ILE A 858 -12.58 2.78 -30.24
N GLU A 859 -12.18 2.20 -31.37
CA GLU A 859 -12.32 2.84 -32.68
C GLU A 859 -13.75 2.65 -33.20
N PRO A 860 -14.57 3.70 -33.39
CA PRO A 860 -15.91 3.55 -33.97
C PRO A 860 -15.86 2.93 -35.37
N GLY A 861 -14.78 3.15 -36.12
CA GLY A 861 -14.57 2.56 -37.44
C GLY A 861 -14.61 1.02 -37.44
N GLU A 862 -14.14 0.37 -36.38
CA GLU A 862 -14.17 -1.09 -36.23
C GLU A 862 -15.61 -1.60 -36.02
N VAL A 863 -16.39 -0.88 -35.20
CA VAL A 863 -17.81 -1.18 -34.95
C VAL A 863 -18.70 -0.85 -36.16
N GLU A 864 -18.41 0.27 -36.84
CA GLU A 864 -19.07 0.70 -38.08
C GLU A 864 -18.78 -0.26 -39.24
N ALA A 865 -17.55 -0.78 -39.35
CA ALA A 865 -17.20 -1.80 -40.33
C ALA A 865 -17.91 -3.13 -40.05
N ALA A 866 -17.94 -3.58 -38.80
CA ALA A 866 -18.67 -4.78 -38.40
C ALA A 866 -20.19 -4.64 -38.69
N LEU A 867 -20.79 -3.48 -38.40
CA LEU A 867 -22.18 -3.18 -38.79
C LEU A 867 -22.38 -3.16 -40.31
N SER A 868 -21.49 -2.51 -41.07
CA SER A 868 -21.55 -2.46 -42.54
C SER A 868 -21.25 -3.81 -43.22
N SER A 869 -20.71 -4.80 -42.49
CA SER A 869 -20.53 -6.17 -43.00
C SER A 869 -21.83 -6.96 -43.07
N LEU A 870 -22.88 -6.53 -42.36
CA LEU A 870 -24.13 -7.26 -42.24
C LEU A 870 -24.97 -7.11 -43.53
N PRO A 871 -25.61 -8.17 -44.06
CA PRO A 871 -26.28 -8.14 -45.37
C PRO A 871 -27.36 -7.07 -45.53
N GLU A 872 -28.00 -6.64 -44.44
CA GLU A 872 -29.16 -5.75 -44.44
C GLU A 872 -28.80 -4.26 -44.23
N VAL A 873 -27.60 -3.97 -43.69
CA VAL A 873 -27.13 -2.61 -43.39
C VAL A 873 -26.53 -1.96 -44.64
N ALA A 874 -26.85 -0.68 -44.87
CA ALA A 874 -26.32 0.12 -45.98
C ALA A 874 -25.18 1.07 -45.54
N ASP A 875 -25.32 1.72 -44.39
CA ASP A 875 -24.28 2.57 -43.77
C ASP A 875 -24.55 2.64 -42.26
N ALA A 876 -23.50 2.84 -41.44
CA ALA A 876 -23.60 2.89 -39.99
C ALA A 876 -22.66 3.94 -39.41
N CYS A 877 -23.06 4.57 -38.31
CA CYS A 877 -22.22 5.51 -37.55
C CYS A 877 -22.38 5.26 -36.05
N VAL A 878 -21.27 5.17 -35.32
CA VAL A 878 -21.25 4.91 -33.89
C VAL A 878 -20.74 6.14 -33.14
N ALA A 879 -21.40 6.47 -32.03
CA ALA A 879 -21.09 7.59 -31.17
C ALA A 879 -21.23 7.19 -29.68
N LEU A 880 -20.51 7.90 -28.81
CA LEU A 880 -20.73 7.85 -27.37
C LEU A 880 -21.76 8.91 -27.00
N LEU A 881 -22.85 8.50 -26.36
CA LEU A 881 -23.78 9.39 -25.69
C LEU A 881 -23.35 9.52 -24.23
N SER A 882 -22.70 10.64 -23.91
CA SER A 882 -22.39 11.04 -22.53
C SER A 882 -23.50 11.96 -22.00
N SER A 883 -23.94 11.76 -20.76
CA SER A 883 -25.02 12.53 -20.14
C SER A 883 -24.70 12.90 -18.69
N PRO A 884 -25.02 14.11 -18.20
CA PRO A 884 -24.95 14.44 -16.78
C PRO A 884 -26.07 13.79 -15.95
N HIS A 885 -26.98 13.04 -16.59
CA HIS A 885 -28.15 12.41 -15.97
C HIS A 885 -28.20 10.89 -16.16
N HIS A 886 -27.32 10.29 -16.97
CA HIS A 886 -27.30 8.85 -17.23
C HIS A 886 -25.86 8.37 -17.46
N PRO A 887 -25.49 7.13 -17.09
CA PRO A 887 -24.22 6.54 -17.48
C PRO A 887 -24.05 6.53 -18.99
N ASP A 888 -22.83 6.82 -19.47
CA ASP A 888 -22.47 6.84 -20.88
C ASP A 888 -22.89 5.56 -21.63
N ARG A 889 -23.35 5.71 -22.88
CA ARG A 889 -23.84 4.60 -23.72
C ARG A 889 -23.25 4.66 -25.13
N LEU A 890 -22.84 3.52 -25.69
CA LEU A 890 -22.54 3.41 -27.12
C LEU A 890 -23.84 3.33 -27.92
N VAL A 891 -24.02 4.28 -28.83
CA VAL A 891 -25.17 4.38 -29.72
C VAL A 891 -24.72 4.15 -31.15
N ALA A 892 -25.39 3.23 -31.86
CA ALA A 892 -25.23 3.04 -33.29
C ALA A 892 -26.42 3.59 -34.05
N HIS A 893 -26.18 4.56 -34.92
CA HIS A 893 -27.13 4.99 -35.94
C HIS A 893 -26.95 4.10 -37.17
N VAL A 894 -28.03 3.44 -37.60
CA VAL A 894 -28.01 2.42 -38.65
C VAL A 894 -28.94 2.83 -39.79
N ALA A 895 -28.40 2.92 -41.00
CA ALA A 895 -29.19 3.05 -42.23
C ALA A 895 -29.32 1.67 -42.89
N MET A 896 -30.55 1.21 -43.10
CA MET A 896 -30.84 -0.09 -43.72
C MET A 896 -30.90 0.03 -45.26
N LYS A 897 -30.80 -1.10 -45.96
CA LYS A 897 -31.05 -1.15 -47.42
C LYS A 897 -32.55 -0.99 -47.71
N PRO A 898 -32.95 -0.50 -48.91
CA PRO A 898 -34.35 -0.13 -49.20
C PRO A 898 -35.39 -1.24 -49.01
N ASP A 899 -35.00 -2.49 -49.24
CA ASP A 899 -35.86 -3.67 -49.15
C ASP A 899 -35.59 -4.54 -47.89
N ALA A 900 -34.76 -4.05 -46.96
CA ALA A 900 -34.42 -4.76 -45.73
C ALA A 900 -35.49 -4.53 -44.63
N PRO A 901 -35.66 -5.48 -43.69
CA PRO A 901 -36.51 -5.27 -42.52
C PRO A 901 -35.99 -4.13 -41.64
N SER A 902 -36.86 -3.57 -40.80
CA SER A 902 -36.44 -2.68 -39.70
C SER A 902 -35.40 -3.38 -38.82
N PRO A 903 -34.34 -2.69 -38.36
CA PRO A 903 -33.26 -3.33 -37.63
C PRO A 903 -33.75 -3.82 -36.26
N ASP A 904 -33.67 -5.12 -36.02
CA ASP A 904 -33.85 -5.69 -34.68
C ASP A 904 -32.58 -5.45 -33.83
N PRO A 905 -32.65 -4.69 -32.73
CA PRO A 905 -31.52 -4.47 -31.82
C PRO A 905 -30.94 -5.75 -31.23
N VAL A 906 -31.76 -6.81 -31.04
CA VAL A 906 -31.33 -8.09 -30.48
C VAL A 906 -30.51 -8.85 -31.52
N GLN A 907 -31.08 -9.07 -32.71
CA GLN A 907 -30.39 -9.72 -33.84
C GLN A 907 -29.07 -9.01 -34.22
N LEU A 908 -29.06 -7.67 -34.26
CA LEU A 908 -27.83 -6.90 -34.51
C LEU A 908 -26.78 -7.11 -33.41
N ARG A 909 -27.18 -7.08 -32.13
CA ARG A 909 -26.29 -7.34 -30.99
C ARG A 909 -25.70 -8.75 -31.05
N GLU A 910 -26.51 -9.78 -31.35
CA GLU A 910 -26.02 -11.16 -31.52
C GLU A 910 -25.05 -11.32 -32.69
N GLN A 911 -25.27 -10.62 -33.81
CA GLN A 911 -24.38 -10.69 -34.98
C GLN A 911 -23.06 -9.96 -34.72
N LEU A 912 -23.08 -8.83 -34.00
CA LEU A 912 -21.86 -8.12 -33.61
C LEU A 912 -21.04 -8.88 -32.56
N LEU A 913 -21.68 -9.55 -31.59
CA LEU A 913 -20.98 -10.36 -30.57
C LEU A 913 -20.17 -11.54 -31.15
N LYS A 914 -20.43 -11.94 -32.40
CA LYS A 914 -19.66 -12.98 -33.13
C LYS A 914 -18.39 -12.43 -33.79
N GLN A 915 -18.26 -11.11 -33.91
CA GLN A 915 -17.16 -10.43 -34.61
C GLN A 915 -16.36 -9.49 -33.70
N LEU A 916 -17.01 -8.88 -32.70
CA LEU A 916 -16.46 -7.87 -31.81
C LEU A 916 -16.44 -8.35 -30.36
N PRO A 917 -15.47 -7.88 -29.54
CA PRO A 917 -15.56 -7.97 -28.08
C PRO A 917 -16.84 -7.31 -27.55
N SER A 918 -17.44 -7.88 -26.51
CA SER A 918 -18.74 -7.43 -25.96
C SER A 918 -18.77 -5.97 -25.52
N TYR A 919 -17.64 -5.40 -25.08
CA TYR A 919 -17.52 -3.99 -24.71
C TYR A 919 -17.57 -3.01 -25.90
N MET A 920 -17.39 -3.50 -27.14
CA MET A 920 -17.49 -2.71 -28.37
C MET A 920 -18.89 -2.75 -28.99
N VAL A 921 -19.77 -3.62 -28.51
CA VAL A 921 -21.12 -3.78 -29.07
C VAL A 921 -22.04 -2.68 -28.51
N PRO A 922 -22.70 -1.88 -29.36
CA PRO A 922 -23.61 -0.82 -28.93
C PRO A 922 -24.76 -1.33 -28.06
N SER A 923 -25.20 -0.51 -27.10
CA SER A 923 -26.38 -0.81 -26.26
C SER A 923 -27.67 -0.16 -26.78
N VAL A 924 -27.57 0.76 -27.75
CA VAL A 924 -28.70 1.40 -28.41
C VAL A 924 -28.48 1.40 -29.91
N PHE A 925 -29.47 0.93 -30.67
CA PHE A 925 -29.49 0.96 -32.13
C PHE A 925 -30.63 1.88 -32.59
N LEU A 926 -30.29 2.95 -33.32
CA LEU A 926 -31.23 3.95 -33.80
C LEU A 926 -31.34 3.86 -35.34
N PRO A 927 -32.48 3.41 -35.89
CA PRO A 927 -32.70 3.45 -37.33
C PRO A 927 -32.73 4.90 -37.83
N VAL A 928 -32.00 5.19 -38.91
CA VAL A 928 -32.01 6.50 -39.59
C VAL A 928 -32.15 6.31 -41.11
N PRO A 929 -32.82 7.22 -41.82
CA PRO A 929 -33.01 7.10 -43.27
C PRO A 929 -31.70 7.24 -44.06
N GLN A 930 -30.69 7.92 -43.50
CA GLN A 930 -29.34 8.03 -44.03
C GLN A 930 -28.37 8.48 -42.92
N ILE A 931 -27.08 8.14 -43.04
CA ILE A 931 -26.03 8.69 -42.18
C ILE A 931 -25.67 10.12 -42.65
N PRO A 932 -25.79 11.16 -41.80
CA PRO A 932 -25.37 12.52 -42.13
C PRO A 932 -23.88 12.60 -42.48
N ARG A 933 -23.52 13.51 -43.39
CA ARG A 933 -22.14 13.71 -43.85
C ARG A 933 -21.80 15.19 -43.86
N ASN A 934 -20.57 15.51 -43.46
CA ASN A 934 -20.06 16.87 -43.43
C ASN A 934 -19.60 17.33 -44.83
N ALA A 935 -19.17 18.59 -44.94
CA ALA A 935 -18.71 19.19 -46.20
C ALA A 935 -17.56 18.43 -46.89
N ASN A 936 -16.84 17.56 -46.18
CA ASN A 936 -15.76 16.73 -46.70
C ASN A 936 -16.21 15.27 -46.98
N GLY A 937 -17.51 14.99 -47.02
CA GLY A 937 -18.10 13.67 -47.32
C GLY A 937 -17.96 12.62 -46.20
N LYS A 938 -17.31 12.94 -45.09
CA LYS A 938 -17.14 12.05 -43.92
C LYS A 938 -18.40 12.03 -43.07
N ARG A 939 -18.68 10.90 -42.41
CA ARG A 939 -19.82 10.74 -41.47
C ARG A 939 -19.78 11.83 -40.41
N ASP A 940 -20.87 12.59 -40.25
CA ASP A 940 -20.95 13.68 -39.29
C ASP A 940 -21.66 13.24 -38.01
N ARG A 941 -20.85 12.86 -37.01
CA ARG A 941 -21.33 12.42 -35.69
C ARG A 941 -22.06 13.51 -34.90
N LYS A 942 -21.90 14.79 -35.25
CA LYS A 942 -22.58 15.91 -34.56
C LYS A 942 -23.96 16.22 -35.16
N ALA A 943 -24.21 15.78 -36.40
CA ALA A 943 -25.50 15.92 -37.08
C ALA A 943 -26.42 14.69 -36.91
N LEU A 944 -26.00 13.66 -36.16
CA LEU A 944 -26.79 12.47 -35.89
C LEU A 944 -28.02 12.80 -35.02
N PRO A 945 -29.24 12.33 -35.37
CA PRO A 945 -30.43 12.59 -34.58
C PRO A 945 -30.41 11.80 -33.27
N LEU A 946 -30.61 12.49 -32.15
CA LEU A 946 -30.82 11.88 -30.84
C LEU A 946 -32.26 12.17 -30.38
N PRO A 947 -33.05 11.15 -29.99
CA PRO A 947 -34.36 11.38 -29.37
C PRO A 947 -34.23 12.26 -28.12
N PRO A 948 -35.10 13.27 -27.92
CA PRO A 948 -35.08 14.10 -26.70
C PRO A 948 -35.16 13.29 -25.40
N GLN A 949 -35.81 12.12 -25.44
CA GLN A 949 -35.91 11.17 -24.34
C GLN A 949 -34.56 10.60 -23.87
N LEU A 950 -33.51 10.67 -24.70
CA LEU A 950 -32.15 10.26 -24.33
C LEU A 950 -31.28 11.44 -23.84
N SER A 951 -31.84 12.65 -23.73
CA SER A 951 -31.07 13.89 -23.50
C SER A 951 -31.78 14.98 -22.68
N GLN A 952 -32.96 14.69 -22.11
CA GLN A 952 -33.71 15.62 -21.24
C GLN A 952 -34.03 14.97 -19.89
N PRO A 953 -34.07 15.74 -18.79
CA PRO A 953 -34.56 15.24 -17.51
C PRO A 953 -36.06 14.87 -17.61
N PRO A 954 -36.52 13.88 -16.81
CA PRO A 954 -37.92 13.44 -16.81
C PRO A 954 -38.89 14.52 -16.31
N LYS A 955 -40.18 14.34 -16.61
CA LYS A 955 -41.27 15.26 -16.22
C LYS A 955 -42.15 14.64 -15.12
N ALA A 956 -42.57 15.49 -14.18
CA ALA A 956 -43.25 15.07 -12.96
C ALA A 956 -44.68 14.49 -13.14
N ARG A 957 -45.06 13.68 -12.14
CA ARG A 957 -46.24 12.81 -11.94
C ARG A 957 -47.40 12.94 -12.94
N THR A 958 -47.44 12.00 -13.87
CA THR A 958 -48.68 11.31 -14.30
C THR A 958 -48.44 9.79 -14.19
N VAL A 959 -49.36 9.06 -13.55
CA VAL A 959 -49.37 7.59 -13.51
C VAL A 959 -50.31 7.04 -14.58
N GLY A 960 -49.87 6.00 -15.29
CA GLY A 960 -50.59 5.33 -16.38
C GLY A 960 -51.21 4.00 -15.99
N SER A 961 -50.61 3.22 -15.07
CA SER A 961 -51.14 1.92 -14.63
C SER A 961 -51.39 1.82 -13.10
N PRO A 962 -52.28 0.91 -12.64
CA PRO A 962 -52.45 0.61 -11.21
C PRO A 962 -51.16 0.09 -10.56
N THR A 963 -50.38 -0.69 -11.32
CA THR A 963 -49.09 -1.24 -10.90
C THR A 963 -48.09 -0.11 -10.62
N GLU A 964 -47.93 0.86 -11.53
CA GLU A 964 -47.08 2.04 -11.29
C GLU A 964 -47.47 2.82 -10.02
N ALA A 965 -48.78 2.99 -9.77
CA ALA A 965 -49.28 3.69 -8.59
C ALA A 965 -48.99 2.92 -7.28
N ARG A 966 -49.06 1.59 -7.31
CA ARG A 966 -48.73 0.74 -6.16
C ARG A 966 -47.21 0.66 -5.93
N LEU A 967 -46.41 0.60 -6.99
CA LEU A 967 -44.94 0.69 -6.94
C LEU A 967 -44.48 2.02 -6.34
N LEU A 968 -45.05 3.16 -6.74
CA LEU A 968 -44.78 4.46 -6.09
C LEU A 968 -45.11 4.46 -4.60
N THR A 969 -46.13 3.72 -4.18
CA THR A 969 -46.48 3.58 -2.75
C THR A 969 -45.40 2.81 -1.99
N LEU A 970 -44.86 1.73 -2.56
CA LEU A 970 -43.74 0.98 -1.98
C LEU A 970 -42.46 1.81 -1.94
N ILE A 971 -42.18 2.62 -2.97
CA ILE A 971 -41.06 3.57 -2.99
C ILE A 971 -41.18 4.61 -1.87
N ASP A 972 -42.34 5.25 -1.74
CA ASP A 972 -42.60 6.25 -0.69
C ASP A 972 -42.51 5.63 0.74
N GLN A 973 -42.68 4.30 0.87
CA GLN A 973 -42.56 3.54 2.13
C GLN A 973 -41.13 3.05 2.44
N HIS A 974 -40.41 2.52 1.45
CA HIS A 974 -39.12 1.81 1.65
C HIS A 974 -37.88 2.65 1.33
N ALA A 975 -38.01 3.67 0.47
CA ALA A 975 -36.95 4.64 0.19
C ALA A 975 -37.23 5.99 0.88
N GLY A 976 -38.48 6.47 0.81
CA GLY A 976 -38.94 7.66 1.52
C GLY A 976 -39.90 8.53 0.70
N ALA A 977 -40.87 9.13 1.39
CA ALA A 977 -41.99 9.82 0.76
C ALA A 977 -41.57 11.04 -0.09
N GLY A 978 -41.93 11.01 -1.37
CA GLY A 978 -41.71 12.09 -2.33
C GLY A 978 -40.34 12.09 -3.02
N ILE A 979 -39.48 11.09 -2.76
CA ILE A 979 -38.15 10.98 -3.37
C ILE A 979 -38.23 10.80 -4.90
N VAL A 980 -39.25 10.09 -5.40
CA VAL A 980 -39.45 9.82 -6.83
C VAL A 980 -40.63 10.62 -7.36
N THR A 981 -40.41 11.44 -8.39
CA THR A 981 -41.34 12.49 -8.83
C THR A 981 -42.06 12.20 -10.15
N GLY A 982 -41.77 11.09 -10.82
CA GLY A 982 -42.39 10.66 -12.07
C GLY A 982 -42.11 9.17 -12.33
N THR A 983 -42.94 8.49 -13.14
CA THR A 983 -42.75 7.05 -13.36
C THR A 983 -41.52 6.72 -14.22
N ARG A 984 -40.99 7.72 -14.94
CA ARG A 984 -39.73 7.67 -15.71
C ARG A 984 -38.54 8.29 -14.98
N ASP A 985 -38.67 8.61 -13.70
CA ASP A 985 -37.55 9.07 -12.89
C ASP A 985 -36.63 7.89 -12.59
N SER A 986 -35.32 8.12 -12.74
CA SER A 986 -34.31 7.17 -12.33
C SER A 986 -34.30 7.06 -10.81
N LEU A 987 -34.67 5.89 -10.30
CA LEU A 987 -34.66 5.53 -8.89
C LEU A 987 -33.26 5.70 -8.29
N CYS A 988 -32.22 5.40 -9.07
CA CYS A 988 -30.82 5.52 -8.67
C CYS A 988 -30.40 6.99 -8.54
N ASP A 989 -30.79 7.85 -9.48
CA ASP A 989 -30.49 9.29 -9.44
C ASP A 989 -31.33 10.03 -8.38
N ALA A 990 -32.49 9.47 -8.01
CA ALA A 990 -33.26 9.88 -6.83
C ALA A 990 -32.60 9.48 -5.50
N GLY A 991 -31.46 8.78 -5.52
CA GLY A 991 -30.69 8.40 -4.33
C GLY A 991 -31.06 7.05 -3.71
N ILE A 992 -31.85 6.22 -4.41
CA ILE A 992 -32.17 4.86 -3.98
C ILE A 992 -30.95 3.97 -4.31
N ASP A 993 -30.08 3.77 -3.32
CA ASP A 993 -28.85 2.97 -3.46
C ASP A 993 -29.12 1.46 -3.67
N SER A 994 -28.08 0.67 -3.92
CA SER A 994 -28.23 -0.77 -4.20
C SER A 994 -28.81 -1.60 -3.04
N LEU A 995 -28.83 -1.08 -1.80
CA LEU A 995 -29.46 -1.73 -0.65
C LEU A 995 -30.93 -1.30 -0.53
N ALA A 996 -31.23 0.00 -0.67
CA ALA A 996 -32.59 0.51 -0.73
C ALA A 996 -33.35 -0.06 -1.95
N MET A 997 -32.69 -0.21 -3.09
CA MET A 997 -33.20 -0.85 -4.30
C MET A 997 -33.45 -2.35 -4.09
N ALA A 998 -32.55 -3.07 -3.43
CA ALA A 998 -32.78 -4.48 -3.11
C ALA A 998 -33.98 -4.64 -2.16
N ASN A 999 -34.08 -3.80 -1.12
CA ASN A 999 -35.21 -3.78 -0.19
C ASN A 999 -36.53 -3.42 -0.89
N LEU A 1000 -36.50 -2.47 -1.83
CA LEU A 1000 -37.64 -2.11 -2.67
C LEU A 1000 -38.05 -3.27 -3.59
N LEU A 1001 -37.11 -3.90 -4.28
CA LEU A 1001 -37.37 -5.07 -5.13
C LEU A 1001 -37.98 -6.21 -4.30
N PHE A 1002 -37.43 -6.53 -3.12
CA PHE A 1002 -38.03 -7.52 -2.23
C PHE A 1002 -39.46 -7.15 -1.79
N ALA A 1003 -39.74 -5.87 -1.52
CA ALA A 1003 -41.10 -5.42 -1.20
C ALA A 1003 -42.06 -5.51 -2.41
N ILE A 1004 -41.55 -5.37 -3.64
CA ILE A 1004 -42.30 -5.56 -4.88
C ILE A 1004 -42.57 -7.06 -5.14
N GLU A 1005 -41.56 -7.90 -4.96
CA GLU A 1005 -41.69 -9.37 -5.08
C GLU A 1005 -42.70 -9.92 -4.05
N ASP A 1006 -42.71 -9.41 -2.82
CA ASP A 1006 -43.65 -9.79 -1.74
C ASP A 1006 -45.08 -9.26 -1.98
N GLU A 1007 -45.24 -7.99 -2.38
CA GLU A 1007 -46.55 -7.37 -2.66
C GLU A 1007 -47.25 -7.99 -3.88
N PHE A 1008 -46.51 -8.31 -4.94
CA PHE A 1008 -47.06 -8.77 -6.22
C PHE A 1008 -46.90 -10.28 -6.47
N GLY A 1009 -46.15 -11.01 -5.65
CA GLY A 1009 -45.98 -12.46 -5.76
C GLY A 1009 -45.17 -12.91 -6.98
N VAL A 1010 -44.31 -12.04 -7.53
CA VAL A 1010 -43.46 -12.30 -8.70
C VAL A 1010 -41.99 -12.37 -8.31
N THR A 1011 -41.12 -12.86 -9.20
CA THR A 1011 -39.66 -12.78 -9.04
C THR A 1011 -39.08 -11.88 -10.13
N LEU A 1012 -38.24 -10.93 -9.72
CA LEU A 1012 -37.59 -9.95 -10.58
C LEU A 1012 -36.08 -10.18 -10.54
N ASP A 1013 -35.53 -10.78 -11.61
CA ASP A 1013 -34.10 -11.09 -11.71
C ASP A 1013 -33.24 -9.85 -11.40
N ALA A 1014 -32.56 -9.86 -10.24
CA ALA A 1014 -31.83 -8.72 -9.68
C ALA A 1014 -30.49 -8.41 -10.38
N GLY A 1015 -30.46 -8.58 -11.71
CA GLY A 1015 -29.39 -8.07 -12.57
C GLY A 1015 -29.49 -6.56 -12.67
N PHE A 1016 -28.59 -5.84 -11.99
CA PHE A 1016 -28.43 -4.39 -12.14
C PHE A 1016 -27.77 -4.05 -13.49
N GLU A 1017 -28.47 -4.38 -14.58
CA GLU A 1017 -28.12 -3.94 -15.94
C GLU A 1017 -28.68 -2.54 -16.22
N ALA A 1018 -28.02 -1.81 -17.12
CA ALA A 1018 -28.40 -0.45 -17.47
C ALA A 1018 -29.69 -0.41 -18.31
N GLY A 1019 -30.84 -0.32 -17.64
CA GLY A 1019 -32.17 -0.23 -18.25
C GLY A 1019 -33.34 -0.42 -17.28
N PHE A 1020 -33.10 -0.92 -16.06
CA PHE A 1020 -34.14 -1.19 -15.05
C PHE A 1020 -34.23 -0.09 -13.97
N ASP A 1021 -34.04 1.16 -14.36
CA ASP A 1021 -33.89 2.31 -13.46
C ASP A 1021 -35.18 3.07 -13.14
N THR A 1022 -36.34 2.73 -13.71
CA THR A 1022 -37.58 3.53 -13.57
C THR A 1022 -38.82 2.73 -13.16
N VAL A 1023 -39.83 3.40 -12.59
CA VAL A 1023 -41.10 2.79 -12.15
C VAL A 1023 -41.92 2.23 -13.32
N GLU A 1024 -41.91 2.89 -14.47
CA GLU A 1024 -42.59 2.43 -15.70
C GLU A 1024 -42.02 1.06 -16.13
N VAL A 1025 -40.70 0.89 -16.07
CA VAL A 1025 -40.03 -0.37 -16.40
C VAL A 1025 -40.33 -1.45 -15.35
N LEU A 1026 -40.29 -1.10 -14.05
CA LEU A 1026 -40.67 -2.04 -12.98
C LEU A 1026 -42.14 -2.48 -13.09
N ALA A 1027 -43.07 -1.58 -13.48
CA ALA A 1027 -44.46 -1.93 -13.70
C ALA A 1027 -44.61 -2.94 -14.85
N LEU A 1028 -43.96 -2.68 -15.99
CA LEU A 1028 -43.95 -3.60 -17.14
C LEU A 1028 -43.31 -4.96 -16.79
N MET A 1029 -42.28 -5.00 -15.93
CA MET A 1029 -41.70 -6.25 -15.44
C MET A 1029 -42.65 -7.01 -14.50
N VAL A 1030 -43.32 -6.34 -13.57
CA VAL A 1030 -44.31 -6.96 -12.68
C VAL A 1030 -45.51 -7.48 -13.48
N ASP A 1031 -46.08 -6.65 -14.36
CA ASP A 1031 -47.23 -7.00 -15.19
C ASP A 1031 -46.90 -8.19 -16.11
N SER A 1032 -45.72 -8.22 -16.75
CA SER A 1032 -45.30 -9.34 -17.61
C SER A 1032 -44.95 -10.64 -16.87
N ARG A 1033 -44.48 -10.57 -15.61
CA ARG A 1033 -44.24 -11.76 -14.77
C ARG A 1033 -45.53 -12.30 -14.18
N GLY A 1034 -46.52 -11.45 -13.91
CA GLY A 1034 -47.86 -11.84 -13.45
C GLY A 1034 -48.63 -12.73 -14.43
N GLU A 1035 -48.28 -12.70 -15.73
CA GLU A 1035 -48.88 -13.57 -16.76
C GLU A 1035 -48.18 -14.94 -16.93
N THR A 1036 -47.05 -15.20 -16.27
CA THR A 1036 -46.24 -16.42 -16.53
C THR A 1036 -46.10 -17.36 -15.32
N LEU A 1037 -46.66 -18.57 -15.45
CA LEU A 1037 -46.49 -19.67 -14.49
C LEU A 1037 -45.12 -20.36 -14.60
N ASP A 1038 -44.59 -20.73 -13.43
CA ASP A 1038 -43.36 -21.46 -13.11
C ASP A 1038 -42.68 -22.25 -14.28
N PRO A 1039 -41.54 -21.79 -14.84
CA PRO A 1039 -40.87 -22.46 -15.94
C PRO A 1039 -40.16 -23.73 -15.48
N ALA A 1040 -40.51 -24.86 -16.11
CA ALA A 1040 -39.93 -26.17 -15.81
C ALA A 1040 -38.40 -26.22 -16.05
N LEU A 1041 -37.69 -26.97 -15.19
CA LEU A 1041 -36.23 -27.14 -15.28
C LEU A 1041 -35.77 -27.63 -16.67
N PRO A 1042 -34.68 -27.08 -17.24
CA PRO A 1042 -34.17 -27.49 -18.54
C PRO A 1042 -33.90 -29.00 -18.65
N PRO A 1043 -34.45 -29.72 -19.65
CA PRO A 1043 -34.29 -31.16 -19.79
C PRO A 1043 -32.82 -31.63 -19.75
N GLY A 1044 -32.59 -32.75 -19.07
CA GLY A 1044 -31.27 -33.35 -18.89
C GLY A 1044 -30.35 -32.65 -17.87
N LEU A 1045 -30.81 -31.59 -17.17
CA LEU A 1045 -29.95 -30.83 -16.26
C LEU A 1045 -29.51 -31.66 -15.04
N ALA A 1046 -30.41 -32.46 -14.47
CA ALA A 1046 -30.11 -33.33 -13.34
C ALA A 1046 -29.04 -34.38 -13.72
N GLU A 1047 -29.17 -35.02 -14.88
CA GLU A 1047 -28.23 -36.02 -15.39
C GLU A 1047 -26.85 -35.41 -15.66
N ARG A 1048 -26.80 -34.18 -16.19
CA ARG A 1048 -25.55 -33.41 -16.35
C ARG A 1048 -24.89 -33.11 -14.99
N LEU A 1049 -25.66 -32.78 -13.96
CA LEU A 1049 -25.16 -32.56 -12.59
C LEU A 1049 -24.62 -33.86 -11.97
N VAL A 1050 -25.38 -34.96 -12.06
CA VAL A 1050 -24.99 -36.31 -11.60
C VAL A 1050 -23.67 -36.75 -12.25
N ALA A 1051 -23.55 -36.60 -13.57
CA ALA A 1051 -22.37 -37.00 -14.32
C ALA A 1051 -21.12 -36.19 -13.95
N LYS A 1052 -21.28 -34.88 -13.71
CA LYS A 1052 -20.17 -33.99 -13.32
C LYS A 1052 -19.75 -34.17 -11.86
N ILE A 1053 -20.66 -34.44 -10.93
CA ILE A 1053 -20.36 -34.49 -9.49
C ILE A 1053 -19.81 -35.85 -9.04
N ASN A 1054 -20.30 -36.95 -9.59
CA ASN A 1054 -19.89 -38.31 -9.17
C ASN A 1054 -18.37 -38.58 -9.22
N PRO A 1055 -17.59 -38.12 -10.22
CA PRO A 1055 -16.13 -38.24 -10.22
C PRO A 1055 -15.46 -37.62 -8.99
N HIS A 1056 -15.95 -36.46 -8.52
CA HIS A 1056 -15.41 -35.77 -7.35
C HIS A 1056 -15.82 -36.38 -6.00
N LEU A 1057 -16.70 -37.39 -6.02
CA LEU A 1057 -17.04 -38.25 -4.89
C LEU A 1057 -16.24 -39.57 -4.89
N ALA A 1058 -15.48 -39.89 -5.93
CA ALA A 1058 -14.81 -41.19 -6.06
C ALA A 1058 -13.77 -41.45 -4.96
N THR A 1059 -13.06 -40.40 -4.52
CA THR A 1059 -12.02 -40.45 -3.49
C THR A 1059 -12.52 -40.17 -2.07
N TRP A 1060 -13.83 -39.95 -1.89
CA TRP A 1060 -14.40 -39.75 -0.55
C TRP A 1060 -14.57 -41.08 0.18
N PRO A 1061 -14.17 -41.18 1.46
CA PRO A 1061 -14.38 -42.38 2.25
C PRO A 1061 -15.87 -42.64 2.49
N GLY A 1062 -16.18 -43.85 2.96
CA GLY A 1062 -17.54 -44.27 3.26
C GLY A 1062 -18.29 -44.90 2.09
N ARG A 1063 -19.37 -45.60 2.44
CA ARG A 1063 -20.22 -46.34 1.48
C ARG A 1063 -21.02 -45.37 0.62
N ARG A 1064 -21.06 -45.63 -0.69
CA ARG A 1064 -21.88 -44.88 -1.65
C ARG A 1064 -23.36 -45.26 -1.47
N LEU A 1065 -24.24 -44.28 -1.26
CA LEU A 1065 -25.69 -44.44 -1.09
C LEU A 1065 -26.46 -43.40 -1.93
N GLY A 1066 -27.78 -43.58 -2.05
CA GLY A 1066 -28.68 -42.79 -2.90
C GLY A 1066 -29.04 -43.50 -4.21
N LYS A 1067 -30.00 -42.94 -4.97
CA LYS A 1067 -30.40 -43.39 -6.32
C LYS A 1067 -29.29 -43.11 -7.33
N ALA A 1068 -28.78 -41.88 -7.34
CA ALA A 1068 -27.68 -41.42 -8.19
C ALA A 1068 -26.30 -41.75 -7.61
N GLY A 1069 -26.27 -42.19 -6.35
CA GLY A 1069 -25.06 -42.57 -5.62
C GLY A 1069 -24.24 -41.36 -5.16
N MET A 1070 -24.89 -40.24 -4.87
CA MET A 1070 -24.23 -38.96 -4.59
C MET A 1070 -24.01 -38.69 -3.10
N VAL A 1071 -24.35 -39.65 -2.23
CA VAL A 1071 -24.16 -39.56 -0.77
C VAL A 1071 -23.10 -40.57 -0.30
N ARG A 1072 -22.27 -40.15 0.65
CA ARG A 1072 -21.23 -40.96 1.30
C ARG A 1072 -21.55 -41.16 2.78
N ASN A 1073 -21.67 -42.41 3.20
CA ASN A 1073 -21.99 -42.77 4.58
C ASN A 1073 -20.74 -43.28 5.31
N LEU A 1074 -20.37 -42.62 6.42
CA LEU A 1074 -19.26 -43.02 7.29
C LEU A 1074 -19.71 -43.78 8.54
N SER A 1075 -20.83 -43.40 9.16
CA SER A 1075 -21.43 -44.05 10.31
C SER A 1075 -22.90 -44.41 10.01
N ASP A 1076 -23.19 -45.70 9.80
CA ASP A 1076 -24.53 -46.21 9.47
C ASP A 1076 -25.15 -46.92 10.68
N ASP A 1077 -25.39 -46.19 11.77
CA ASP A 1077 -26.22 -46.70 12.87
C ASP A 1077 -27.69 -46.27 12.63
N PRO A 1078 -28.63 -47.21 12.41
CA PRO A 1078 -30.02 -46.89 12.16
C PRO A 1078 -30.77 -46.42 13.42
N SER A 1079 -30.15 -46.50 14.61
CA SER A 1079 -30.68 -46.01 15.88
C SER A 1079 -30.26 -44.57 16.22
N LEU A 1080 -29.30 -43.98 15.49
CA LEU A 1080 -28.82 -42.62 15.72
C LEU A 1080 -29.50 -41.59 14.78
N PRO A 1081 -29.58 -40.29 15.18
CA PRO A 1081 -30.04 -39.23 14.30
C PRO A 1081 -29.16 -39.12 13.04
N LYS A 1082 -29.78 -38.81 11.90
CA LYS A 1082 -29.11 -38.75 10.59
C LYS A 1082 -28.76 -37.30 10.22
N LEU A 1083 -27.46 -37.00 10.20
CA LEU A 1083 -26.91 -35.69 9.82
C LEU A 1083 -26.39 -35.72 8.38
N PHE A 1084 -27.11 -35.05 7.49
CA PHE A 1084 -26.75 -34.90 6.07
C PHE A 1084 -25.97 -33.60 5.87
N TRP A 1085 -24.66 -33.70 5.61
CA TRP A 1085 -23.77 -32.54 5.56
C TRP A 1085 -23.10 -32.36 4.18
N CYS A 1086 -23.20 -31.16 3.62
CA CYS A 1086 -22.63 -30.81 2.32
C CYS A 1086 -21.22 -30.21 2.49
N PHE A 1087 -20.19 -30.93 2.03
CA PHE A 1087 -18.77 -30.66 2.29
C PHE A 1087 -17.96 -30.21 1.06
N GLN A 1088 -16.80 -29.58 1.33
CA GLN A 1088 -15.83 -29.16 0.31
C GLN A 1088 -14.70 -30.20 0.11
N GLY A 1089 -14.33 -30.97 1.13
CA GLY A 1089 -13.35 -32.06 1.06
C GLY A 1089 -13.77 -33.32 1.82
N GLY A 1090 -13.30 -34.49 1.36
CA GLY A 1090 -13.61 -35.79 2.01
C GLY A 1090 -12.89 -36.02 3.33
N HIS A 1091 -11.80 -35.28 3.59
CA HIS A 1091 -11.09 -35.31 4.88
C HIS A 1091 -11.89 -34.59 5.97
N GLU A 1092 -12.46 -33.40 5.66
CA GLU A 1092 -13.37 -32.65 6.56
C GLU A 1092 -14.51 -33.54 7.06
N LEU A 1093 -15.13 -34.28 6.13
CA LEU A 1093 -16.19 -35.26 6.38
C LEU A 1093 -15.73 -36.40 7.30
N SER A 1094 -14.49 -36.86 7.15
CA SER A 1094 -13.91 -37.93 8.00
C SER A 1094 -13.74 -37.43 9.43
N GLN A 1095 -13.06 -36.30 9.59
CA GLN A 1095 -12.72 -35.73 10.90
C GLN A 1095 -13.98 -35.36 11.70
N LEU A 1096 -15.00 -34.78 11.04
CA LEU A 1096 -16.27 -34.50 11.73
C LEU A 1096 -17.02 -35.78 12.11
N SER A 1097 -16.95 -36.84 11.30
CA SER A 1097 -17.58 -38.12 11.62
C SER A 1097 -16.84 -38.91 12.71
N GLU A 1098 -15.53 -38.74 12.84
CA GLU A 1098 -14.72 -39.29 13.94
C GLU A 1098 -15.09 -38.58 15.26
N SER A 1099 -15.15 -37.24 15.27
CA SER A 1099 -15.56 -36.44 16.44
C SER A 1099 -17.05 -36.51 16.77
N LEU A 1100 -17.88 -37.22 16.00
CA LEU A 1100 -19.32 -37.44 16.25
C LEU A 1100 -19.70 -38.92 16.38
N ILE A 1101 -18.70 -39.82 16.46
CA ILE A 1101 -18.93 -41.27 16.52
C ILE A 1101 -19.75 -41.68 17.74
N GLY A 1102 -20.82 -42.45 17.52
CA GLY A 1102 -21.74 -42.92 18.56
C GLY A 1102 -22.90 -41.97 18.87
N ASP A 1103 -22.82 -40.69 18.47
CA ASP A 1103 -23.88 -39.70 18.72
C ASP A 1103 -24.78 -39.48 17.51
N VAL A 1104 -24.21 -39.38 16.29
CA VAL A 1104 -24.97 -39.22 15.03
C VAL A 1104 -24.40 -40.06 13.88
N SER A 1105 -25.30 -40.46 12.97
CA SER A 1105 -24.98 -41.12 11.71
C SER A 1105 -24.74 -40.06 10.63
N VAL A 1106 -23.51 -39.97 10.10
CA VAL A 1106 -23.04 -38.85 9.25
C VAL A 1106 -23.02 -39.22 7.77
N PHE A 1107 -23.73 -38.43 6.98
CA PHE A 1107 -23.94 -38.61 5.54
C PHE A 1107 -23.39 -37.40 4.77
N GLY A 1108 -22.26 -37.56 4.08
CA GLY A 1108 -21.62 -36.52 3.29
C GLY A 1108 -22.19 -36.36 1.89
N LEU A 1109 -22.44 -35.12 1.47
CA LEU A 1109 -22.84 -34.73 0.11
C LEU A 1109 -21.83 -33.75 -0.48
N ARG A 1110 -21.73 -33.66 -1.82
CA ARG A 1110 -20.74 -32.82 -2.49
C ARG A 1110 -21.26 -31.40 -2.75
N SER A 1111 -20.57 -30.37 -2.25
CA SER A 1111 -20.77 -29.01 -2.78
C SER A 1111 -20.39 -28.99 -4.27
N GLY A 1112 -21.34 -28.68 -5.15
CA GLY A 1112 -21.20 -28.73 -6.62
C GLY A 1112 -20.24 -27.70 -7.24
N HIS A 1113 -19.75 -26.75 -6.45
CA HIS A 1113 -18.88 -25.63 -6.87
C HIS A 1113 -17.61 -25.97 -7.69
N LEU A 1114 -17.10 -27.22 -7.64
CA LEU A 1114 -15.96 -27.67 -8.47
C LEU A 1114 -16.40 -28.27 -9.82
N ALA A 1115 -17.71 -28.37 -10.07
CA ALA A 1115 -18.32 -29.11 -11.15
C ALA A 1115 -19.31 -28.25 -11.97
N VAL A 1116 -20.00 -27.30 -11.32
CA VAL A 1116 -20.91 -26.32 -11.91
C VAL A 1116 -20.84 -24.99 -11.17
N GLU A 1117 -21.11 -23.91 -11.91
CA GLU A 1117 -21.49 -22.61 -11.33
C GLU A 1117 -22.87 -22.72 -10.66
N TYR A 1118 -23.18 -21.82 -9.74
CA TYR A 1118 -24.47 -21.77 -9.04
C TYR A 1118 -25.35 -20.64 -9.60
N SER A 1119 -25.94 -20.89 -10.76
CA SER A 1119 -27.13 -20.17 -11.22
C SER A 1119 -28.38 -20.61 -10.44
N ASP A 1120 -29.46 -19.85 -10.52
CA ASP A 1120 -30.73 -20.23 -9.88
C ASP A 1120 -31.27 -21.58 -10.38
N GLU A 1121 -31.18 -21.85 -11.68
CA GLU A 1121 -31.56 -23.14 -12.29
C GLU A 1121 -30.75 -24.31 -11.72
N THR A 1122 -29.42 -24.16 -11.64
CA THR A 1122 -28.52 -25.21 -11.17
C THR A 1122 -28.62 -25.40 -9.66
N LEU A 1123 -28.86 -24.34 -8.89
CA LEU A 1123 -29.06 -24.43 -7.45
C LEU A 1123 -30.44 -25.04 -7.10
N LYS A 1124 -31.50 -24.72 -7.85
CA LYS A 1124 -32.81 -25.41 -7.77
C LYS A 1124 -32.67 -26.89 -8.11
N ALA A 1125 -32.01 -27.21 -9.23
CA ALA A 1125 -31.79 -28.60 -9.65
C ALA A 1125 -30.91 -29.40 -8.66
N LEU A 1126 -29.87 -28.79 -8.07
CA LEU A 1126 -29.09 -29.40 -6.99
C LEU A 1126 -29.90 -29.62 -5.71
N GLY A 1127 -30.78 -28.68 -5.37
CA GLY A 1127 -31.71 -28.81 -4.26
C GLY A 1127 -32.62 -30.03 -4.43
N GLN A 1128 -33.29 -30.15 -5.58
CA GLN A 1128 -34.14 -31.31 -5.90
C GLN A 1128 -33.35 -32.62 -5.92
N LEU A 1129 -32.21 -32.64 -6.62
CA LEU A 1129 -31.37 -33.84 -6.74
C LEU A 1129 -30.94 -34.36 -5.36
N TYR A 1130 -30.52 -33.48 -4.45
CA TYR A 1130 -30.14 -33.89 -3.10
C TYR A 1130 -31.33 -34.16 -2.18
N ALA A 1131 -32.48 -33.50 -2.35
CA ALA A 1131 -33.71 -33.87 -1.66
C ALA A 1131 -34.11 -35.31 -1.99
N GLU A 1132 -34.04 -35.73 -3.26
CA GLU A 1132 -34.34 -37.10 -3.67
C GLU A 1132 -33.35 -38.14 -3.13
N GLU A 1133 -32.05 -37.83 -3.09
CA GLU A 1133 -31.03 -38.72 -2.50
C GLU A 1133 -31.23 -38.86 -0.97
N VAL A 1134 -31.49 -37.76 -0.26
CA VAL A 1134 -31.77 -37.75 1.19
C VAL A 1134 -33.05 -38.53 1.49
N ALA A 1135 -34.12 -38.30 0.74
CA ALA A 1135 -35.39 -39.01 0.91
C ALA A 1135 -35.27 -40.53 0.68
N ALA A 1136 -34.41 -40.97 -0.23
CA ALA A 1136 -34.14 -42.40 -0.46
C ALA A 1136 -33.35 -43.08 0.69
N ILE A 1137 -32.52 -42.33 1.43
CA ILE A 1137 -31.68 -42.86 2.53
C ILE A 1137 -32.36 -42.70 3.90
N ALA A 1138 -33.22 -41.70 4.03
CA ALA A 1138 -34.03 -41.41 5.21
C ALA A 1138 -35.48 -41.15 4.79
N PRO A 1139 -36.30 -42.21 4.58
CA PRO A 1139 -37.70 -42.05 4.19
C PRO A 1139 -38.60 -41.52 5.31
N SER A 1140 -38.17 -41.62 6.57
CA SER A 1140 -38.94 -41.26 7.76
C SER A 1140 -38.06 -40.68 8.86
N GLY A 1141 -38.67 -39.90 9.77
CA GLY A 1141 -38.02 -39.28 10.92
C GLY A 1141 -37.48 -37.87 10.65
N PRO A 1142 -37.15 -37.12 11.72
CA PRO A 1142 -36.61 -35.77 11.62
C PRO A 1142 -35.24 -35.76 10.95
N LEU A 1143 -35.09 -34.91 9.93
CA LEU A 1143 -33.83 -34.73 9.22
C LEU A 1143 -32.99 -33.62 9.86
N PHE A 1144 -31.68 -33.83 9.92
CA PHE A 1144 -30.70 -32.80 10.26
C PHE A 1144 -29.86 -32.50 9.01
N LEU A 1145 -29.85 -31.24 8.57
CA LEU A 1145 -29.09 -30.79 7.41
C LEU A 1145 -27.94 -29.87 7.86
N GLY A 1146 -26.79 -29.91 7.18
CA GLY A 1146 -25.65 -29.05 7.53
C GLY A 1146 -24.75 -28.70 6.35
N GLY A 1147 -24.06 -27.56 6.39
CA GLY A 1147 -23.12 -27.20 5.32
C GLY A 1147 -22.21 -26.02 5.64
N ASN A 1148 -20.97 -26.08 5.16
CA ASN A 1148 -20.00 -25.00 5.26
C ASN A 1148 -20.02 -24.09 4.02
N CYS A 1149 -20.20 -22.78 4.23
CA CYS A 1149 -20.24 -21.78 3.17
C CYS A 1149 -21.22 -22.19 2.04
N GLN A 1150 -20.75 -22.26 0.79
CA GLN A 1150 -21.56 -22.68 -0.37
C GLN A 1150 -22.29 -24.03 -0.21
N GLY A 1151 -21.82 -24.95 0.65
CA GLY A 1151 -22.54 -26.19 0.97
C GLY A 1151 -23.86 -25.93 1.69
N GLY A 1152 -23.93 -24.88 2.51
CA GLY A 1152 -25.13 -24.45 3.23
C GLY A 1152 -26.23 -23.92 2.31
N LEU A 1153 -25.88 -23.23 1.21
CA LEU A 1153 -26.85 -22.80 0.19
C LEU A 1153 -27.54 -23.97 -0.50
N VAL A 1154 -26.78 -25.02 -0.82
CA VAL A 1154 -27.30 -26.26 -1.43
C VAL A 1154 -28.23 -26.98 -0.44
N MET A 1155 -27.84 -27.10 0.83
CA MET A 1155 -28.68 -27.73 1.86
C MET A 1155 -29.92 -26.92 2.22
N ARG A 1156 -29.88 -25.57 2.11
CA ARG A 1156 -31.11 -24.75 2.21
C ARG A 1156 -32.10 -25.09 1.10
N GLN A 1157 -31.65 -25.22 -0.16
CA GLN A 1157 -32.56 -25.56 -1.27
C GLN A 1157 -33.04 -27.01 -1.20
N ALA A 1158 -32.18 -27.97 -0.84
CA ALA A 1158 -32.60 -29.34 -0.57
C ALA A 1158 -33.59 -29.42 0.60
N GLY A 1159 -33.40 -28.61 1.64
CA GLY A 1159 -34.32 -28.49 2.76
C GLY A 1159 -35.69 -27.91 2.37
N LEU A 1160 -35.71 -26.85 1.58
CA LEU A 1160 -36.97 -26.29 1.03
C LEU A 1160 -37.73 -27.31 0.18
N GLU A 1161 -37.03 -28.08 -0.64
CA GLU A 1161 -37.66 -29.09 -1.51
C GLU A 1161 -38.15 -30.31 -0.71
N LEU A 1162 -37.39 -30.78 0.28
CA LEU A 1162 -37.85 -31.74 1.27
C LEU A 1162 -39.12 -31.24 2.01
N MET A 1163 -39.17 -29.96 2.40
CA MET A 1163 -40.35 -29.36 3.05
C MET A 1163 -41.57 -29.30 2.11
N ARG A 1164 -41.40 -28.99 0.81
CA ARG A 1164 -42.49 -29.10 -0.19
C ARG A 1164 -43.02 -30.53 -0.30
N GLN A 1165 -42.14 -31.52 -0.16
CA GLN A 1165 -42.48 -32.95 -0.11
C GLN A 1165 -43.04 -33.39 1.26
N GLY A 1166 -43.39 -32.46 2.15
CA GLY A 1166 -43.99 -32.72 3.46
C GLY A 1166 -43.02 -33.33 4.49
N ARG A 1167 -41.70 -33.22 4.28
CA ARG A 1167 -40.69 -33.78 5.17
C ARG A 1167 -40.37 -32.84 6.33
N GLU A 1168 -40.32 -33.41 7.54
CA GLU A 1168 -39.86 -32.72 8.74
C GLU A 1168 -38.33 -32.59 8.77
N ILE A 1169 -37.85 -31.37 9.04
CA ILE A 1169 -36.44 -31.04 9.23
C ILE A 1169 -36.32 -30.41 10.62
N ALA A 1170 -35.69 -31.12 11.55
CA ALA A 1170 -35.58 -30.66 12.94
C ALA A 1170 -34.57 -29.52 13.11
N LEU A 1171 -33.48 -29.52 12.31
CA LEU A 1171 -32.48 -28.48 12.32
C LEU A 1171 -31.74 -28.37 10.98
N THR A 1172 -31.47 -27.14 10.54
CA THR A 1172 -30.52 -26.83 9.47
C THR A 1172 -29.35 -26.02 10.04
N ILE A 1173 -28.13 -26.52 9.86
CA ILE A 1173 -26.89 -25.94 10.41
C ILE A 1173 -26.13 -25.25 9.28
N LEU A 1174 -26.12 -23.92 9.26
CA LEU A 1174 -25.37 -23.14 8.27
C LEU A 1174 -24.12 -22.54 8.89
N MET A 1175 -22.95 -22.96 8.42
CA MET A 1175 -21.66 -22.58 8.98
C MET A 1175 -20.93 -21.59 8.08
N GLU A 1176 -20.41 -20.50 8.66
CA GLU A 1176 -19.69 -19.42 7.97
C GLU A 1176 -20.51 -18.75 6.82
N GLN A 1177 -21.83 -18.67 7.02
CA GLN A 1177 -22.78 -18.28 5.97
C GLN A 1177 -22.99 -16.75 5.89
N GLY A 1178 -22.16 -16.06 5.11
CA GLY A 1178 -22.19 -14.59 4.95
C GLY A 1178 -23.36 -13.98 4.15
N ARG A 1179 -24.38 -14.77 3.77
CA ARG A 1179 -25.64 -14.33 3.13
C ARG A 1179 -26.77 -15.24 3.59
N PHE A 1180 -27.80 -14.69 4.21
CA PHE A 1180 -28.97 -15.47 4.63
C PHE A 1180 -30.19 -15.11 3.79
N PHE A 1181 -30.92 -16.12 3.32
CA PHE A 1181 -32.20 -15.98 2.61
C PHE A 1181 -33.28 -16.61 3.50
N PRO A 1182 -34.50 -16.04 3.60
CA PRO A 1182 -35.56 -16.55 4.46
C PRO A 1182 -35.74 -18.07 4.34
N TYR A 1183 -35.77 -18.77 5.47
CA TYR A 1183 -35.89 -20.22 5.52
C TYR A 1183 -36.82 -20.61 6.67
N PRO A 1184 -37.89 -21.40 6.42
CA PRO A 1184 -38.94 -21.64 7.42
C PRO A 1184 -38.58 -22.71 8.46
N GLY A 1185 -37.42 -23.39 8.33
CA GLY A 1185 -36.96 -24.39 9.29
C GLY A 1185 -36.15 -23.82 10.45
N LYS A 1186 -36.17 -24.51 11.60
CA LYS A 1186 -35.26 -24.24 12.72
C LYS A 1186 -33.82 -24.22 12.21
N THR A 1187 -33.10 -23.14 12.49
CA THR A 1187 -31.78 -22.87 11.92
C THR A 1187 -30.77 -22.50 13.00
N LEU A 1188 -29.60 -23.15 12.94
CA LEU A 1188 -28.42 -22.86 13.74
C LEU A 1188 -27.34 -22.24 12.84
N LEU A 1189 -26.90 -21.02 13.17
CA LEU A 1189 -25.80 -20.33 12.53
C LEU A 1189 -24.52 -20.53 13.35
N LEU A 1190 -23.50 -21.09 12.72
CA LEU A 1190 -22.18 -21.32 13.33
C LEU A 1190 -21.13 -20.41 12.73
N PHE A 1191 -20.44 -19.63 13.57
CA PHE A 1191 -19.33 -18.77 13.16
C PHE A 1191 -18.07 -19.00 13.99
N GLY A 1192 -16.90 -18.82 13.39
CA GLY A 1192 -15.62 -18.84 14.11
C GLY A 1192 -15.32 -17.54 14.83
N ALA A 1193 -14.78 -17.64 16.06
CA ALA A 1193 -14.30 -16.49 16.82
C ALA A 1193 -13.26 -15.65 16.04
N GLY A 1194 -12.48 -16.27 15.15
CA GLY A 1194 -11.55 -15.61 14.22
C GLY A 1194 -11.99 -15.63 12.75
N SER A 1195 -13.30 -15.71 12.46
CA SER A 1195 -13.81 -15.61 11.09
C SER A 1195 -13.53 -14.23 10.47
N TYR A 1196 -13.42 -14.13 9.14
CA TYR A 1196 -13.44 -12.83 8.47
C TYR A 1196 -14.80 -12.11 8.61
N LEU A 1197 -15.85 -12.81 9.03
CA LEU A 1197 -17.15 -12.25 9.41
C LEU A 1197 -17.13 -11.60 10.81
N ASN A 1198 -16.07 -11.83 11.60
CA ASN A 1198 -15.77 -11.12 12.86
C ASN A 1198 -14.41 -10.40 12.72
N PRO A 1199 -14.33 -9.23 12.05
CA PRO A 1199 -13.06 -8.76 11.47
C PRO A 1199 -11.91 -8.51 12.45
N TYR A 1200 -12.23 -8.17 13.71
CA TYR A 1200 -11.25 -7.90 14.77
C TYR A 1200 -11.79 -8.31 16.15
N GLY A 1201 -10.90 -8.78 17.03
CA GLY A 1201 -11.15 -8.89 18.48
C GLY A 1201 -11.21 -7.52 19.19
N GLN A 1202 -11.96 -6.58 18.61
CA GLN A 1202 -12.18 -5.21 19.09
C GLN A 1202 -13.68 -4.89 19.28
N ILE A 1203 -14.57 -5.77 18.81
CA ILE A 1203 -15.99 -5.74 19.15
C ILE A 1203 -16.15 -6.36 20.54
N ALA A 1204 -16.61 -5.57 21.51
CA ALA A 1204 -17.05 -6.09 22.80
C ALA A 1204 -18.38 -6.84 22.63
N SER A 1205 -18.48 -8.06 23.15
CA SER A 1205 -19.66 -8.94 23.04
C SER A 1205 -20.19 -9.16 21.61
N PRO A 1206 -19.41 -9.81 20.72
CA PRO A 1206 -19.84 -10.09 19.34
C PRO A 1206 -21.14 -10.93 19.28
N GLU A 1207 -21.42 -11.76 20.29
CA GLU A 1207 -22.67 -12.51 20.42
C GLU A 1207 -23.92 -11.61 20.52
N HIS A 1208 -23.79 -10.36 20.99
CA HIS A 1208 -24.88 -9.39 21.02
C HIS A 1208 -25.13 -8.79 19.62
N LEU A 1209 -24.06 -8.50 18.87
CA LEU A 1209 -24.13 -7.93 17.52
C LEU A 1209 -24.77 -8.90 16.52
N PHE A 1210 -24.37 -10.18 16.52
CA PHE A 1210 -24.97 -11.16 15.61
C PHE A 1210 -26.43 -11.48 15.96
N LYS A 1211 -26.82 -11.42 17.24
CA LYS A 1211 -28.23 -11.56 17.67
C LYS A 1211 -29.11 -10.37 17.29
N THR A 1212 -28.53 -9.18 17.11
CA THR A 1212 -29.25 -8.00 16.59
C THR A 1212 -29.25 -7.94 15.06
N ALA A 1213 -28.23 -8.48 14.39
CA ALA A 1213 -28.16 -8.56 12.93
C ALA A 1213 -29.10 -9.62 12.32
N TYR A 1214 -29.46 -10.68 13.06
CA TYR A 1214 -30.32 -11.78 12.59
C TYR A 1214 -31.57 -11.98 13.48
N PRO A 1215 -32.50 -11.00 13.56
CA PRO A 1215 -33.61 -11.02 14.52
C PRO A 1215 -34.71 -12.07 14.24
N ALA A 1216 -34.63 -12.82 13.15
CA ALA A 1216 -35.65 -13.77 12.67
C ALA A 1216 -35.70 -15.11 13.44
N GLY A 1217 -35.43 -15.11 14.76
CA GLY A 1217 -35.55 -16.30 15.61
C GLY A 1217 -34.50 -17.41 15.35
N HIS A 1218 -33.43 -17.11 14.63
CA HIS A 1218 -32.35 -18.08 14.38
C HIS A 1218 -31.41 -18.17 15.59
N THR A 1219 -30.92 -19.37 15.89
CA THR A 1219 -29.92 -19.56 16.96
C THR A 1219 -28.53 -19.29 16.40
N VAL A 1220 -27.70 -18.54 17.13
CA VAL A 1220 -26.34 -18.17 16.72
C VAL A 1220 -25.35 -18.61 17.79
N GLU A 1221 -24.32 -19.35 17.38
CA GLU A 1221 -23.24 -19.87 18.23
C GLU A 1221 -21.86 -19.52 17.65
N ILE A 1222 -20.91 -19.21 18.53
CA ILE A 1222 -19.54 -18.85 18.17
C ILE A 1222 -18.58 -19.95 18.67
N ILE A 1223 -17.81 -20.55 17.76
CA ILE A 1223 -16.85 -21.61 18.08
C ILE A 1223 -15.39 -21.14 17.97
N PRO A 1224 -14.43 -21.81 18.64
CA PRO A 1224 -13.01 -21.54 18.47
C PRO A 1224 -12.53 -21.70 17.02
N GLY A 1225 -11.45 -20.98 16.69
CA GLY A 1225 -10.73 -21.10 15.41
C GLY A 1225 -11.00 -19.96 14.41
N PRO A 1226 -10.04 -19.70 13.51
CA PRO A 1226 -10.21 -18.76 12.39
C PRO A 1226 -10.82 -19.43 11.15
N HIS A 1227 -11.24 -18.62 10.18
CA HIS A 1227 -11.85 -19.13 8.95
C HIS A 1227 -11.00 -20.20 8.23
N GLY A 1228 -11.65 -21.30 7.84
CA GLY A 1228 -11.03 -22.42 7.13
C GLY A 1228 -10.22 -23.38 8.00
N ARG A 1229 -10.16 -23.20 9.32
CA ARG A 1229 -9.39 -24.09 10.24
C ARG A 1229 -10.24 -24.93 11.21
N TYR A 1230 -11.56 -24.95 11.03
CA TYR A 1230 -12.51 -25.63 11.93
C TYR A 1230 -12.38 -27.14 11.95
N PHE A 1231 -11.96 -27.75 10.85
CA PHE A 1231 -11.74 -29.20 10.74
C PHE A 1231 -10.31 -29.62 11.12
N LEU A 1232 -9.47 -28.71 11.61
CA LEU A 1232 -8.20 -29.12 12.23
C LEU A 1232 -8.46 -29.84 13.57
N PRO A 1233 -7.64 -30.83 13.96
CA PRO A 1233 -7.85 -31.63 15.17
C PRO A 1233 -8.09 -30.81 16.44
N GLU A 1234 -7.44 -29.65 16.57
CA GLU A 1234 -7.59 -28.75 17.73
C GLU A 1234 -8.91 -27.96 17.77
N ASN A 1235 -9.68 -27.90 16.68
CA ASN A 1235 -10.95 -27.16 16.60
C ASN A 1235 -12.19 -28.06 16.36
N VAL A 1236 -12.01 -29.22 15.72
CA VAL A 1236 -13.13 -30.07 15.27
C VAL A 1236 -13.96 -30.62 16.44
N GLU A 1237 -13.34 -30.90 17.58
CA GLU A 1237 -14.04 -31.30 18.81
C GLU A 1237 -14.98 -30.19 19.34
N ALA A 1238 -14.62 -28.92 19.20
CA ALA A 1238 -15.48 -27.81 19.64
C ALA A 1238 -16.68 -27.59 18.69
N LEU A 1239 -16.49 -27.84 17.39
CA LEU A 1239 -17.58 -27.92 16.41
C LEU A 1239 -18.50 -29.10 16.72
N ALA A 1240 -17.94 -30.29 16.93
CA ALA A 1240 -18.69 -31.51 17.23
C ALA A 1240 -19.47 -31.39 18.55
N ALA A 1241 -18.84 -30.95 19.65
CA ALA A 1241 -19.51 -30.69 20.92
C ALA A 1241 -20.62 -29.64 20.81
N THR A 1242 -20.50 -28.67 19.90
CA THR A 1242 -21.56 -27.69 19.61
C THR A 1242 -22.70 -28.32 18.82
N ILE A 1243 -22.43 -29.16 17.83
CA ILE A 1243 -23.46 -29.94 17.12
C ILE A 1243 -24.21 -30.86 18.08
N ARG A 1244 -23.50 -31.58 18.98
CA ARG A 1244 -24.12 -32.46 20.00
C ARG A 1244 -25.16 -31.70 20.85
N ARG A 1245 -24.87 -30.48 21.33
CA ARG A 1245 -25.81 -29.65 22.13
C ARG A 1245 -27.18 -29.42 21.47
N TYR A 1246 -27.29 -29.49 20.15
CA TYR A 1246 -28.53 -29.25 19.40
C TYR A 1246 -29.15 -30.53 18.79
N ILE A 1247 -28.59 -31.71 19.09
CA ILE A 1247 -29.05 -33.02 18.57
C ILE A 1247 -29.22 -34.08 19.69
N ASP A 1248 -28.80 -33.78 20.93
CA ASP A 1248 -28.74 -34.73 22.05
C ASP A 1248 -30.10 -35.36 22.46
N ARG A 1249 -30.03 -36.52 23.13
CA ARG A 1249 -31.18 -37.36 23.48
C ARG A 1249 -31.56 -37.21 24.95
N HIS A 1250 -32.86 -37.01 25.21
CA HIS A 1250 -33.42 -37.40 26.51
C HIS A 1250 -33.73 -38.91 26.54
N GLY A 1251 -33.64 -39.49 27.74
CA GLY A 1251 -33.73 -40.94 27.97
C GLY A 1251 -35.11 -41.57 27.75
N ASP A 1252 -36.11 -40.79 27.32
CA ASP A 1252 -37.44 -41.24 26.90
C ASP A 1252 -37.57 -41.41 25.37
N GLY A 1253 -36.54 -41.04 24.61
CA GLY A 1253 -36.49 -41.17 23.15
C GLY A 1253 -37.08 -39.98 22.38
N ARG A 1254 -37.43 -38.87 23.03
CA ARG A 1254 -37.80 -37.63 22.35
C ARG A 1254 -36.57 -36.83 21.94
N ILE A 1255 -36.69 -36.16 20.78
CA ILE A 1255 -35.72 -35.20 20.25
C ILE A 1255 -36.38 -33.83 20.37
N GLU A 1256 -35.82 -32.93 21.18
CA GLU A 1256 -36.34 -31.59 21.39
C GLU A 1256 -35.23 -30.56 21.18
N VAL A 1257 -35.39 -29.71 20.16
CA VAL A 1257 -34.40 -28.66 19.84
C VAL A 1257 -34.61 -27.48 20.79
N LEU A 1258 -33.77 -27.43 21.83
CA LEU A 1258 -33.75 -26.43 22.90
C LEU A 1258 -33.88 -24.99 22.39
N GLU A 1259 -34.73 -24.20 23.04
CA GLU A 1259 -34.78 -22.75 22.83
C GLU A 1259 -33.64 -22.04 23.61
N PRO A 1260 -33.17 -20.87 23.13
CA PRO A 1260 -32.12 -20.12 23.81
C PRO A 1260 -32.56 -19.67 25.22
N LEU A 1261 -31.67 -19.82 26.21
CA LEU A 1261 -31.89 -19.34 27.58
C LEU A 1261 -32.26 -17.85 27.57
N SER A 1262 -33.48 -17.54 27.97
CA SER A 1262 -33.96 -16.16 28.12
C SER A 1262 -33.19 -15.45 29.24
N SER A 1263 -32.85 -14.17 29.03
CA SER A 1263 -31.89 -13.42 29.84
C SER A 1263 -32.42 -13.00 31.22
N GLY A 1264 -32.58 -13.98 32.12
CA GLY A 1264 -33.04 -13.79 33.49
C GLY A 1264 -31.92 -13.60 34.52
N ARG A 1265 -31.60 -12.34 34.85
CA ARG A 1265 -30.92 -11.86 36.09
C ARG A 1265 -29.69 -12.63 36.62
N LEU A 1266 -28.51 -12.03 36.42
CA LEU A 1266 -27.38 -11.90 37.38
C LEU A 1266 -26.69 -10.58 36.94
N SER A 1267 -26.57 -9.49 37.71
CA SER A 1267 -26.20 -9.25 39.13
C SER A 1267 -24.71 -9.50 39.40
#